data_AF-A0A316DH07-F1
#
_entry.id   AF-A0A316DH07-F1
#
_cell.length_a   1.000
_cell.length_b   1.000
_cell.length_c   1.000
_cell.angle_alpha   90.00
_cell.angle_beta   90.00
_cell.angle_gamma   90.00
#
_symmetry.space_group_name_H-M   'P 1'
#
loop_
_entity.id
_entity.type
_entity.pdbx_description
1 polymer ?
#
loop_
_entity_poly.entity_id
_entity_poly.type
_entity_poly.pdbx_seq_one_letter_code
_entity_poly.pdbx_strand_id
1 'polypeptide(L)'
;GGGLQVTITVMDENGNSTSCQADVSLVDAGNPIPDVATLPDAIGQCDVTLTPPTATDACSGVITGTTTDPTTYTTQGTFTVTWTYDDGNNNSVTQQQTVIVDDTEAPVITCIPDDVRSTDQGNCDYTIQGTEFDATFTDNCTSGSISNSVNGGSSLAGEVFTLGATIVTWTVDDGHGNVVTCSTTITIEDNEAPEITCISDDVRSTDQGNCDYTIQGTEFDASFTDNCTAGSISNSINGTSSLVGEVFTLGATTVTWTADDGHGQVVTCTTTITIEDNEAPVISCIPDGVRDTDQGVCEYTIQGTEFDATFTDNCTSGVITNSINGTATLAGEILQKGDTNITWTVDDGNGQVVTCATTITVEDNKAPIVDCLSLQVQLDEFGNGSIDISDINGNSTDNCEIASVTLSQMNFDCNDIGGDLDTLLISEYIDGSGNDDCIEIFNGTGNPVNLYTEGYTLRFYYDGSTSYSEIPLLGVIADRDVYVICNPFGPGATQADQTGGFAFDGNDAIALSRAGNVVDIIGEIGVNPGTGWNVSPNTTFGTTLVRNSDVLYGNVTSVSGIGSEWTQFPQNNISHLGYHDIEITDLANNVILTVTDTSGNVSTCEGNVTVIDNTPPEAICQNVVVQLDANGVGSTTAQAVDNGSNDACGIASLTLDNADFTCADVGTNTVTLTVTDNNGNTSTCTATVTVEDNVVPTVIANDITVQLDANGDVSITPSQIDGGSTDNCGIATSVVAPNSFDCSNIGPNTVTLTVTDINGNVSSDTAIVTVEDMVNPLAVCNPITVMLDATGSYTLSQFDMDDIANGSSDACGIASLSVFPNVFGCDEIGDNTVTLTVTDNYGNTDTCTTTVTVEGIVPEVTITQGELPEFCQGAVVVLTANSAEATEYFWNSGETTQSIEVDGNGIYGVLVTSATNCTTYAEYEVTGFDAGSLIAAYTILAIDEVYLHGGNLVQSGGVGAMNPNTGNIKLHQATNVVEFAQAPTITLNHGSTVGNSIFAAANLTIPPFVYNTYSNSSSLDATINNNQTITLTDDVYDVVTVKQNATVIFSQSNVYINELKTFDGASIEFAGCANVFINEKFMLAQNGTINSNGNKVVFYVNEDVQIEKGSDVRASIHAYNHEIMAKGLNSNGNNGGEPTYMTGLFIAKKVHGNKNVIWNADDLCSPCPISTPLNGTNGEQENVQRSLELHLDAWPNPSDTDFNLRLKTDNLLDIAEINVFDMNNRLVHKGEFKPEEVYTFGNEFDGGVYLVKVTQAGKDVYTRVVRF
;
A
#
# COMPACT_ATOMS: atom_id res chain seq x y z
N GLY A 1 170.21 -107.11 -93.81
CA GLY A 1 171.37 -107.78 -94.43
C GLY A 1 172.62 -107.45 -93.64
N GLY A 2 173.31 -108.47 -93.11
CA GLY A 2 174.70 -108.38 -92.67
C GLY A 2 175.46 -109.48 -93.37
N GLY A 3 176.46 -109.12 -94.19
CA GLY A 3 177.16 -110.01 -95.11
C GLY A 3 177.88 -111.17 -94.42
N LEU A 4 177.82 -112.34 -95.07
CA LEU A 4 178.59 -113.53 -94.76
C LEU A 4 179.97 -113.39 -95.44
N GLN A 5 181.04 -113.21 -94.65
CA GLN A 5 182.42 -113.27 -95.15
C GLN A 5 182.99 -114.69 -95.06
N VAL A 6 183.39 -115.26 -96.19
CA VAL A 6 184.14 -116.52 -96.22
C VAL A 6 185.63 -116.20 -96.36
N THR A 7 186.46 -116.62 -95.38
CA THR A 7 187.94 -116.51 -95.45
C THR A 7 188.56 -117.88 -95.71
N ILE A 8 189.34 -118.04 -96.79
CA ILE A 8 190.11 -119.28 -97.09
C ILE A 8 191.58 -119.01 -96.74
N THR A 9 192.18 -119.77 -95.81
CA THR A 9 193.60 -119.64 -95.41
C THR A 9 194.40 -120.93 -95.61
N VAL A 10 195.56 -120.86 -96.27
CA VAL A 10 196.49 -121.96 -96.57
C VAL A 10 197.88 -121.63 -95.99
N MET A 11 198.57 -122.56 -95.31
CA MET A 11 199.88 -122.33 -94.65
C MET A 11 200.89 -123.45 -94.94
N ASP A 12 202.15 -123.07 -95.24
CA ASP A 12 203.24 -123.95 -95.66
C ASP A 12 204.18 -124.42 -94.52
N GLU A 13 205.25 -125.14 -94.89
CA GLU A 13 206.16 -125.85 -93.98
C GLU A 13 207.11 -124.96 -93.16
N ASN A 14 207.11 -123.63 -93.34
CA ASN A 14 207.74 -122.73 -92.37
C ASN A 14 206.74 -122.20 -91.32
N GLY A 15 205.44 -122.45 -91.49
CA GLY A 15 204.41 -121.99 -90.57
C GLY A 15 203.90 -120.56 -90.80
N ASN A 16 203.86 -120.02 -92.04
CA ASN A 16 203.20 -118.74 -92.32
C ASN A 16 202.20 -118.79 -93.49
N SER A 17 201.05 -118.15 -93.28
CA SER A 17 199.80 -118.37 -94.02
C SER A 17 199.52 -117.32 -95.09
N THR A 18 198.70 -117.69 -96.07
CA THR A 18 197.98 -116.77 -96.98
C THR A 18 196.47 -116.92 -96.81
N SER A 19 195.69 -115.83 -96.91
CA SER A 19 194.22 -115.83 -96.78
C SER A 19 193.51 -114.94 -97.82
N CYS A 20 192.30 -115.31 -98.28
CA CYS A 20 191.42 -114.45 -99.11
C CYS A 20 189.96 -114.39 -98.58
N GLN A 21 189.20 -113.32 -98.90
CA GLN A 21 187.81 -113.06 -98.45
C GLN A 21 186.82 -112.66 -99.56
N ALA A 22 185.51 -112.98 -99.42
CA ALA A 22 184.38 -112.61 -100.32
C ALA A 22 183.01 -112.43 -99.60
N ASP A 23 182.07 -111.61 -100.14
CA ASP A 23 180.75 -111.17 -99.55
C ASP A 23 179.49 -111.26 -100.50
N VAL A 24 178.26 -111.49 -99.97
CA VAL A 24 176.92 -111.66 -100.68
C VAL A 24 175.66 -111.06 -99.91
N SER A 25 174.58 -110.53 -100.59
CA SER A 25 173.16 -110.23 -100.06
C SER A 25 172.00 -109.92 -101.10
N LEU A 26 170.67 -109.99 -100.75
CA LEU A 26 169.35 -110.10 -101.52
C LEU A 26 168.22 -109.00 -101.21
N VAL A 27 167.15 -108.78 -102.05
CA VAL A 27 166.05 -107.70 -101.97
C VAL A 27 164.59 -108.11 -102.45
N ASP A 28 163.47 -107.44 -101.99
CA ASP A 28 161.98 -107.70 -102.17
C ASP A 28 161.15 -106.69 -103.07
N ALA A 29 159.94 -107.03 -103.58
CA ALA A 29 159.17 -106.28 -104.62
C ALA A 29 157.58 -106.33 -104.69
N GLY A 30 156.78 -106.60 -103.64
CA GLY A 30 155.28 -106.67 -103.71
C GLY A 30 154.48 -105.62 -102.90
N ASN A 31 153.25 -105.22 -103.32
CA ASN A 31 152.36 -104.27 -102.61
C ASN A 31 151.45 -104.94 -101.54
N PRO A 32 151.06 -104.23 -100.45
CA PRO A 32 150.10 -104.72 -99.45
C PRO A 32 148.64 -104.80 -99.94
N ILE A 33 147.88 -105.81 -99.50
CA ILE A 33 146.48 -106.09 -99.95
C ILE A 33 145.50 -105.94 -98.78
N PRO A 34 144.45 -105.08 -98.86
CA PRO A 34 143.45 -104.92 -97.79
C PRO A 34 142.75 -106.23 -97.43
N ASP A 35 142.59 -106.50 -96.13
CA ASP A 35 142.02 -107.77 -95.64
C ASP A 35 140.51 -107.87 -95.92
N VAL A 36 139.85 -106.72 -96.10
CA VAL A 36 138.43 -106.61 -96.49
C VAL A 36 138.33 -105.71 -97.72
N ALA A 37 137.59 -106.14 -98.75
CA ALA A 37 137.54 -105.44 -100.03
C ALA A 37 136.85 -104.05 -99.99
N THR A 38 135.87 -103.85 -99.09
CA THR A 38 135.15 -102.58 -98.84
C THR A 38 134.68 -102.49 -97.38
N LEU A 39 134.70 -101.30 -96.77
CA LEU A 39 134.33 -101.10 -95.35
C LEU A 39 132.84 -100.70 -95.18
N PRO A 40 132.13 -101.22 -94.16
CA PRO A 40 130.75 -100.86 -93.87
C PRO A 40 130.61 -99.54 -93.08
N ASP A 41 129.46 -98.88 -93.18
CA ASP A 41 129.16 -97.62 -92.46
C ASP A 41 129.01 -97.80 -90.94
N ALA A 42 129.26 -96.75 -90.15
CA ALA A 42 129.11 -96.72 -88.68
C ALA A 42 128.04 -95.70 -88.20
N ILE A 43 127.14 -96.06 -87.28
CA ILE A 43 125.95 -95.25 -86.90
C ILE A 43 125.75 -95.18 -85.36
N GLY A 44 125.29 -94.04 -84.80
CA GLY A 44 125.02 -93.81 -83.36
C GLY A 44 124.08 -92.62 -83.09
N GLN A 45 123.63 -92.40 -81.84
CA GLN A 45 122.59 -91.37 -81.52
C GLN A 45 123.13 -90.06 -80.92
N CYS A 46 123.96 -90.10 -79.87
CA CYS A 46 124.69 -88.89 -79.41
C CYS A 46 126.17 -88.89 -79.91
N ASP A 47 126.80 -90.05 -80.21
CA ASP A 47 128.15 -90.14 -80.81
C ASP A 47 128.48 -91.50 -81.52
N VAL A 48 129.56 -91.54 -82.33
CA VAL A 48 130.14 -92.74 -83.00
C VAL A 48 131.67 -92.69 -83.06
N THR A 49 132.36 -93.83 -82.80
CA THR A 49 133.83 -93.96 -82.93
C THR A 49 134.23 -95.11 -83.89
N LEU A 50 135.18 -94.86 -84.80
CA LEU A 50 135.67 -95.81 -85.79
C LEU A 50 136.93 -96.56 -85.34
N THR A 51 137.05 -97.82 -85.78
CA THR A 51 138.26 -98.64 -85.60
C THR A 51 139.05 -98.77 -86.90
N PRO A 52 140.39 -98.64 -86.87
CA PRO A 52 141.21 -98.77 -88.07
C PRO A 52 141.14 -100.17 -88.72
N PRO A 53 140.95 -100.26 -90.05
CA PRO A 53 140.95 -101.51 -90.81
C PRO A 53 142.37 -102.05 -91.05
N THR A 54 142.54 -103.24 -91.62
CA THR A 54 143.87 -103.86 -91.87
C THR A 54 144.06 -104.37 -93.31
N ALA A 55 145.32 -104.53 -93.71
CA ALA A 55 145.81 -105.13 -94.96
C ALA A 55 146.97 -106.09 -94.66
N THR A 56 147.30 -107.03 -95.55
CA THR A 56 148.41 -107.98 -95.37
C THR A 56 149.43 -107.90 -96.52
N ASP A 57 150.71 -107.90 -96.17
CA ASP A 57 151.86 -107.99 -97.08
C ASP A 57 152.70 -109.26 -96.83
N ALA A 58 153.29 -109.82 -97.90
CA ALA A 58 154.00 -111.09 -97.83
C ALA A 58 155.34 -111.01 -97.08
N CYS A 59 155.98 -109.85 -97.04
CA CYS A 59 157.28 -109.65 -96.39
C CYS A 59 157.17 -108.86 -95.08
N SER A 60 156.17 -107.98 -94.95
CA SER A 60 155.96 -107.11 -93.79
C SER A 60 154.83 -107.57 -92.85
N GLY A 61 154.00 -108.53 -93.28
CA GLY A 61 152.88 -109.06 -92.49
C GLY A 61 151.65 -108.15 -92.47
N VAL A 62 150.90 -108.14 -91.37
CA VAL A 62 149.65 -107.36 -91.24
C VAL A 62 149.95 -105.88 -90.98
N ILE A 63 149.29 -105.00 -91.74
CA ILE A 63 149.40 -103.54 -91.73
C ILE A 63 148.05 -102.97 -91.35
N THR A 64 147.99 -102.22 -90.25
CA THR A 64 146.79 -101.46 -89.87
C THR A 64 146.72 -100.16 -90.64
N GLY A 65 145.56 -99.89 -91.24
CA GLY A 65 145.26 -98.68 -91.97
C GLY A 65 145.37 -97.46 -91.09
N THR A 66 145.85 -96.37 -91.66
CA THR A 66 145.94 -95.07 -91.00
C THR A 66 145.07 -94.07 -91.75
N THR A 67 144.47 -93.12 -91.03
CA THR A 67 143.68 -92.04 -91.64
C THR A 67 144.08 -90.71 -91.03
N THR A 68 143.90 -89.64 -91.80
CA THR A 68 143.97 -88.26 -91.30
C THR A 68 142.58 -87.71 -90.96
N ASP A 69 141.51 -88.40 -91.32
CA ASP A 69 140.15 -87.99 -91.00
C ASP A 69 139.79 -88.36 -89.54
N PRO A 70 138.86 -87.64 -88.87
CA PRO A 70 138.51 -87.92 -87.49
C PRO A 70 137.98 -89.35 -87.29
N THR A 71 138.38 -89.98 -86.19
CA THR A 71 137.91 -91.34 -85.84
C THR A 71 136.78 -91.34 -84.83
N THR A 72 136.29 -90.17 -84.40
CA THR A 72 135.21 -90.02 -83.41
C THR A 72 134.34 -88.84 -83.81
N TYR A 73 133.03 -89.02 -83.80
CA TYR A 73 132.04 -88.02 -84.21
C TYR A 73 130.98 -87.91 -83.11
N THR A 74 130.89 -86.75 -82.45
CA THR A 74 129.96 -86.46 -81.35
C THR A 74 128.96 -85.35 -81.72
N THR A 75 128.85 -85.04 -83.01
CA THR A 75 127.95 -84.02 -83.55
C THR A 75 127.08 -84.65 -84.61
N GLN A 76 125.79 -84.32 -84.58
CA GLN A 76 124.79 -84.85 -85.49
C GLN A 76 125.17 -84.60 -86.97
N GLY A 77 124.99 -85.62 -87.82
CA GLY A 77 125.29 -85.56 -89.26
C GLY A 77 125.97 -86.79 -89.85
N THR A 78 126.26 -86.75 -91.15
CA THR A 78 126.91 -87.84 -91.92
C THR A 78 128.31 -87.43 -92.41
N PHE A 79 129.32 -88.30 -92.25
CA PHE A 79 130.74 -88.05 -92.54
C PHE A 79 131.40 -89.21 -93.32
N THR A 80 132.57 -89.01 -93.94
CA THR A 80 133.33 -90.05 -94.68
C THR A 80 134.83 -89.99 -94.33
N VAL A 81 135.46 -91.16 -94.13
CA VAL A 81 136.85 -91.36 -93.70
C VAL A 81 137.64 -92.18 -94.73
N THR A 82 138.87 -91.77 -95.06
CA THR A 82 139.79 -92.49 -95.98
C THR A 82 140.99 -93.10 -95.24
N TRP A 83 141.15 -94.41 -95.33
CA TRP A 83 142.23 -95.20 -94.75
C TRP A 83 143.35 -95.51 -95.76
N THR A 84 144.61 -95.55 -95.31
CA THR A 84 145.84 -95.80 -96.08
C THR A 84 146.68 -96.90 -95.44
N TYR A 85 147.18 -97.84 -96.25
CA TYR A 85 148.01 -98.97 -95.85
C TYR A 85 149.37 -98.88 -96.57
N ASP A 86 150.47 -98.66 -95.84
CA ASP A 86 151.85 -98.53 -96.35
C ASP A 86 152.75 -99.57 -95.67
N ASP A 87 153.56 -100.32 -96.43
CA ASP A 87 154.41 -101.40 -95.94
C ASP A 87 155.82 -100.96 -95.51
N GLY A 88 156.18 -99.68 -95.72
CA GLY A 88 157.50 -99.14 -95.37
C GLY A 88 158.64 -99.56 -96.30
N ASN A 89 158.36 -100.35 -97.34
CA ASN A 89 159.28 -100.76 -98.40
C ASN A 89 158.92 -100.12 -99.76
N ASN A 90 158.34 -98.93 -99.73
CA ASN A 90 157.93 -98.09 -100.85
C ASN A 90 156.66 -98.54 -101.61
N ASN A 91 155.80 -99.38 -101.02
CA ASN A 91 154.52 -99.79 -101.61
C ASN A 91 153.31 -99.46 -100.70
N SER A 92 152.21 -98.88 -101.24
CA SER A 92 150.99 -98.55 -100.45
C SER A 92 149.66 -98.59 -101.25
N VAL A 93 148.51 -98.68 -100.54
CA VAL A 93 147.12 -98.67 -101.08
C VAL A 93 146.11 -98.01 -100.11
N THR A 94 144.93 -97.55 -100.56
CA THR A 94 143.92 -96.81 -99.74
C THR A 94 142.47 -97.32 -99.89
N GLN A 95 141.58 -97.07 -98.90
CA GLN A 95 140.14 -97.47 -98.85
C GLN A 95 139.25 -96.51 -98.00
N GLN A 96 137.95 -96.31 -98.31
CA GLN A 96 137.05 -95.37 -97.59
C GLN A 96 135.92 -96.03 -96.75
N GLN A 97 135.35 -95.31 -95.75
CA GLN A 97 134.23 -95.70 -94.84
C GLN A 97 133.31 -94.50 -94.47
N THR A 98 131.98 -94.69 -94.32
CA THR A 98 131.01 -93.62 -93.93
C THR A 98 130.57 -93.68 -92.44
N VAL A 99 130.17 -92.56 -91.83
CA VAL A 99 129.70 -92.43 -90.41
C VAL A 99 128.42 -91.58 -90.29
N ILE A 100 127.45 -91.91 -89.41
CA ILE A 100 126.20 -91.15 -89.19
C ILE A 100 125.86 -91.00 -87.68
N VAL A 101 125.47 -89.81 -87.19
CA VAL A 101 124.97 -89.55 -85.81
C VAL A 101 123.59 -88.81 -85.85
N ASP A 102 122.53 -89.27 -85.13
CA ASP A 102 121.17 -88.61 -85.04
C ASP A 102 120.32 -88.98 -83.75
N ASP A 103 119.67 -88.01 -83.06
CA ASP A 103 118.86 -88.19 -81.80
C ASP A 103 117.33 -87.94 -81.99
N THR A 104 116.47 -88.70 -81.29
CA THR A 104 115.02 -88.79 -81.57
C THR A 104 114.07 -88.95 -80.36
N GLU A 105 114.53 -88.80 -79.09
CA GLU A 105 113.70 -89.04 -77.88
C GLU A 105 113.47 -87.75 -77.06
N ALA A 106 112.31 -87.58 -76.40
CA ALA A 106 111.83 -86.31 -75.80
C ALA A 106 111.89 -86.27 -74.25
N PRO A 107 111.99 -85.08 -73.60
CA PRO A 107 112.19 -84.94 -72.15
C PRO A 107 110.92 -85.15 -71.29
N VAL A 108 111.09 -85.43 -69.98
CA VAL A 108 109.99 -85.67 -69.00
C VAL A 108 109.94 -84.60 -67.90
N ILE A 109 108.77 -83.95 -67.68
CA ILE A 109 108.52 -82.89 -66.67
C ILE A 109 107.64 -83.37 -65.49
N THR A 110 107.92 -82.89 -64.26
CA THR A 110 107.12 -83.10 -63.03
C THR A 110 106.58 -81.76 -62.50
N CYS A 111 105.27 -81.67 -62.27
CA CYS A 111 104.53 -80.40 -62.02
C CYS A 111 103.93 -80.32 -60.62
N ILE A 112 103.64 -79.10 -60.14
CA ILE A 112 103.10 -78.83 -58.81
C ILE A 112 101.55 -78.76 -58.86
N PRO A 113 100.81 -79.26 -57.84
CA PRO A 113 99.34 -79.17 -57.77
C PRO A 113 98.81 -77.74 -57.65
N ASP A 114 97.51 -77.55 -57.85
CA ASP A 114 96.81 -76.28 -57.57
C ASP A 114 96.78 -75.95 -56.05
N ASP A 115 96.76 -74.66 -55.68
CA ASP A 115 96.81 -74.19 -54.28
C ASP A 115 95.98 -72.90 -54.03
N VAL A 116 95.64 -72.61 -52.78
CA VAL A 116 94.91 -71.40 -52.33
C VAL A 116 95.69 -70.69 -51.21
N ARG A 117 95.72 -69.35 -51.24
CA ARG A 117 96.37 -68.48 -50.26
C ARG A 117 95.45 -67.32 -49.86
N SER A 118 95.61 -66.81 -48.64
CA SER A 118 94.93 -65.59 -48.20
C SER A 118 95.79 -64.37 -48.50
N THR A 119 95.18 -63.19 -48.58
CA THR A 119 95.90 -61.91 -48.67
C THR A 119 96.88 -61.73 -47.50
N ASP A 120 97.98 -61.02 -47.76
CA ASP A 120 98.94 -60.62 -46.74
C ASP A 120 98.28 -59.61 -45.78
N GLN A 121 98.53 -59.72 -44.48
CA GLN A 121 97.87 -58.89 -43.46
C GLN A 121 97.95 -57.37 -43.77
N GLY A 122 96.79 -56.73 -43.89
CA GLY A 122 96.66 -55.29 -44.17
C GLY A 122 96.90 -54.88 -45.63
N ASN A 123 97.09 -55.84 -46.54
CA ASN A 123 97.19 -55.63 -47.98
C ASN A 123 96.14 -56.50 -48.70
N CYS A 124 95.83 -56.17 -49.96
CA CYS A 124 94.81 -56.88 -50.75
C CYS A 124 95.45 -57.84 -51.81
N ASP A 125 96.68 -58.33 -51.55
CA ASP A 125 97.49 -59.23 -52.40
C ASP A 125 98.34 -60.25 -51.61
N TYR A 126 98.94 -61.25 -52.27
CA TYR A 126 99.84 -62.27 -51.70
C TYR A 126 101.15 -62.35 -52.48
N THR A 127 102.29 -62.36 -51.80
CA THR A 127 103.63 -62.47 -52.43
C THR A 127 104.22 -63.89 -52.28
N ILE A 128 104.56 -64.56 -53.39
CA ILE A 128 105.13 -65.93 -53.42
C ILE A 128 106.51 -65.96 -52.74
N GLN A 129 106.68 -66.90 -51.81
CA GLN A 129 107.88 -67.03 -50.98
C GLN A 129 108.77 -68.20 -51.46
N GLY A 130 109.88 -67.87 -52.12
CA GLY A 130 110.87 -68.87 -52.54
C GLY A 130 110.38 -69.80 -53.67
N THR A 131 110.81 -71.06 -53.66
CA THR A 131 110.58 -72.01 -54.77
C THR A 131 109.31 -72.86 -54.59
N GLU A 132 108.34 -72.38 -53.80
CA GLU A 132 107.16 -73.17 -53.41
C GLU A 132 106.28 -73.61 -54.59
N PHE A 133 106.42 -72.97 -55.75
CA PHE A 133 105.64 -73.23 -56.96
C PHE A 133 106.50 -73.51 -58.23
N ASP A 134 107.75 -73.97 -58.08
CA ASP A 134 108.68 -74.28 -59.19
C ASP A 134 108.66 -75.74 -59.70
N ALA A 135 108.59 -75.98 -61.03
CA ALA A 135 108.60 -77.33 -61.65
C ALA A 135 110.02 -77.92 -61.95
N THR A 136 110.14 -79.24 -62.20
CA THR A 136 111.44 -79.93 -62.48
C THR A 136 111.37 -80.97 -63.65
N PHE A 137 112.49 -81.36 -64.29
CA PHE A 137 112.52 -82.28 -65.46
C PHE A 137 113.82 -83.13 -65.64
N THR A 138 113.79 -84.18 -66.50
CA THR A 138 114.94 -85.08 -66.87
C THR A 138 114.93 -85.52 -68.36
N ASP A 139 116.10 -85.83 -68.96
CA ASP A 139 116.25 -86.32 -70.36
C ASP A 139 117.48 -87.27 -70.61
N ASN A 140 117.56 -87.97 -71.76
CA ASN A 140 118.55 -89.02 -72.07
C ASN A 140 119.90 -88.52 -72.66
N CYS A 141 119.94 -87.45 -73.48
CA CYS A 141 121.16 -86.69 -73.81
C CYS A 141 121.12 -85.39 -72.94
N THR A 142 122.18 -85.05 -72.19
CA THR A 142 122.08 -84.36 -70.87
C THR A 142 121.82 -82.83 -70.85
N SER A 143 121.19 -82.23 -71.87
CA SER A 143 121.13 -80.76 -72.02
C SER A 143 119.75 -80.21 -72.39
N GLY A 144 118.86 -79.95 -71.42
CA GLY A 144 117.58 -79.23 -71.63
C GLY A 144 117.42 -77.94 -70.79
N SER A 145 116.32 -77.19 -70.97
CA SER A 145 115.98 -75.95 -70.25
C SER A 145 114.50 -75.90 -69.79
N ILE A 146 114.17 -75.15 -68.72
CA ILE A 146 112.80 -74.98 -68.18
C ILE A 146 112.43 -73.49 -67.98
N SER A 147 111.17 -73.13 -68.27
CA SER A 147 110.60 -71.76 -68.12
C SER A 147 109.13 -71.76 -67.67
N ASN A 148 108.61 -70.65 -67.10
CA ASN A 148 107.18 -70.49 -66.73
C ASN A 148 106.47 -69.31 -67.44
N SER A 149 105.13 -69.31 -67.45
CA SER A 149 104.30 -68.32 -68.15
C SER A 149 104.11 -66.98 -67.44
N VAL A 150 104.52 -66.84 -66.17
CA VAL A 150 104.37 -65.59 -65.41
C VAL A 150 105.54 -64.65 -65.72
N ASN A 151 106.77 -65.13 -65.53
CA ASN A 151 107.98 -64.32 -65.69
C ASN A 151 108.99 -64.87 -66.70
N GLY A 152 108.71 -66.02 -67.34
CA GLY A 152 109.60 -66.64 -68.32
C GLY A 152 110.83 -67.32 -67.72
N GLY A 153 111.01 -67.27 -66.40
CA GLY A 153 112.15 -67.83 -65.68
C GLY A 153 111.92 -69.26 -65.21
N SER A 154 112.91 -69.82 -64.51
CA SER A 154 112.81 -71.15 -63.91
C SER A 154 112.21 -71.15 -62.50
N SER A 155 111.74 -69.99 -61.99
CA SER A 155 111.17 -69.84 -60.64
C SER A 155 110.09 -68.74 -60.56
N LEU A 156 109.12 -68.90 -59.64
CA LEU A 156 108.10 -67.89 -59.28
C LEU A 156 108.43 -67.09 -58.01
N ALA A 157 109.61 -67.29 -57.41
CA ALA A 157 109.99 -66.61 -56.17
C ALA A 157 109.89 -65.08 -56.29
N GLY A 158 109.09 -64.45 -55.43
CA GLY A 158 108.94 -62.99 -55.36
C GLY A 158 107.88 -62.39 -56.28
N GLU A 159 107.14 -63.20 -57.04
CA GLU A 159 105.96 -62.73 -57.79
C GLU A 159 104.78 -62.43 -56.85
N VAL A 160 104.00 -61.39 -57.15
CA VAL A 160 102.83 -60.96 -56.35
C VAL A 160 101.56 -61.29 -57.10
N PHE A 161 100.66 -62.04 -56.46
CA PHE A 161 99.34 -62.36 -56.99
C PHE A 161 98.25 -61.60 -56.21
N THR A 162 97.38 -60.92 -56.93
CA THR A 162 96.21 -60.23 -56.38
C THR A 162 95.04 -61.21 -56.21
N LEU A 163 93.99 -60.80 -55.49
CA LEU A 163 92.73 -61.55 -55.33
C LEU A 163 92.25 -62.24 -56.62
N GLY A 164 91.89 -63.53 -56.51
CA GLY A 164 91.46 -64.38 -57.62
C GLY A 164 92.47 -65.47 -58.03
N ALA A 165 92.12 -66.25 -59.05
CA ALA A 165 92.90 -67.40 -59.53
C ALA A 165 93.90 -67.01 -60.63
N THR A 166 95.18 -67.37 -60.46
CA THR A 166 96.27 -67.20 -61.43
C THR A 166 96.75 -68.56 -61.92
N ILE A 167 96.77 -68.80 -63.24
CA ILE A 167 97.24 -70.05 -63.85
C ILE A 167 98.69 -69.88 -64.34
N VAL A 168 99.59 -70.76 -63.90
CA VAL A 168 101.00 -70.79 -64.29
C VAL A 168 101.33 -72.03 -65.12
N THR A 169 101.88 -71.85 -66.32
CA THR A 169 102.31 -72.94 -67.23
C THR A 169 103.83 -73.03 -67.30
N TRP A 170 104.39 -74.22 -67.10
CA TRP A 170 105.80 -74.58 -67.21
C TRP A 170 106.11 -75.30 -68.52
N THR A 171 107.23 -74.96 -69.16
CA THR A 171 107.68 -75.48 -70.48
C THR A 171 109.12 -75.94 -70.43
N VAL A 172 109.41 -77.13 -70.96
CA VAL A 172 110.75 -77.77 -71.03
C VAL A 172 111.11 -78.12 -72.47
N ASP A 173 112.34 -77.78 -72.88
CA ASP A 173 112.93 -78.06 -74.21
C ASP A 173 114.29 -78.76 -74.04
N ASP A 174 114.52 -79.88 -74.72
CA ASP A 174 115.76 -80.70 -74.65
C ASP A 174 116.91 -80.19 -75.52
N GLY A 175 116.75 -79.03 -76.17
CA GLY A 175 117.78 -78.43 -77.02
C GLY A 175 118.03 -79.15 -78.34
N HIS A 176 117.31 -80.24 -78.62
CA HIS A 176 117.40 -81.04 -79.85
C HIS A 176 116.07 -81.08 -80.63
N GLY A 177 115.06 -80.35 -80.14
CA GLY A 177 113.82 -80.07 -80.87
C GLY A 177 112.58 -80.75 -80.28
N ASN A 178 112.70 -81.43 -79.14
CA ASN A 178 111.54 -81.99 -78.43
C ASN A 178 111.18 -81.14 -77.20
N VAL A 179 109.89 -80.81 -77.07
CA VAL A 179 109.36 -79.87 -76.05
C VAL A 179 108.15 -80.46 -75.32
N VAL A 180 108.05 -80.27 -74.00
CA VAL A 180 106.92 -80.69 -73.13
C VAL A 180 106.47 -79.57 -72.17
N THR A 181 105.18 -79.50 -71.82
CA THR A 181 104.61 -78.44 -70.96
C THR A 181 103.61 -78.96 -69.91
N CYS A 182 103.38 -78.23 -68.82
CA CYS A 182 102.29 -78.46 -67.86
C CYS A 182 101.85 -77.20 -67.08
N SER A 183 100.72 -77.18 -66.38
CA SER A 183 100.19 -76.00 -65.67
C SER A 183 99.68 -76.25 -64.25
N THR A 184 99.69 -75.23 -63.38
CA THR A 184 99.14 -75.17 -62.00
C THR A 184 98.31 -73.89 -61.79
N THR A 185 97.33 -73.89 -60.89
CA THR A 185 96.46 -72.74 -60.53
C THR A 185 96.66 -72.34 -59.07
N ILE A 186 96.90 -71.04 -58.81
CA ILE A 186 97.09 -70.46 -57.48
C ILE A 186 95.99 -69.41 -57.23
N THR A 187 95.17 -69.55 -56.20
CA THR A 187 94.02 -68.65 -55.90
C THR A 187 94.23 -67.82 -54.64
N ILE A 188 94.00 -66.50 -54.69
CA ILE A 188 94.11 -65.58 -53.56
C ILE A 188 92.72 -65.12 -53.06
N GLU A 189 92.42 -65.23 -51.75
CA GLU A 189 91.13 -64.89 -51.11
C GLU A 189 91.27 -63.90 -49.93
N ASP A 190 90.24 -63.06 -49.68
CA ASP A 190 90.16 -62.13 -48.53
C ASP A 190 89.26 -62.69 -47.41
N ASN A 191 89.67 -62.48 -46.15
CA ASN A 191 89.06 -63.09 -44.97
C ASN A 191 89.16 -62.19 -43.72
N GLU A 192 89.32 -60.87 -43.90
CA GLU A 192 89.29 -59.86 -42.82
C GLU A 192 87.97 -59.06 -42.91
N ALA A 193 87.20 -58.98 -41.83
CA ALA A 193 85.85 -58.38 -41.82
C ALA A 193 85.89 -56.85 -41.58
N PRO A 194 84.88 -56.07 -42.06
CA PRO A 194 84.90 -54.61 -41.95
C PRO A 194 84.62 -54.13 -40.51
N GLU A 195 85.28 -53.05 -40.08
CA GLU A 195 85.09 -52.46 -38.73
C GLU A 195 84.08 -51.31 -38.76
N ILE A 196 82.95 -51.43 -38.04
CA ILE A 196 81.89 -50.39 -37.94
C ILE A 196 82.02 -49.56 -36.65
N THR A 197 81.95 -48.23 -36.77
CA THR A 197 81.85 -47.26 -35.66
C THR A 197 80.43 -46.74 -35.55
N CYS A 198 79.77 -47.07 -34.44
CA CYS A 198 78.35 -46.80 -34.21
C CYS A 198 78.12 -45.52 -33.42
N ILE A 199 76.94 -44.96 -33.56
CA ILE A 199 76.49 -43.81 -32.77
C ILE A 199 75.76 -44.32 -31.53
N SER A 200 75.87 -43.59 -30.43
CA SER A 200 75.18 -43.87 -29.18
C SER A 200 73.69 -43.56 -29.28
N ASP A 201 72.89 -44.27 -28.49
CA ASP A 201 71.48 -43.91 -28.25
C ASP A 201 71.35 -42.42 -27.87
N ASP A 202 70.30 -41.78 -28.35
CA ASP A 202 70.10 -40.34 -28.15
C ASP A 202 68.60 -40.00 -28.00
N VAL A 203 68.32 -38.88 -27.34
CA VAL A 203 66.97 -38.36 -27.15
C VAL A 203 66.86 -37.02 -27.86
N ARG A 204 65.78 -36.83 -28.62
CA ARG A 204 65.47 -35.56 -29.29
C ARG A 204 64.08 -35.12 -28.93
N SER A 205 63.90 -33.81 -28.84
CA SER A 205 62.57 -33.24 -28.69
C SER A 205 61.90 -33.08 -30.05
N THR A 206 60.58 -33.09 -30.06
CA THR A 206 59.77 -32.70 -31.23
C THR A 206 60.20 -31.34 -31.79
N ASP A 207 60.08 -31.15 -33.10
CA ASP A 207 60.28 -29.85 -33.73
C ASP A 207 59.16 -28.89 -33.29
N GLN A 208 59.51 -27.62 -33.04
CA GLN A 208 58.56 -26.63 -32.54
C GLN A 208 57.26 -26.58 -33.36
N GLY A 209 56.12 -26.81 -32.70
CA GLY A 209 54.79 -26.80 -33.33
C GLY A 209 54.44 -28.04 -34.17
N ASN A 210 55.31 -29.06 -34.23
CA ASN A 210 55.05 -30.36 -34.87
C ASN A 210 55.16 -31.49 -33.83
N CYS A 211 54.58 -32.66 -34.12
CA CYS A 211 54.64 -33.85 -33.25
C CYS A 211 55.69 -34.88 -33.71
N ASP A 212 56.69 -34.42 -34.46
CA ASP A 212 57.76 -35.23 -35.01
C ASP A 212 59.09 -34.47 -34.96
N TYR A 213 60.19 -35.18 -35.15
CA TYR A 213 61.53 -34.61 -35.28
C TYR A 213 62.07 -34.99 -36.66
N THR A 214 62.43 -33.99 -37.45
CA THR A 214 63.08 -34.19 -38.75
C THR A 214 64.60 -34.12 -38.59
N ILE A 215 65.31 -35.21 -38.94
CA ILE A 215 66.77 -35.27 -38.87
C ILE A 215 67.36 -34.29 -39.90
N GLN A 216 68.14 -33.30 -39.42
CA GLN A 216 68.60 -32.17 -40.25
C GLN A 216 69.99 -32.40 -40.85
N GLY A 217 70.76 -33.35 -40.32
CA GLY A 217 72.14 -33.60 -40.75
C GLY A 217 72.58 -35.05 -40.53
N THR A 218 73.89 -35.28 -40.60
CA THR A 218 74.49 -36.62 -40.48
C THR A 218 74.72 -37.02 -39.01
N GLU A 219 74.05 -36.36 -38.06
CA GLU A 219 74.22 -36.58 -36.61
C GLU A 219 73.94 -38.02 -36.17
N PHE A 220 73.18 -38.77 -36.97
CA PHE A 220 72.80 -40.15 -36.68
C PHE A 220 73.38 -41.18 -37.69
N ASP A 221 74.36 -40.78 -38.51
CA ASP A 221 75.00 -41.64 -39.52
C ASP A 221 76.23 -42.43 -39.01
N ALA A 222 76.21 -43.77 -39.11
CA ALA A 222 77.35 -44.60 -38.74
C ALA A 222 78.48 -44.59 -39.80
N SER A 223 79.69 -45.02 -39.44
CA SER A 223 80.83 -45.10 -40.37
C SER A 223 81.58 -46.44 -40.26
N PHE A 224 82.36 -46.83 -41.26
CA PHE A 224 83.13 -48.08 -41.24
C PHE A 224 84.48 -47.97 -42.00
N THR A 225 85.41 -48.88 -41.73
CA THR A 225 86.70 -49.03 -42.44
C THR A 225 87.02 -50.49 -42.74
N ASP A 226 87.71 -50.77 -43.85
CA ASP A 226 88.13 -52.12 -44.26
C ASP A 226 89.48 -52.10 -45.01
N ASN A 227 90.19 -53.24 -45.05
CA ASN A 227 91.51 -53.37 -45.69
C ASN A 227 91.45 -53.38 -47.23
N CYS A 228 90.31 -53.76 -47.81
CA CYS A 228 90.02 -53.73 -49.24
C CYS A 228 88.93 -52.67 -49.52
N THR A 229 89.15 -51.78 -50.48
CA THR A 229 88.39 -50.51 -50.65
C THR A 229 86.93 -50.64 -51.16
N ALA A 230 86.33 -51.83 -51.13
CA ALA A 230 85.08 -52.15 -51.84
C ALA A 230 83.85 -52.39 -50.94
N GLY A 231 83.78 -51.76 -49.76
CA GLY A 231 82.63 -51.91 -48.86
C GLY A 231 81.50 -50.89 -49.03
N SER A 232 80.36 -51.12 -48.35
CA SER A 232 79.20 -50.21 -48.28
C SER A 232 78.57 -50.19 -46.87
N ILE A 233 77.83 -49.13 -46.54
CA ILE A 233 77.05 -49.04 -45.28
C ILE A 233 75.61 -48.60 -45.57
N SER A 234 74.65 -49.24 -44.87
CA SER A 234 73.21 -48.95 -45.00
C SER A 234 72.52 -48.98 -43.63
N ASN A 235 71.37 -48.31 -43.50
CA ASN A 235 70.53 -48.33 -42.29
C ASN A 235 69.16 -48.99 -42.51
N SER A 236 68.53 -49.45 -41.43
CA SER A 236 67.24 -50.15 -41.47
C SER A 236 66.00 -49.27 -41.70
N ILE A 237 66.14 -47.95 -41.72
CA ILE A 237 65.01 -47.02 -41.94
C ILE A 237 64.78 -46.81 -43.43
N ASN A 238 65.81 -46.35 -44.14
CA ASN A 238 65.70 -46.00 -45.56
C ASN A 238 66.66 -46.78 -46.48
N GLY A 239 67.48 -47.68 -45.92
CA GLY A 239 68.41 -48.50 -46.69
C GLY A 239 69.60 -47.75 -47.27
N THR A 240 69.79 -46.49 -46.90
CA THR A 240 70.90 -45.65 -47.40
C THR A 240 71.99 -45.48 -46.34
N SER A 241 73.08 -44.81 -46.71
CA SER A 241 74.17 -44.50 -45.79
C SER A 241 73.89 -43.30 -44.88
N SER A 242 72.69 -42.72 -44.91
CA SER A 242 72.34 -41.53 -44.13
C SER A 242 70.87 -41.49 -43.67
N LEU A 243 70.61 -40.89 -42.52
CA LEU A 243 69.26 -40.61 -42.01
C LEU A 243 68.81 -39.15 -42.26
N VAL A 244 69.62 -38.33 -42.94
CA VAL A 244 69.27 -36.93 -43.24
C VAL A 244 67.91 -36.86 -43.95
N GLY A 245 66.98 -36.07 -43.40
CA GLY A 245 65.65 -35.85 -43.94
C GLY A 245 64.61 -36.90 -43.53
N GLU A 246 64.98 -37.95 -42.78
CA GLU A 246 64.02 -38.85 -42.17
C GLU A 246 63.29 -38.18 -41.01
N VAL A 247 62.00 -38.49 -40.88
CA VAL A 247 61.11 -37.94 -39.86
C VAL A 247 60.78 -39.03 -38.86
N PHE A 248 61.15 -38.83 -37.61
CA PHE A 248 60.78 -39.74 -36.52
C PHE A 248 59.63 -39.15 -35.71
N THR A 249 58.57 -39.94 -35.59
CA THR A 249 57.44 -39.63 -34.71
C THR A 249 57.80 -39.93 -33.25
N LEU A 250 56.98 -39.44 -32.33
CA LEU A 250 57.10 -39.68 -30.90
C LEU A 250 57.39 -41.16 -30.53
N GLY A 251 58.32 -41.37 -29.60
CA GLY A 251 58.73 -42.69 -29.11
C GLY A 251 60.12 -43.12 -29.58
N ALA A 252 60.51 -44.34 -29.19
CA ALA A 252 61.83 -44.90 -29.50
C ALA A 252 61.85 -45.56 -30.89
N THR A 253 62.69 -45.06 -31.78
CA THR A 253 63.00 -45.65 -33.08
C THR A 253 64.39 -46.28 -33.05
N THR A 254 64.48 -47.60 -33.17
CA THR A 254 65.75 -48.32 -33.26
C THR A 254 66.21 -48.40 -34.72
N VAL A 255 67.39 -47.86 -35.00
CA VAL A 255 68.06 -47.91 -36.30
C VAL A 255 69.20 -48.92 -36.27
N THR A 256 69.17 -49.90 -37.17
CA THR A 256 70.25 -50.86 -37.39
C THR A 256 71.10 -50.43 -38.58
N TRP A 257 72.39 -50.18 -38.34
CA TRP A 257 73.40 -49.94 -39.36
C TRP A 257 74.09 -51.25 -39.76
N THR A 258 74.32 -51.44 -41.06
CA THR A 258 74.89 -52.66 -41.65
C THR A 258 76.02 -52.25 -42.59
N ALA A 259 77.26 -52.66 -42.28
CA ALA A 259 78.44 -52.51 -43.12
C ALA A 259 78.78 -53.86 -43.78
N ASP A 260 78.99 -53.85 -45.09
CA ASP A 260 79.33 -55.01 -45.94
C ASP A 260 80.65 -54.72 -46.66
N ASP A 261 81.64 -55.60 -46.59
CA ASP A 261 82.97 -55.45 -47.23
C ASP A 261 82.97 -55.70 -48.76
N GLY A 262 81.82 -56.08 -49.32
CA GLY A 262 81.69 -56.44 -50.74
C GLY A 262 82.24 -57.82 -51.08
N HIS A 263 82.74 -58.57 -50.10
CA HIS A 263 83.34 -59.90 -50.24
C HIS A 263 82.65 -60.96 -49.35
N GLY A 264 81.52 -60.61 -48.75
CA GLY A 264 80.60 -61.53 -48.07
C GLY A 264 80.68 -61.50 -46.54
N GLN A 265 81.46 -60.57 -45.96
CA GLN A 265 81.52 -60.35 -44.52
C GLN A 265 80.73 -59.08 -44.16
N VAL A 266 79.74 -59.24 -43.29
CA VAL A 266 78.81 -58.17 -42.91
C VAL A 266 78.84 -57.98 -41.39
N VAL A 267 78.98 -56.74 -40.94
CA VAL A 267 78.93 -56.34 -39.51
C VAL A 267 77.80 -55.35 -39.30
N THR A 268 77.05 -55.52 -38.20
CA THR A 268 75.91 -54.64 -37.88
C THR A 268 76.05 -54.02 -36.50
N CYS A 269 75.40 -52.87 -36.30
CA CYS A 269 75.16 -52.33 -34.97
C CYS A 269 73.86 -51.51 -34.92
N THR A 270 73.37 -51.23 -33.72
CA THR A 270 72.09 -50.56 -33.50
C THR A 270 72.24 -49.30 -32.68
N THR A 271 71.47 -48.26 -33.01
CA THR A 271 71.28 -47.05 -32.19
C THR A 271 69.78 -46.84 -31.98
N THR A 272 69.38 -46.37 -30.80
CA THR A 272 67.99 -46.02 -30.49
C THR A 272 67.86 -44.50 -30.38
N ILE A 273 66.97 -43.93 -31.18
CA ILE A 273 66.66 -42.49 -31.16
C ILE A 273 65.25 -42.34 -30.59
N THR A 274 65.14 -41.72 -29.43
CA THR A 274 63.86 -41.49 -28.75
C THR A 274 63.39 -40.07 -28.97
N ILE A 275 62.21 -39.89 -29.57
CA ILE A 275 61.57 -38.58 -29.72
C ILE A 275 60.62 -38.36 -28.54
N GLU A 276 60.87 -37.33 -27.75
CA GLU A 276 60.05 -36.92 -26.60
C GLU A 276 59.38 -35.57 -26.89
N ASP A 277 58.17 -35.39 -26.39
CA ASP A 277 57.50 -34.09 -26.44
C ASP A 277 57.94 -33.23 -25.24
N ASN A 278 58.24 -31.96 -25.49
CA ASN A 278 58.71 -31.02 -24.46
C ASN A 278 58.01 -29.65 -24.52
N GLU A 279 57.02 -29.52 -25.40
CA GLU A 279 56.18 -28.32 -25.49
C GLU A 279 54.94 -28.59 -24.64
N ALA A 280 54.73 -27.80 -23.59
CA ALA A 280 53.59 -28.00 -22.71
C ALA A 280 52.30 -27.55 -23.41
N PRO A 281 51.17 -28.24 -23.19
CA PRO A 281 49.91 -27.88 -23.82
C PRO A 281 49.45 -26.49 -23.40
N VAL A 282 48.83 -25.75 -24.32
CA VAL A 282 48.29 -24.42 -24.06
C VAL A 282 46.80 -24.54 -23.76
N ILE A 283 46.42 -24.34 -22.51
CA ILE A 283 45.01 -24.30 -22.08
C ILE A 283 44.42 -22.89 -22.25
N SER A 284 43.29 -22.79 -22.96
CA SER A 284 42.46 -21.60 -23.07
C SER A 284 41.34 -21.67 -22.03
N CYS A 285 41.56 -21.01 -20.90
CA CYS A 285 40.65 -21.01 -19.76
C CYS A 285 39.41 -20.18 -20.01
N ILE A 286 38.30 -20.61 -19.42
CA ILE A 286 37.06 -19.87 -19.42
C ILE A 286 37.05 -18.90 -18.23
N PRO A 287 36.67 -17.62 -18.44
CA PRO A 287 36.56 -16.65 -17.35
C PRO A 287 35.51 -17.08 -16.32
N ASP A 288 35.60 -16.51 -15.12
CA ASP A 288 34.58 -16.71 -14.08
C ASP A 288 33.19 -16.33 -14.62
N GLY A 289 32.17 -17.09 -14.19
CA GLY A 289 30.81 -16.95 -14.68
C GLY A 289 29.79 -16.87 -13.55
N VAL A 290 28.78 -16.01 -13.72
CA VAL A 290 27.62 -15.97 -12.83
C VAL A 290 26.41 -16.55 -13.57
N ARG A 291 25.63 -17.40 -12.90
CA ARG A 291 24.37 -17.94 -13.41
C ARG A 291 23.29 -17.85 -12.35
N ASP A 292 22.07 -17.62 -12.80
CA ASP A 292 20.90 -17.72 -11.94
C ASP A 292 20.49 -19.20 -11.83
N THR A 293 19.74 -19.55 -10.79
CA THR A 293 19.21 -20.92 -10.65
C THR A 293 18.22 -21.28 -11.75
N ASP A 294 18.12 -22.57 -12.05
CA ASP A 294 17.14 -23.08 -13.01
C ASP A 294 15.71 -22.91 -12.47
N GLN A 295 14.75 -22.84 -13.40
CA GLN A 295 13.35 -22.63 -13.04
C GLN A 295 12.84 -23.74 -12.10
N GLY A 296 12.55 -23.37 -10.85
CA GLY A 296 11.84 -24.21 -9.87
C GLY A 296 12.73 -25.14 -9.04
N VAL A 297 14.06 -25.01 -9.11
CA VAL A 297 15.02 -25.78 -8.30
C VAL A 297 16.19 -24.88 -7.85
N CYS A 298 16.83 -25.16 -6.70
CA CYS A 298 17.94 -24.35 -6.16
C CYS A 298 19.31 -24.74 -6.72
N GLU A 299 19.36 -25.01 -8.01
CA GLU A 299 20.54 -25.49 -8.70
C GLU A 299 20.54 -25.00 -10.13
N TYR A 300 21.71 -24.98 -10.74
CA TYR A 300 21.89 -24.60 -12.13
C TYR A 300 22.52 -25.76 -12.89
N THR A 301 21.84 -26.20 -13.95
CA THR A 301 22.32 -27.23 -14.86
C THR A 301 23.07 -26.58 -16.00
N ILE A 302 24.38 -26.87 -16.10
CA ILE A 302 25.23 -26.33 -17.15
C ILE A 302 24.73 -26.77 -18.54
N GLN A 303 24.49 -25.79 -19.42
CA GLN A 303 23.91 -26.01 -20.73
C GLN A 303 24.99 -26.10 -21.81
N GLY A 304 25.21 -27.33 -22.31
CA GLY A 304 26.19 -27.57 -23.37
C GLY A 304 27.62 -27.25 -22.91
N THR A 305 28.41 -26.63 -23.78
CA THR A 305 29.86 -26.47 -23.59
C THR A 305 30.25 -25.07 -23.07
N GLU A 306 29.32 -24.36 -22.41
CA GLU A 306 29.51 -22.94 -22.05
C GLU A 306 30.61 -22.70 -21.01
N PHE A 307 31.01 -23.74 -20.26
CA PHE A 307 32.09 -23.71 -19.28
C PHE A 307 33.22 -24.71 -19.58
N ASP A 308 33.23 -25.28 -20.79
CA ASP A 308 34.25 -26.23 -21.22
C ASP A 308 35.55 -25.53 -21.65
N ALA A 309 36.62 -25.69 -20.90
CA ALA A 309 37.92 -25.20 -21.33
C ALA A 309 38.38 -25.92 -22.61
N THR A 310 39.17 -25.22 -23.44
CA THR A 310 39.76 -25.82 -24.63
C THR A 310 41.27 -25.78 -24.52
N PHE A 311 41.97 -26.62 -25.27
CA PHE A 311 43.43 -26.59 -25.32
C PHE A 311 43.93 -26.87 -26.73
N THR A 312 45.15 -26.44 -27.00
CA THR A 312 45.91 -26.78 -28.20
C THR A 312 47.27 -27.28 -27.79
N ASP A 313 47.76 -28.27 -28.51
CA ASP A 313 49.08 -28.84 -28.31
C ASP A 313 49.69 -29.20 -29.67
N ASN A 314 51.02 -29.22 -29.78
CA ASN A 314 51.72 -29.67 -30.99
C ASN A 314 51.49 -31.16 -31.25
N CYS A 315 51.26 -31.95 -30.20
CA CYS A 315 50.89 -33.35 -30.26
C CYS A 315 49.41 -33.55 -29.92
N THR A 316 48.59 -33.98 -30.89
CA THR A 316 47.12 -34.06 -30.76
C THR A 316 46.57 -35.11 -29.76
N SER A 317 47.38 -35.62 -28.83
CA SER A 317 47.03 -36.71 -27.91
C SER A 317 46.74 -36.28 -26.46
N GLY A 318 46.59 -34.98 -26.20
CA GLY A 318 46.23 -34.50 -24.86
C GLY A 318 44.81 -34.89 -24.42
N VAL A 319 44.63 -35.08 -23.12
CA VAL A 319 43.33 -35.30 -22.47
C VAL A 319 43.05 -34.15 -21.52
N ILE A 320 41.92 -33.48 -21.72
CA ILE A 320 41.42 -32.47 -20.80
C ILE A 320 40.39 -33.07 -19.85
N THR A 321 40.53 -32.76 -18.57
CA THR A 321 39.63 -33.19 -17.49
C THR A 321 39.30 -32.01 -16.58
N ASN A 322 38.13 -32.03 -15.93
CA ASN A 322 37.78 -31.06 -14.89
C ASN A 322 37.68 -31.71 -13.50
N SER A 323 37.79 -30.91 -12.46
CA SER A 323 37.74 -31.37 -11.06
C SER A 323 36.36 -31.79 -10.55
N ILE A 324 35.28 -31.63 -11.33
CA ILE A 324 33.91 -31.99 -10.94
C ILE A 324 33.63 -33.45 -11.34
N ASN A 325 33.72 -33.77 -12.63
CA ASN A 325 33.35 -35.08 -13.16
C ASN A 325 34.52 -35.83 -13.83
N GLY A 326 35.71 -35.22 -13.91
CA GLY A 326 36.89 -35.83 -14.52
C GLY A 326 36.81 -35.99 -16.04
N THR A 327 35.86 -35.33 -16.71
CA THR A 327 35.68 -35.39 -18.17
C THR A 327 36.06 -34.08 -18.86
N ALA A 328 36.03 -34.07 -20.18
CA ALA A 328 36.32 -32.90 -21.00
C ALA A 328 35.18 -31.87 -21.06
N THR A 329 34.04 -32.14 -20.41
CA THR A 329 32.86 -31.26 -20.45
C THR A 329 32.15 -31.18 -19.11
N LEU A 330 31.51 -30.05 -18.85
CA LEU A 330 30.59 -29.87 -17.74
C LEU A 330 29.12 -29.90 -18.21
N ALA A 331 28.84 -30.20 -19.47
CA ALA A 331 27.49 -30.27 -20.00
C ALA A 331 26.61 -31.22 -19.17
N GLY A 332 25.51 -30.69 -18.62
CA GLY A 332 24.58 -31.45 -17.78
C GLY A 332 25.02 -31.64 -16.32
N GLU A 333 26.18 -31.12 -15.92
CA GLU A 333 26.55 -31.04 -14.50
C GLU A 333 25.66 -30.04 -13.77
N ILE A 334 25.32 -30.37 -12.53
CA ILE A 334 24.45 -29.59 -11.67
C ILE A 334 25.30 -28.88 -10.63
N LEU A 335 25.26 -27.55 -10.64
CA LEU A 335 25.90 -26.71 -9.66
C LEU A 335 24.89 -26.25 -8.61
N GLN A 336 25.24 -26.43 -7.34
CA GLN A 336 24.44 -25.91 -6.23
C GLN A 336 24.70 -24.41 -6.07
N LYS A 337 23.73 -23.68 -5.49
CA LYS A 337 23.85 -22.26 -5.14
C LYS A 337 25.17 -21.95 -4.40
N GLY A 338 25.86 -20.88 -4.82
CA GLY A 338 27.15 -20.44 -4.30
C GLY A 338 28.31 -20.61 -5.29
N ASP A 339 29.54 -20.44 -4.80
CA ASP A 339 30.75 -20.52 -5.62
C ASP A 339 31.22 -21.97 -5.80
N THR A 340 31.32 -22.42 -7.04
CA THR A 340 31.97 -23.67 -7.40
C THR A 340 33.29 -23.38 -8.11
N ASN A 341 34.40 -23.74 -7.46
CA ASN A 341 35.74 -23.64 -8.05
C ASN A 341 36.05 -24.89 -8.87
N ILE A 342 36.25 -24.72 -10.17
CA ILE A 342 36.53 -25.80 -11.11
C ILE A 342 37.96 -25.67 -11.62
N THR A 343 38.75 -26.71 -11.41
CA THR A 343 40.11 -26.81 -11.97
C THR A 343 40.07 -27.68 -13.21
N TRP A 344 40.38 -27.09 -14.36
CA TRP A 344 40.64 -27.79 -15.61
C TRP A 344 42.11 -28.23 -15.64
N THR A 345 42.33 -29.49 -15.98
CA THR A 345 43.65 -30.13 -16.05
C THR A 345 43.81 -30.74 -17.43
N VAL A 346 44.84 -30.31 -18.15
CA VAL A 346 45.24 -30.92 -19.42
C VAL A 346 46.54 -31.67 -19.18
N ASP A 347 46.51 -32.97 -19.47
CA ASP A 347 47.68 -33.83 -19.57
C ASP A 347 47.90 -34.10 -21.06
N ASP A 348 49.05 -33.73 -21.61
CA ASP A 348 49.40 -33.97 -23.01
C ASP A 348 49.60 -35.46 -23.35
N GLY A 349 49.61 -36.34 -22.34
CA GLY A 349 49.90 -37.77 -22.49
C GLY A 349 51.40 -38.08 -22.51
N ASN A 350 52.25 -37.05 -22.43
CA ASN A 350 53.71 -37.12 -22.41
C ASN A 350 54.30 -36.65 -21.06
N GLY A 351 53.43 -36.41 -20.06
CA GLY A 351 53.81 -36.08 -18.69
C GLY A 351 53.87 -34.59 -18.40
N GLN A 352 53.46 -33.72 -19.32
CA GLN A 352 53.35 -32.28 -19.09
C GLN A 352 51.89 -31.94 -18.77
N VAL A 353 51.68 -31.50 -17.54
CA VAL A 353 50.35 -31.17 -17.02
C VAL A 353 50.23 -29.67 -16.81
N VAL A 354 49.26 -29.04 -17.45
CA VAL A 354 48.87 -27.65 -17.19
C VAL A 354 47.48 -27.61 -16.56
N THR A 355 47.27 -26.63 -15.69
CA THR A 355 45.98 -26.44 -15.04
C THR A 355 45.53 -24.99 -15.12
N CYS A 356 44.22 -24.78 -15.10
CA CYS A 356 43.68 -23.48 -14.73
C CYS A 356 42.36 -23.61 -14.00
N ALA A 357 42.01 -22.58 -13.24
CA ALA A 357 40.79 -22.54 -12.45
C ALA A 357 39.79 -21.54 -13.05
N THR A 358 38.52 -21.89 -12.97
CA THR A 358 37.38 -21.00 -13.21
C THR A 358 36.43 -21.11 -12.02
N THR A 359 35.84 -19.99 -11.62
CA THR A 359 34.82 -19.94 -10.57
C THR A 359 33.46 -19.71 -11.22
N ILE A 360 32.52 -20.61 -10.96
CA ILE A 360 31.12 -20.41 -11.34
C ILE A 360 30.33 -20.10 -10.09
N THR A 361 29.74 -18.91 -10.04
CA THR A 361 28.85 -18.48 -8.96
C THR A 361 27.41 -18.70 -9.41
N VAL A 362 26.70 -19.58 -8.71
CA VAL A 362 25.25 -19.73 -8.88
C VAL A 362 24.56 -18.83 -7.86
N GLU A 363 23.92 -17.79 -8.35
CA GLU A 363 23.09 -16.86 -7.56
C GLU A 363 21.62 -17.22 -7.73
N ASP A 364 20.80 -16.75 -6.81
CA ASP A 364 19.35 -16.85 -6.94
C ASP A 364 18.77 -15.43 -6.92
N ASN A 365 18.33 -14.98 -8.09
CA ASN A 365 17.77 -13.65 -8.34
C ASN A 365 16.25 -13.70 -8.56
N LYS A 366 15.62 -14.86 -8.34
CA LYS A 366 14.20 -15.03 -8.53
C LYS A 366 13.48 -14.78 -7.21
N ALA A 367 12.60 -13.77 -7.20
CA ALA A 367 11.83 -13.47 -6.01
C ALA A 367 10.82 -14.59 -5.66
N PRO A 368 10.52 -14.81 -4.37
CA PRO A 368 9.55 -15.81 -3.92
C PRO A 368 8.18 -15.66 -4.60
N ILE A 369 7.47 -16.78 -4.77
CA ILE A 369 6.05 -16.77 -5.15
C ILE A 369 5.23 -16.73 -3.86
N VAL A 370 4.49 -15.64 -3.66
CA VAL A 370 3.68 -15.43 -2.44
C VAL A 370 2.22 -15.73 -2.74
N ASP A 371 1.58 -16.47 -1.84
CA ASP A 371 0.16 -16.81 -1.88
C ASP A 371 -0.51 -16.36 -0.58
N CYS A 372 -1.51 -15.49 -0.68
CA CYS A 372 -2.23 -14.91 0.47
C CYS A 372 -3.63 -15.52 0.56
N LEU A 373 -4.04 -15.85 1.78
CA LEU A 373 -5.41 -16.22 2.12
C LEU A 373 -6.13 -15.01 2.73
N SER A 374 -7.44 -14.92 2.46
CA SER A 374 -8.34 -14.04 3.21
C SER A 374 -8.88 -14.78 4.43
N LEU A 375 -9.08 -14.06 5.54
CA LEU A 375 -9.58 -14.65 6.78
C LEU A 375 -10.50 -13.69 7.53
N GLN A 376 -11.44 -14.27 8.28
CA GLN A 376 -12.24 -13.56 9.27
C GLN A 376 -11.70 -13.80 10.68
N VAL A 377 -11.41 -12.71 11.41
CA VAL A 377 -10.92 -12.76 12.80
C VAL A 377 -12.04 -12.42 13.76
N GLN A 378 -12.27 -13.29 14.75
CA GLN A 378 -13.19 -13.01 15.87
C GLN A 378 -12.41 -12.38 17.01
N LEU A 379 -12.91 -11.27 17.56
CA LEU A 379 -12.37 -10.73 18.80
C LEU A 379 -12.77 -11.60 20.01
N ASP A 380 -11.92 -11.65 21.02
CA ASP A 380 -12.17 -12.33 22.29
C ASP A 380 -13.01 -11.48 23.26
N GLU A 381 -13.30 -12.03 24.45
CA GLU A 381 -14.06 -11.34 25.52
C GLU A 381 -13.40 -10.04 26.03
N PHE A 382 -12.15 -9.78 25.65
CA PHE A 382 -11.41 -8.57 25.97
C PHE A 382 -11.25 -7.64 24.75
N GLY A 383 -11.90 -7.95 23.63
CA GLY A 383 -11.87 -7.13 22.42
C GLY A 383 -10.57 -7.27 21.62
N ASN A 384 -9.84 -8.38 21.77
CA ASN A 384 -8.59 -8.63 21.05
C ASN A 384 -8.70 -9.85 20.14
N GLY A 385 -8.14 -9.74 18.95
CA GLY A 385 -7.97 -10.84 17.99
C GLY A 385 -6.51 -10.95 17.59
N SER A 386 -6.07 -12.15 17.23
CA SER A 386 -4.72 -12.33 16.69
C SER A 386 -4.71 -13.36 15.57
N ILE A 387 -3.80 -13.14 14.61
CA ILE A 387 -3.49 -14.10 13.55
C ILE A 387 -2.02 -14.50 13.64
N ASP A 388 -1.73 -15.70 13.19
CA ASP A 388 -0.37 -16.17 12.96
C ASP A 388 -0.04 -16.15 11.45
N ILE A 389 1.25 -16.25 11.13
CA ILE A 389 1.75 -16.29 9.74
C ILE A 389 1.03 -17.38 8.92
N SER A 390 0.70 -18.52 9.53
CA SER A 390 0.02 -19.64 8.84
C SER A 390 -1.41 -19.31 8.41
N ASP A 391 -2.04 -18.32 9.03
CA ASP A 391 -3.43 -17.97 8.78
C ASP A 391 -3.60 -17.19 7.47
N ILE A 392 -2.56 -16.44 7.09
CA ILE A 392 -2.50 -15.67 5.84
C ILE A 392 -1.67 -16.37 4.77
N ASN A 393 -0.67 -17.18 5.13
CA ASN A 393 0.22 -17.81 4.15
C ASN A 393 -0.43 -19.03 3.46
N GLY A 394 -0.86 -18.88 2.21
CA GLY A 394 -1.52 -19.89 1.37
C GLY A 394 -0.63 -21.00 0.81
N ASN A 395 0.59 -21.17 1.35
CA ASN A 395 1.73 -21.93 0.81
C ASN A 395 2.58 -21.14 -0.18
N SER A 396 3.09 -20.00 0.26
CA SER A 396 4.19 -19.30 -0.41
C SER A 396 5.37 -20.26 -0.63
N THR A 397 5.98 -20.19 -1.81
CA THR A 397 7.07 -21.08 -2.23
C THR A 397 8.21 -20.28 -2.83
N ASP A 398 9.40 -20.88 -2.76
CA ASP A 398 10.60 -20.36 -3.39
C ASP A 398 11.44 -21.51 -3.95
N ASN A 399 12.18 -21.28 -5.04
CA ASN A 399 13.06 -22.28 -5.64
C ASN A 399 14.29 -22.57 -4.77
N CYS A 400 14.72 -21.63 -3.92
CA CYS A 400 15.95 -21.65 -3.12
C CYS A 400 15.74 -21.48 -1.62
N GLU A 401 14.59 -21.98 -1.13
CA GLU A 401 14.18 -21.96 0.26
C GLU A 401 13.85 -20.54 0.79
N ILE A 402 12.73 -20.45 1.50
CA ILE A 402 12.30 -19.21 2.15
C ILE A 402 13.13 -19.00 3.43
N ALA A 403 13.78 -17.85 3.56
CA ALA A 403 14.52 -17.49 4.77
C ALA A 403 13.63 -16.92 5.87
N SER A 404 12.65 -16.09 5.51
CA SER A 404 11.72 -15.50 6.47
C SER A 404 10.37 -15.19 5.85
N VAL A 405 9.34 -15.29 6.69
CA VAL A 405 7.98 -14.85 6.40
C VAL A 405 7.57 -13.91 7.54
N THR A 406 7.00 -12.76 7.20
CA THR A 406 6.58 -11.73 8.17
C THR A 406 5.24 -11.14 7.78
N LEU A 407 4.48 -10.67 8.78
CA LEU A 407 3.21 -9.95 8.60
C LEU A 407 3.40 -8.48 9.01
N SER A 408 2.69 -7.56 8.35
CA SER A 408 2.66 -6.14 8.74
C SER A 408 1.98 -5.90 10.08
N GLN A 409 1.00 -6.74 10.43
CA GLN A 409 0.30 -6.75 11.71
C GLN A 409 -0.19 -8.16 12.04
N MET A 410 -0.38 -8.43 13.34
CA MET A 410 -0.81 -9.74 13.85
C MET A 410 -1.85 -9.64 14.96
N ASN A 411 -2.11 -8.44 15.47
CA ASN A 411 -3.06 -8.21 16.55
C ASN A 411 -4.10 -7.22 16.04
N PHE A 412 -5.35 -7.48 16.38
CA PHE A 412 -6.50 -6.67 16.04
C PHE A 412 -7.26 -6.33 17.33
N ASP A 413 -7.85 -5.14 17.39
CA ASP A 413 -8.70 -4.70 18.48
C ASP A 413 -10.04 -4.15 17.99
N CYS A 414 -10.84 -3.59 18.89
CA CYS A 414 -12.17 -3.07 18.55
C CYS A 414 -12.16 -1.90 17.55
N ASN A 415 -11.02 -1.21 17.36
CA ASN A 415 -10.86 -0.20 16.31
C ASN A 415 -10.56 -0.81 14.95
N ASP A 416 -10.49 -2.14 14.84
CA ASP A 416 -10.23 -2.84 13.60
C ASP A 416 -11.50 -3.53 13.08
N ILE A 417 -12.68 -3.36 13.69
CA ILE A 417 -13.91 -4.02 13.26
C ILE A 417 -14.43 -3.41 11.94
N GLY A 418 -14.54 -4.22 10.88
CA GLY A 418 -14.88 -3.80 9.51
C GLY A 418 -13.93 -4.36 8.43
N GLY A 419 -14.20 -4.10 7.14
CA GLY A 419 -13.34 -4.50 6.00
C GLY A 419 -13.94 -4.29 4.60
N ASP A 420 -13.11 -4.36 3.55
CA ASP A 420 -13.51 -4.18 2.14
C ASP A 420 -14.39 -5.34 1.60
N LEU A 421 -15.24 -5.05 0.59
CA LEU A 421 -16.03 -6.05 -0.12
C LEU A 421 -15.14 -6.91 -1.05
N ASP A 422 -15.47 -8.20 -1.18
CA ASP A 422 -14.75 -9.11 -2.09
C ASP A 422 -14.98 -8.79 -3.58
N THR A 423 -16.16 -8.26 -3.93
CA THR A 423 -16.56 -7.95 -5.32
C THR A 423 -17.54 -6.77 -5.40
N LEU A 424 -17.67 -6.20 -6.59
CA LEU A 424 -18.73 -5.23 -6.92
C LEU A 424 -20.14 -5.78 -6.65
N LEU A 425 -21.05 -4.89 -6.27
CA LEU A 425 -22.46 -5.19 -5.96
C LEU A 425 -23.40 -4.40 -6.86
N ILE A 426 -24.56 -4.95 -7.19
CA ILE A 426 -25.67 -4.17 -7.73
C ILE A 426 -26.27 -3.36 -6.57
N SER A 427 -26.22 -2.04 -6.68
CA SER A 427 -26.65 -1.10 -5.64
C SER A 427 -28.01 -0.48 -5.93
N GLU A 428 -28.40 -0.36 -7.20
CA GLU A 428 -29.72 0.13 -7.58
C GLU A 428 -30.25 -0.57 -8.83
N TYR A 429 -31.55 -0.82 -8.82
CA TYR A 429 -32.32 -1.42 -9.92
C TYR A 429 -33.55 -0.55 -10.20
N ILE A 430 -33.70 -0.12 -11.46
CA ILE A 430 -34.85 0.70 -11.88
C ILE A 430 -35.54 0.00 -13.05
N ASP A 431 -36.73 -0.55 -12.78
CA ASP A 431 -37.67 -1.05 -13.79
C ASP A 431 -38.64 0.08 -14.19
N GLY A 432 -38.46 0.60 -15.39
CA GLY A 432 -39.15 1.77 -15.89
C GLY A 432 -40.57 1.49 -16.39
N SER A 433 -41.21 2.52 -16.96
CA SER A 433 -42.55 2.44 -17.55
C SER A 433 -42.57 1.93 -19.01
N GLY A 434 -41.46 1.36 -19.50
CA GLY A 434 -41.21 1.01 -20.90
C GLY A 434 -39.76 0.61 -21.19
N ASN A 435 -39.01 1.43 -21.93
CA ASN A 435 -37.58 1.20 -22.26
C ASN A 435 -36.69 2.15 -21.44
N ASP A 436 -37.06 2.39 -20.20
CA ASP A 436 -36.54 3.46 -19.37
C ASP A 436 -35.83 2.90 -18.12
N ASP A 437 -35.05 1.84 -18.34
CA ASP A 437 -34.45 1.05 -17.27
C ASP A 437 -33.00 1.45 -16.94
N CYS A 438 -32.61 1.30 -15.67
CA CYS A 438 -31.25 1.55 -15.21
C CYS A 438 -30.79 0.52 -14.18
N ILE A 439 -29.47 0.27 -14.15
CA ILE A 439 -28.76 -0.52 -13.14
C ILE A 439 -27.58 0.29 -12.63
N GLU A 440 -27.38 0.33 -11.32
CA GLU A 440 -26.21 0.88 -10.68
C GLU A 440 -25.38 -0.22 -10.02
N ILE A 441 -24.06 -0.09 -10.14
CA ILE A 441 -23.09 -0.99 -9.53
C ILE A 441 -22.22 -0.18 -8.58
N PHE A 442 -22.05 -0.64 -7.34
CA PHE A 442 -21.19 -0.04 -6.34
C PHE A 442 -19.86 -0.79 -6.22
N ASN A 443 -18.77 -0.03 -6.08
CA ASN A 443 -17.45 -0.57 -5.75
C ASN A 443 -17.09 -0.27 -4.29
N GLY A 444 -17.21 -1.25 -3.41
CA GLY A 444 -16.69 -1.17 -2.04
C GLY A 444 -15.48 -2.08 -1.82
N THR A 445 -14.69 -2.39 -2.86
CA THR A 445 -13.59 -3.37 -2.77
C THR A 445 -12.27 -2.82 -2.23
N GLY A 446 -12.24 -1.57 -1.78
CA GLY A 446 -11.04 -0.88 -1.29
C GLY A 446 -10.08 -0.42 -2.39
N ASN A 447 -10.32 -0.83 -3.65
CA ASN A 447 -9.45 -0.52 -4.78
C ASN A 447 -10.25 -0.06 -6.01
N PRO A 448 -9.71 0.81 -6.89
CA PRO A 448 -10.33 1.10 -8.18
C PRO A 448 -10.40 -0.15 -9.06
N VAL A 449 -11.60 -0.50 -9.55
CA VAL A 449 -11.84 -1.69 -10.37
C VAL A 449 -11.96 -1.31 -11.84
N ASN A 450 -11.18 -1.95 -12.72
CA ASN A 450 -11.30 -1.74 -14.17
C ASN A 450 -12.27 -2.75 -14.77
N LEU A 451 -13.50 -2.29 -14.99
CA LEU A 451 -14.62 -3.12 -15.42
C LEU A 451 -14.32 -3.90 -16.71
N TYR A 452 -13.63 -3.28 -17.67
CA TYR A 452 -13.33 -3.92 -18.94
C TYR A 452 -12.21 -4.96 -18.83
N THR A 453 -11.07 -4.59 -18.25
CA THR A 453 -9.90 -5.49 -18.19
C THR A 453 -10.11 -6.67 -17.24
N GLU A 454 -10.94 -6.48 -16.22
CA GLU A 454 -11.30 -7.53 -15.27
C GLU A 454 -12.49 -8.38 -15.74
N GLY A 455 -13.04 -8.06 -16.93
CA GLY A 455 -14.07 -8.86 -17.60
C GLY A 455 -15.43 -8.79 -16.92
N TYR A 456 -15.80 -7.65 -16.36
CA TYR A 456 -17.13 -7.41 -15.82
C TYR A 456 -18.16 -7.21 -16.95
N THR A 457 -19.27 -7.95 -16.87
CA THR A 457 -20.41 -7.81 -17.79
C THR A 457 -21.72 -7.86 -17.02
N LEU A 458 -22.73 -7.14 -17.52
CA LEU A 458 -24.13 -7.30 -17.10
C LEU A 458 -24.83 -8.26 -18.05
N ARG A 459 -25.45 -9.30 -17.49
CA ARG A 459 -26.18 -10.33 -18.23
C ARG A 459 -27.66 -10.27 -17.91
N PHE A 460 -28.47 -10.16 -18.95
CA PHE A 460 -29.93 -10.07 -18.86
C PHE A 460 -30.54 -11.38 -19.37
N TYR A 461 -31.33 -12.02 -18.52
CA TYR A 461 -32.00 -13.29 -18.78
C TYR A 461 -33.50 -13.06 -18.87
N TYR A 462 -33.99 -12.96 -20.11
CA TYR A 462 -35.36 -12.51 -20.33
C TYR A 462 -36.42 -13.58 -20.03
N ASP A 463 -37.52 -13.21 -19.37
CA ASP A 463 -38.71 -14.03 -19.17
C ASP A 463 -38.44 -15.43 -18.57
N GLY A 464 -37.45 -15.56 -17.68
CA GLY A 464 -37.03 -16.84 -17.09
C GLY A 464 -36.23 -17.75 -18.05
N SER A 465 -35.58 -17.17 -19.05
CA SER A 465 -34.63 -17.86 -19.93
C SER A 465 -33.32 -18.22 -19.21
N THR A 466 -32.61 -19.25 -19.70
CA THR A 466 -31.21 -19.53 -19.35
C THR A 466 -30.21 -18.98 -20.38
N SER A 467 -30.72 -18.51 -21.52
CA SER A 467 -29.95 -17.75 -22.51
C SER A 467 -30.01 -16.26 -22.16
N TYR A 468 -28.89 -15.55 -22.33
CA TYR A 468 -28.75 -14.15 -21.96
C TYR A 468 -28.32 -13.27 -23.12
N SER A 469 -28.63 -11.97 -23.01
CA SER A 469 -27.86 -10.91 -23.67
C SER A 469 -26.88 -10.31 -22.68
N GLU A 470 -25.66 -9.98 -23.12
CA GLU A 470 -24.66 -9.36 -22.25
C GLU A 470 -24.21 -8.00 -22.77
N ILE A 471 -23.90 -7.11 -21.83
CA ILE A 471 -23.28 -5.82 -22.08
C ILE A 471 -21.94 -5.79 -21.35
N PRO A 472 -20.81 -5.61 -22.07
CA PRO A 472 -19.53 -5.40 -21.42
C PRO A 472 -19.53 -4.04 -20.73
N LEU A 473 -19.04 -4.01 -19.51
CA LEU A 473 -18.89 -2.79 -18.73
C LEU A 473 -17.55 -2.14 -19.07
N LEU A 474 -17.53 -0.82 -19.18
CA LEU A 474 -16.38 -0.06 -19.66
C LEU A 474 -15.87 0.88 -18.56
N GLY A 475 -14.60 1.28 -18.65
CA GLY A 475 -14.02 2.25 -17.72
C GLY A 475 -13.55 1.66 -16.39
N VAL A 476 -13.30 2.55 -15.45
CA VAL A 476 -12.80 2.25 -14.11
C VAL A 476 -13.75 2.90 -13.13
N ILE A 477 -14.25 2.12 -12.17
CA ILE A 477 -15.01 2.60 -11.02
C ILE A 477 -14.03 2.82 -9.88
N ALA A 478 -13.95 4.03 -9.31
CA ALA A 478 -13.10 4.27 -8.15
C ALA A 478 -13.63 3.51 -6.93
N ASP A 479 -12.81 3.36 -5.89
CA ASP A 479 -13.32 2.85 -4.61
C ASP A 479 -14.38 3.81 -4.06
N ARG A 480 -15.43 3.26 -3.46
CA ARG A 480 -16.64 3.93 -2.96
C ARG A 480 -17.37 4.78 -4.01
N ASP A 481 -17.15 4.48 -5.28
CA ASP A 481 -17.85 5.10 -6.40
C ASP A 481 -18.90 4.15 -6.97
N VAL A 482 -19.76 4.67 -7.82
CA VAL A 482 -20.79 3.89 -8.52
C VAL A 482 -20.58 3.94 -10.04
N TYR A 483 -21.13 2.94 -10.73
CA TYR A 483 -21.17 2.89 -12.18
C TYR A 483 -22.60 2.68 -12.65
N VAL A 484 -23.16 3.69 -13.29
CA VAL A 484 -24.55 3.75 -13.70
C VAL A 484 -24.70 3.37 -15.17
N ILE A 485 -25.59 2.44 -15.44
CA ILE A 485 -25.89 1.97 -16.78
C ILE A 485 -27.38 2.12 -17.03
N CYS A 486 -27.75 2.89 -18.04
CA CYS A 486 -29.15 3.15 -18.37
C CYS A 486 -29.45 2.87 -19.84
N ASN A 487 -30.71 2.56 -20.12
CA ASN A 487 -31.25 2.73 -21.46
C ASN A 487 -31.16 4.23 -21.85
N PRO A 488 -30.81 4.59 -23.10
CA PRO A 488 -30.81 5.97 -23.58
C PRO A 488 -32.11 6.75 -23.35
N PHE A 489 -33.23 6.07 -23.14
CA PHE A 489 -34.54 6.67 -22.87
C PHE A 489 -34.95 6.59 -21.38
N GLY A 490 -34.07 6.10 -20.51
CA GLY A 490 -34.24 5.99 -19.05
C GLY A 490 -34.35 7.32 -18.32
N PRO A 491 -35.03 7.36 -17.15
CA PRO A 491 -35.11 8.56 -16.32
C PRO A 491 -33.72 8.98 -15.83
N GLY A 492 -32.78 8.03 -15.73
CA GLY A 492 -31.39 8.23 -15.35
C GLY A 492 -30.39 8.41 -16.50
N ALA A 493 -30.82 8.46 -17.77
CA ALA A 493 -29.92 8.42 -18.92
C ALA A 493 -28.85 9.54 -18.95
N THR A 494 -29.12 10.67 -18.32
CA THR A 494 -28.16 11.78 -18.16
C THR A 494 -27.10 11.56 -17.08
N GLN A 495 -27.32 10.59 -16.18
CA GLN A 495 -26.43 10.19 -15.09
C GLN A 495 -25.67 8.90 -15.40
N ALA A 496 -25.91 8.30 -16.58
CA ALA A 496 -25.30 7.03 -16.96
C ALA A 496 -23.85 7.22 -17.43
N ASP A 497 -22.94 6.46 -16.83
CA ASP A 497 -21.56 6.30 -17.30
C ASP A 497 -21.53 5.55 -18.64
N GLN A 498 -22.50 4.64 -18.83
CA GLN A 498 -22.69 3.93 -20.07
C GLN A 498 -24.17 3.79 -20.43
N THR A 499 -24.51 4.17 -21.66
CA THR A 499 -25.84 3.90 -22.20
C THR A 499 -25.86 2.56 -22.94
N GLY A 500 -26.85 1.72 -22.68
CA GLY A 500 -27.01 0.41 -23.33
C GLY A 500 -28.40 0.21 -23.93
N GLY A 501 -28.51 -0.54 -25.03
CA GLY A 501 -29.80 -0.87 -25.65
C GLY A 501 -30.48 -2.09 -25.02
N PHE A 502 -30.67 -2.08 -23.70
CA PHE A 502 -31.35 -3.14 -22.94
C PHE A 502 -32.71 -2.66 -22.45
N ALA A 503 -33.65 -3.58 -22.26
CA ALA A 503 -34.94 -3.31 -21.64
C ALA A 503 -35.34 -4.55 -20.83
N PHE A 504 -35.82 -4.37 -19.61
CA PHE A 504 -36.28 -5.44 -18.73
C PHE A 504 -37.61 -5.06 -18.07
N ASP A 505 -38.49 -6.03 -17.76
CA ASP A 505 -39.88 -5.74 -17.34
C ASP A 505 -40.25 -6.30 -15.95
N GLY A 506 -39.27 -6.30 -15.05
CA GLY A 506 -39.46 -6.73 -13.66
C GLY A 506 -39.42 -8.24 -13.46
N ASN A 507 -39.73 -9.04 -14.48
CA ASN A 507 -39.75 -10.51 -14.41
C ASN A 507 -38.41 -11.17 -14.79
N ASP A 508 -37.47 -10.36 -15.28
CA ASP A 508 -36.17 -10.80 -15.77
C ASP A 508 -35.18 -11.07 -14.63
N ALA A 509 -34.14 -11.85 -14.91
CA ALA A 509 -32.99 -11.96 -14.03
C ALA A 509 -31.80 -11.18 -14.59
N ILE A 510 -31.17 -10.36 -13.75
CA ILE A 510 -30.05 -9.51 -14.11
C ILE A 510 -28.86 -9.89 -13.24
N ALA A 511 -27.82 -10.38 -13.88
CA ALA A 511 -26.60 -10.84 -13.21
C ALA A 511 -25.42 -9.94 -13.56
N LEU A 512 -24.78 -9.39 -12.54
CA LEU A 512 -23.43 -8.87 -12.64
C LEU A 512 -22.47 -10.06 -12.65
N SER A 513 -21.58 -10.13 -13.64
CA SER A 513 -20.65 -11.24 -13.78
C SER A 513 -19.21 -10.78 -14.02
N ARG A 514 -18.23 -11.50 -13.48
CA ARG A 514 -16.79 -11.27 -13.64
C ARG A 514 -16.14 -12.49 -14.26
N ALA A 515 -15.45 -12.32 -15.39
CA ALA A 515 -14.83 -13.42 -16.14
C ALA A 515 -15.78 -14.61 -16.42
N GLY A 516 -17.09 -14.32 -16.51
CA GLY A 516 -18.14 -15.28 -16.79
C GLY A 516 -18.83 -15.93 -15.58
N ASN A 517 -18.39 -15.69 -14.35
CA ASN A 517 -19.06 -16.14 -13.13
C ASN A 517 -19.99 -15.04 -12.59
N VAL A 518 -21.18 -15.39 -12.12
CA VAL A 518 -22.10 -14.45 -11.46
C VAL A 518 -21.50 -14.05 -10.12
N VAL A 519 -21.43 -12.74 -9.85
CA VAL A 519 -20.96 -12.17 -8.59
C VAL A 519 -22.09 -11.51 -7.80
N ASP A 520 -23.11 -10.99 -8.50
CA ASP A 520 -24.35 -10.51 -7.89
C ASP A 520 -25.53 -10.68 -8.86
N ILE A 521 -26.74 -10.90 -8.35
CA ILE A 521 -27.93 -11.14 -9.16
C ILE A 521 -29.19 -10.60 -8.49
N ILE A 522 -30.04 -10.02 -9.32
CA ILE A 522 -31.44 -9.74 -9.00
C ILE A 522 -32.28 -10.67 -9.88
N GLY A 523 -33.03 -11.59 -9.25
CA GLY A 523 -33.79 -12.62 -9.95
C GLY A 523 -33.15 -14.02 -9.88
N GLU A 524 -33.79 -15.01 -10.50
CA GLU A 524 -33.30 -16.40 -10.56
C GLU A 524 -33.24 -16.89 -12.02
N ILE A 525 -32.05 -17.31 -12.47
CA ILE A 525 -31.80 -17.74 -13.85
C ILE A 525 -32.64 -18.99 -14.17
N GLY A 526 -33.40 -18.94 -15.27
CA GLY A 526 -34.23 -20.07 -15.70
C GLY A 526 -35.60 -20.17 -15.04
N VAL A 527 -35.98 -19.21 -14.19
CA VAL A 527 -37.27 -19.17 -13.49
C VAL A 527 -38.01 -17.88 -13.86
N ASN A 528 -39.28 -18.02 -14.27
CA ASN A 528 -40.15 -16.87 -14.57
C ASN A 528 -41.11 -16.64 -13.40
N PRO A 529 -41.04 -15.49 -12.68
CA PRO A 529 -41.88 -15.18 -11.52
C PRO A 529 -43.29 -14.67 -11.87
N GLY A 530 -43.64 -14.61 -13.15
CA GLY A 530 -44.89 -14.02 -13.63
C GLY A 530 -44.68 -12.56 -14.00
N THR A 531 -45.14 -11.63 -13.15
CA THR A 531 -45.02 -10.18 -13.40
C THR A 531 -43.76 -9.57 -12.81
N GLY A 532 -43.18 -10.19 -11.79
CA GLY A 532 -41.99 -9.73 -11.10
C GLY A 532 -41.75 -10.53 -9.84
N TRP A 533 -40.55 -10.40 -9.28
CA TRP A 533 -40.15 -11.08 -8.07
C TRP A 533 -40.77 -10.39 -6.86
N ASN A 534 -41.80 -11.02 -6.26
CA ASN A 534 -42.57 -10.46 -5.15
C ASN A 534 -42.17 -11.10 -3.83
N VAL A 535 -41.39 -10.38 -3.01
CA VAL A 535 -40.95 -10.83 -1.68
C VAL A 535 -41.23 -9.72 -0.68
N SER A 536 -42.26 -9.91 0.15
CA SER A 536 -42.76 -8.89 1.09
C SER A 536 -41.61 -8.23 1.89
N PRO A 537 -41.53 -6.88 1.93
CA PRO A 537 -42.50 -5.90 1.41
C PRO A 537 -42.30 -5.51 -0.07
N ASN A 538 -41.30 -6.04 -0.76
CA ASN A 538 -40.80 -5.51 -2.03
C ASN A 538 -41.27 -6.31 -3.27
N THR A 539 -41.27 -5.64 -4.42
CA THR A 539 -41.44 -6.23 -5.75
C THR A 539 -40.44 -5.60 -6.73
N THR A 540 -40.03 -6.33 -7.76
CA THR A 540 -39.24 -5.76 -8.88
C THR A 540 -40.12 -5.11 -9.94
N PHE A 541 -41.41 -5.45 -10.01
CA PHE A 541 -42.30 -4.98 -11.08
C PHE A 541 -42.65 -3.50 -10.95
N GLY A 542 -42.17 -2.69 -11.88
CA GLY A 542 -42.47 -1.26 -11.99
C GLY A 542 -42.03 -0.48 -10.75
N THR A 543 -40.80 -0.72 -10.29
CA THR A 543 -40.26 -0.11 -9.07
C THR A 543 -38.81 0.29 -9.24
N THR A 544 -38.36 1.16 -8.33
CA THR A 544 -36.93 1.35 -8.05
C THR A 544 -36.60 0.58 -6.79
N LEU A 545 -35.56 -0.24 -6.80
CA LEU A 545 -35.01 -0.92 -5.64
C LEU A 545 -33.60 -0.39 -5.38
N VAL A 546 -33.35 0.06 -4.15
CA VAL A 546 -32.01 0.47 -3.68
C VAL A 546 -31.55 -0.56 -2.67
N ARG A 547 -30.30 -1.00 -2.78
CA ARG A 547 -29.70 -1.98 -1.87
C ARG A 547 -29.61 -1.38 -0.46
N ASN A 548 -29.82 -2.18 0.59
CA ASN A 548 -29.62 -1.71 1.95
C ASN A 548 -28.12 -1.62 2.27
N SER A 549 -27.72 -0.64 3.09
CA SER A 549 -26.32 -0.34 3.41
C SER A 549 -25.61 -1.40 4.26
N ASP A 550 -26.36 -2.37 4.80
CA ASP A 550 -25.87 -3.51 5.59
C ASP A 550 -25.61 -4.76 4.73
N VAL A 551 -25.88 -4.71 3.41
CA VAL A 551 -25.68 -5.83 2.50
C VAL A 551 -24.24 -5.83 1.98
N LEU A 552 -23.40 -6.62 2.63
CA LEU A 552 -21.96 -6.68 2.35
C LEU A 552 -21.55 -7.73 1.29
N TYR A 553 -22.50 -8.48 0.71
CA TYR A 553 -22.17 -9.54 -0.26
C TYR A 553 -23.21 -9.67 -1.37
N GLY A 554 -22.73 -10.02 -2.56
CA GLY A 554 -23.57 -10.22 -3.74
C GLY A 554 -24.27 -11.58 -3.68
N ASN A 555 -25.51 -11.63 -4.14
CA ASN A 555 -26.25 -12.88 -4.22
C ASN A 555 -25.91 -13.57 -5.54
N VAL A 556 -25.59 -14.86 -5.51
CA VAL A 556 -25.19 -15.59 -6.73
C VAL A 556 -26.23 -16.58 -7.23
N THR A 557 -27.33 -16.80 -6.49
CA THR A 557 -28.24 -17.93 -6.78
C THR A 557 -29.74 -17.74 -6.51
N SER A 558 -30.23 -16.65 -5.86
CA SER A 558 -31.65 -16.66 -5.44
C SER A 558 -32.38 -15.32 -5.29
N VAL A 559 -33.71 -15.41 -5.28
CA VAL A 559 -34.68 -14.32 -5.11
C VAL A 559 -35.18 -14.10 -3.67
N SER A 560 -34.77 -14.93 -2.71
CA SER A 560 -35.20 -14.78 -1.31
C SER A 560 -34.73 -13.49 -0.65
N GLY A 561 -33.68 -12.87 -1.19
CA GLY A 561 -33.08 -11.63 -0.66
C GLY A 561 -33.89 -10.36 -0.93
N ILE A 562 -34.83 -10.35 -1.88
CA ILE A 562 -35.49 -9.12 -2.34
C ILE A 562 -36.25 -8.38 -1.22
N GLY A 563 -36.82 -9.09 -0.24
CA GLY A 563 -37.55 -8.47 0.87
C GLY A 563 -36.68 -7.95 2.03
N SER A 564 -35.43 -8.41 2.13
CA SER A 564 -34.51 -8.09 3.25
C SER A 564 -33.28 -7.29 2.83
N GLU A 565 -32.82 -7.45 1.57
CA GLU A 565 -31.61 -6.83 1.05
C GLU A 565 -31.87 -5.49 0.35
N TRP A 566 -33.14 -5.15 0.10
CA TRP A 566 -33.53 -4.01 -0.73
C TRP A 566 -34.57 -3.14 -0.02
N THR A 567 -34.57 -1.86 -0.36
CA THR A 567 -35.63 -0.90 -0.03
C THR A 567 -36.33 -0.47 -1.31
N GLN A 568 -37.67 -0.58 -1.34
CA GLN A 568 -38.48 -0.23 -2.51
C GLN A 568 -38.89 1.25 -2.53
N PHE A 569 -38.77 1.85 -3.71
CA PHE A 569 -39.20 3.20 -4.05
C PHE A 569 -40.19 3.20 -5.24
N PRO A 570 -40.91 4.32 -5.47
CA PRO A 570 -41.77 4.47 -6.63
C PRO A 570 -41.02 4.25 -7.95
N GLN A 571 -41.74 3.76 -8.97
CA GLN A 571 -41.22 3.61 -10.34
C GLN A 571 -40.50 4.86 -10.83
N ASN A 572 -39.40 4.68 -11.58
CA ASN A 572 -38.59 5.76 -12.16
C ASN A 572 -38.00 6.74 -11.13
N ASN A 573 -37.90 6.33 -9.85
CA ASN A 573 -37.17 7.13 -8.88
C ASN A 573 -35.66 7.03 -9.18
N ILE A 574 -35.03 8.18 -9.43
CA ILE A 574 -33.60 8.31 -9.73
C ILE A 574 -32.85 9.06 -8.62
N SER A 575 -33.48 9.28 -7.46
CA SER A 575 -32.92 10.10 -6.38
C SER A 575 -31.66 9.50 -5.74
N HIS A 576 -31.45 8.19 -5.91
CA HIS A 576 -30.28 7.47 -5.39
C HIS A 576 -29.30 7.08 -6.50
N LEU A 577 -29.64 7.36 -7.76
CA LEU A 577 -28.80 7.00 -8.90
C LEU A 577 -27.59 7.94 -8.96
N GLY A 578 -26.40 7.37 -9.11
CA GLY A 578 -25.13 8.08 -9.08
C GLY A 578 -24.52 8.18 -7.68
N TYR A 579 -25.08 7.51 -6.66
CA TYR A 579 -24.48 7.44 -5.33
C TYR A 579 -25.02 6.28 -4.50
N HIS A 580 -24.11 5.48 -3.95
CA HIS A 580 -24.42 4.45 -2.98
C HIS A 580 -23.42 4.49 -1.84
N ASP A 581 -23.90 4.28 -0.62
CA ASP A 581 -23.06 4.21 0.57
C ASP A 581 -23.40 2.95 1.35
N ILE A 582 -22.39 2.10 1.50
CA ILE A 582 -22.41 0.93 2.38
C ILE A 582 -21.55 1.34 3.57
N GLU A 583 -22.06 1.10 4.78
CA GLU A 583 -21.36 1.47 6.02
C GLU A 583 -20.21 0.49 6.29
N ILE A 584 -19.21 0.53 5.41
CA ILE A 584 -17.94 -0.16 5.56
C ILE A 584 -17.06 0.76 6.39
N THR A 585 -16.84 0.40 7.65
CA THR A 585 -15.82 1.06 8.47
C THR A 585 -14.46 0.58 7.94
N ASP A 586 -13.89 1.34 7.01
CA ASP A 586 -12.54 1.09 6.50
C ASP A 586 -11.54 1.47 7.60
N LEU A 587 -11.05 0.43 8.26
CA LEU A 587 -9.97 0.52 9.25
C LEU A 587 -8.74 -0.19 8.71
N ALA A 588 -8.44 -0.14 7.40
CA ALA A 588 -7.17 -0.59 6.82
C ALA A 588 -6.63 -1.94 7.39
N ASN A 589 -7.51 -2.93 7.56
CA ASN A 589 -7.18 -4.19 8.23
C ASN A 589 -6.32 -5.13 7.39
N ASN A 590 -6.11 -4.80 6.11
CA ASN A 590 -5.40 -5.65 5.18
C ASN A 590 -3.95 -5.87 5.63
N VAL A 591 -3.54 -7.14 5.63
CA VAL A 591 -2.25 -7.55 6.17
C VAL A 591 -1.29 -7.85 5.02
N ILE A 592 -0.14 -7.18 5.02
CA ILE A 592 0.92 -7.43 4.04
C ILE A 592 1.75 -8.62 4.53
N LEU A 593 1.68 -9.73 3.82
CA LEU A 593 2.58 -10.88 3.96
C LEU A 593 3.85 -10.59 3.15
N THR A 594 4.99 -10.49 3.83
CA THR A 594 6.31 -10.32 3.19
C THR A 594 7.12 -11.60 3.32
N VAL A 595 7.52 -12.16 2.18
CA VAL A 595 8.34 -13.37 2.09
C VAL A 595 9.71 -12.98 1.54
N THR A 596 10.76 -13.44 2.20
CA THR A 596 12.15 -13.23 1.80
C THR A 596 12.84 -14.58 1.70
N ASP A 597 13.51 -14.84 0.57
CA ASP A 597 14.31 -16.05 0.40
C ASP A 597 15.70 -15.94 1.07
N THR A 598 16.47 -17.03 1.02
CA THR A 598 17.84 -17.08 1.55
C THR A 598 18.85 -16.22 0.77
N SER A 599 18.49 -15.70 -0.40
CA SER A 599 19.29 -14.79 -1.22
C SER A 599 19.01 -13.31 -0.91
N GLY A 600 17.91 -13.02 -0.20
CA GLY A 600 17.44 -11.69 0.10
C GLY A 600 16.46 -11.10 -0.93
N ASN A 601 15.95 -11.89 -1.88
CA ASN A 601 14.87 -11.40 -2.74
C ASN A 601 13.56 -11.38 -1.96
N VAL A 602 12.72 -10.38 -2.24
CA VAL A 602 11.49 -10.10 -1.48
C VAL A 602 10.30 -10.06 -2.41
N SER A 603 9.21 -10.71 -1.99
CA SER A 603 7.89 -10.57 -2.59
C SER A 603 6.85 -10.33 -1.50
N THR A 604 5.76 -9.66 -1.87
CA THR A 604 4.65 -9.34 -0.94
C THR A 604 3.30 -9.65 -1.58
N CYS A 605 2.33 -10.04 -0.76
CA CYS A 605 0.91 -9.98 -1.12
C CYS A 605 0.09 -9.44 0.06
N GLU A 606 -1.16 -9.08 -0.24
CA GLU A 606 -2.12 -8.54 0.72
C GLU A 606 -3.17 -9.60 1.02
N GLY A 607 -3.35 -9.93 2.29
CA GLY A 607 -4.43 -10.78 2.78
C GLY A 607 -5.54 -9.92 3.34
N ASN A 608 -6.76 -10.05 2.81
CA ASN A 608 -7.92 -9.34 3.31
C ASN A 608 -8.33 -9.94 4.65
N VAL A 609 -8.35 -9.11 5.69
CA VAL A 609 -8.76 -9.53 7.04
C VAL A 609 -10.03 -8.78 7.41
N THR A 610 -11.11 -9.52 7.61
CA THR A 610 -12.36 -8.97 8.15
C THR A 610 -12.40 -9.27 9.65
N VAL A 611 -12.29 -8.25 10.48
CA VAL A 611 -12.44 -8.41 11.92
C VAL A 611 -13.91 -8.23 12.26
N ILE A 612 -14.47 -9.15 13.03
CA ILE A 612 -15.83 -9.05 13.54
C ILE A 612 -15.90 -9.30 15.03
N ASP A 613 -16.85 -8.62 15.67
CA ASP A 613 -17.24 -8.88 17.04
C ASP A 613 -18.61 -9.55 17.06
N ASN A 614 -18.63 -10.81 17.52
CA ASN A 614 -19.84 -11.60 17.73
C ASN A 614 -20.07 -11.89 19.23
N THR A 615 -19.26 -11.30 20.11
CA THR A 615 -19.39 -11.50 21.55
C THR A 615 -20.53 -10.61 22.04
N PRO A 616 -21.64 -11.16 22.54
CA PRO A 616 -22.71 -10.32 23.06
C PRO A 616 -22.23 -9.54 24.29
N PRO A 617 -22.71 -8.30 24.50
CA PRO A 617 -22.33 -7.49 25.65
C PRO A 617 -22.69 -8.20 26.98
N GLU A 618 -22.04 -7.87 28.09
CA GLU A 618 -22.50 -8.31 29.42
C GLU A 618 -23.55 -7.31 29.95
N ALA A 619 -24.83 -7.70 29.90
CA ALA A 619 -25.90 -6.92 30.50
C ALA A 619 -25.90 -7.09 32.03
N ILE A 620 -25.60 -6.02 32.76
CA ILE A 620 -25.57 -5.99 34.23
C ILE A 620 -26.66 -5.05 34.73
N CYS A 621 -27.67 -5.63 35.36
CA CYS A 621 -28.82 -4.89 35.88
C CYS A 621 -28.67 -4.60 37.38
N GLN A 622 -29.21 -3.46 37.81
CA GLN A 622 -29.52 -3.17 39.21
C GLN A 622 -31.03 -2.97 39.39
N ASN A 623 -31.51 -3.36 40.57
CA ASN A 623 -32.88 -3.06 40.96
C ASN A 623 -33.01 -1.56 41.23
N VAL A 624 -34.14 -0.99 40.82
CA VAL A 624 -34.45 0.43 41.01
C VAL A 624 -35.78 0.59 41.73
N VAL A 625 -35.89 1.68 42.50
CA VAL A 625 -37.14 2.07 43.15
C VAL A 625 -37.71 3.26 42.39
N VAL A 626 -38.92 3.10 41.88
CA VAL A 626 -39.66 4.17 41.20
C VAL A 626 -40.76 4.64 42.13
N GLN A 627 -40.78 5.94 42.40
CA GLN A 627 -41.84 6.58 43.17
C GLN A 627 -42.90 7.09 42.20
N LEU A 628 -44.16 6.74 42.44
CA LEU A 628 -45.25 7.35 41.68
C LEU A 628 -45.41 8.82 42.08
N ASP A 629 -45.66 9.66 41.09
CA ASP A 629 -45.96 11.07 41.30
C ASP A 629 -47.42 11.30 41.72
N ALA A 630 -47.80 12.56 41.93
CA ALA A 630 -49.15 12.93 42.34
C ALA A 630 -50.25 12.59 41.32
N ASN A 631 -49.90 12.24 40.08
CA ASN A 631 -50.83 11.75 39.05
C ASN A 631 -50.87 10.22 38.96
N GLY A 632 -50.10 9.52 39.78
CA GLY A 632 -50.05 8.06 39.83
C GLY A 632 -49.18 7.49 38.72
N VAL A 633 -48.24 8.28 38.20
CA VAL A 633 -47.32 7.90 37.14
C VAL A 633 -45.89 8.01 37.68
N GLY A 634 -45.07 7.01 37.42
CA GLY A 634 -43.65 7.04 37.71
C GLY A 634 -42.90 6.45 36.53
N SER A 635 -41.70 6.94 36.27
CA SER A 635 -40.88 6.39 35.20
C SER A 635 -39.46 6.13 35.68
N THR A 636 -38.79 5.22 34.98
CA THR A 636 -37.36 4.98 35.11
C THR A 636 -36.70 5.12 33.74
N THR A 637 -35.38 5.01 33.70
CA THR A 637 -34.63 5.00 32.45
C THR A 637 -33.81 3.73 32.35
N ALA A 638 -33.43 3.34 31.13
CA ALA A 638 -32.51 2.24 30.90
C ALA A 638 -31.18 2.46 31.65
N GLN A 639 -30.65 3.70 31.69
CA GLN A 639 -29.45 4.03 32.49
C GLN A 639 -29.63 3.85 34.00
N ALA A 640 -30.82 4.11 34.56
CA ALA A 640 -31.04 3.92 35.99
C ALA A 640 -31.03 2.44 36.39
N VAL A 641 -31.53 1.58 35.50
CA VAL A 641 -31.55 0.11 35.64
C VAL A 641 -30.19 -0.51 35.35
N ASP A 642 -29.37 0.14 34.54
CA ASP A 642 -28.02 -0.30 34.22
C ASP A 642 -27.07 -0.19 35.43
N ASN A 643 -26.31 -1.25 35.70
CA ASN A 643 -25.32 -1.34 36.77
C ASN A 643 -23.90 -1.50 36.21
N GLY A 644 -23.63 -0.79 35.11
CA GLY A 644 -22.35 -0.86 34.40
C GLY A 644 -22.28 -2.05 33.45
N SER A 645 -23.36 -2.29 32.68
CA SER A 645 -23.29 -3.16 31.51
C SER A 645 -22.12 -2.74 30.63
N ASN A 646 -21.37 -3.71 30.16
CA ASN A 646 -20.12 -3.46 29.50
C ASN A 646 -19.88 -4.47 28.40
N ASP A 647 -19.08 -4.03 27.45
CA ASP A 647 -18.55 -4.83 26.37
C ASP A 647 -17.15 -4.31 26.05
N ALA A 648 -16.28 -5.18 25.57
CA ALA A 648 -14.91 -4.79 25.26
C ALA A 648 -14.82 -3.79 24.10
N CYS A 649 -15.74 -3.88 23.13
CA CYS A 649 -15.87 -3.00 21.97
C CYS A 649 -16.93 -1.90 22.12
N GLY A 650 -17.53 -1.83 23.32
CA GLY A 650 -18.36 -0.72 23.77
C GLY A 650 -19.84 -0.89 23.46
N ILE A 651 -20.66 -0.08 24.11
CA ILE A 651 -22.12 -0.18 24.07
C ILE A 651 -22.70 0.90 23.16
N ALA A 652 -23.48 0.50 22.15
CA ALA A 652 -24.21 1.43 21.29
C ALA A 652 -25.48 1.95 21.97
N SER A 653 -26.26 1.05 22.59
CA SER A 653 -27.56 1.44 23.15
C SER A 653 -28.00 0.59 24.34
N LEU A 654 -28.85 1.21 25.15
CA LEU A 654 -29.55 0.62 26.29
C LEU A 654 -31.04 0.86 26.08
N THR A 655 -31.85 -0.19 26.02
CA THR A 655 -33.31 -0.09 25.85
C THR A 655 -34.03 -0.89 26.92
N LEU A 656 -35.20 -0.40 27.34
CA LEU A 656 -36.03 -1.04 28.37
C LEU A 656 -37.38 -1.41 27.76
N ASP A 657 -37.86 -2.62 28.03
CA ASP A 657 -39.16 -3.09 27.52
C ASP A 657 -40.36 -2.34 28.13
N ASN A 658 -40.23 -1.84 29.36
CA ASN A 658 -41.17 -0.93 29.98
C ASN A 658 -40.46 0.09 30.87
N ALA A 659 -40.68 1.38 30.62
CA ALA A 659 -40.10 2.48 31.38
C ALA A 659 -41.13 3.28 32.20
N ASP A 660 -42.41 3.09 31.91
CA ASP A 660 -43.51 3.86 32.51
C ASP A 660 -44.35 2.94 33.39
N PHE A 661 -44.65 3.43 34.60
CA PHE A 661 -45.38 2.71 35.62
C PHE A 661 -46.54 3.55 36.11
N THR A 662 -47.62 2.87 36.43
CA THR A 662 -48.84 3.46 36.94
C THR A 662 -49.23 2.83 38.26
N CYS A 663 -50.31 3.31 38.87
CA CYS A 663 -50.90 2.69 40.06
C CYS A 663 -51.28 1.21 39.92
N ALA A 664 -51.48 0.69 38.70
CA ALA A 664 -51.70 -0.74 38.47
C ALA A 664 -50.43 -1.58 38.71
N ASP A 665 -49.27 -0.93 38.70
CA ASP A 665 -47.95 -1.52 38.76
C ASP A 665 -47.31 -1.38 40.16
N VAL A 666 -48.01 -0.89 41.19
CA VAL A 666 -47.41 -0.76 42.55
C VAL A 666 -47.01 -2.13 43.11
N GLY A 667 -45.77 -2.25 43.58
CA GLY A 667 -45.12 -3.49 43.96
C GLY A 667 -43.91 -3.82 43.08
N THR A 668 -43.55 -5.10 43.01
CA THR A 668 -42.38 -5.53 42.23
C THR A 668 -42.77 -5.82 40.78
N ASN A 669 -42.25 -5.03 39.85
CA ASN A 669 -42.33 -5.29 38.42
C ASN A 669 -40.99 -5.81 37.92
N THR A 670 -41.04 -6.68 36.91
CA THR A 670 -39.83 -7.11 36.21
C THR A 670 -39.74 -6.36 34.91
N VAL A 671 -38.61 -5.68 34.68
CA VAL A 671 -38.26 -5.08 33.40
C VAL A 671 -37.07 -5.81 32.81
N THR A 672 -36.99 -5.80 31.49
CA THR A 672 -35.89 -6.36 30.72
C THR A 672 -35.09 -5.22 30.12
N LEU A 673 -33.85 -5.07 30.57
CA LEU A 673 -32.86 -4.19 29.92
C LEU A 673 -32.24 -4.97 28.77
N THR A 674 -32.38 -4.46 27.56
CA THR A 674 -31.68 -4.94 26.36
C THR A 674 -30.50 -4.01 26.09
N VAL A 675 -29.31 -4.59 26.12
CA VAL A 675 -28.04 -3.92 25.84
C VAL A 675 -27.61 -4.33 24.45
N THR A 676 -27.30 -3.35 23.60
CA THR A 676 -26.77 -3.57 22.25
C THR A 676 -25.39 -2.95 22.17
N ASP A 677 -24.40 -3.74 21.80
CA ASP A 677 -23.04 -3.24 21.56
C ASP A 677 -22.94 -2.43 20.27
N ASN A 678 -21.77 -1.85 20.02
CA ASN A 678 -21.47 -1.09 18.79
C ASN A 678 -21.53 -1.92 17.50
N ASN A 679 -21.56 -3.25 17.62
CA ASN A 679 -21.49 -4.19 16.52
C ASN A 679 -22.81 -4.94 16.28
N GLY A 680 -23.86 -4.56 17.02
CA GLY A 680 -25.22 -5.07 16.86
C GLY A 680 -25.52 -6.35 17.64
N ASN A 681 -24.57 -6.90 18.42
CA ASN A 681 -24.89 -8.01 19.30
C ASN A 681 -25.71 -7.51 20.48
N THR A 682 -26.61 -8.38 20.96
CA THR A 682 -27.54 -8.02 22.03
C THR A 682 -27.48 -9.00 23.17
N SER A 683 -27.56 -8.48 24.39
CA SER A 683 -27.79 -9.26 25.59
C SER A 683 -28.86 -8.61 26.44
N THR A 684 -29.47 -9.40 27.32
CA THR A 684 -30.53 -8.92 28.20
C THR A 684 -30.27 -9.31 29.63
N CYS A 685 -30.63 -8.43 30.55
CA CYS A 685 -30.75 -8.73 31.97
C CYS A 685 -32.10 -8.28 32.48
N THR A 686 -32.58 -8.92 33.54
CA THR A 686 -33.82 -8.52 34.21
C THR A 686 -33.51 -7.80 35.50
N ALA A 687 -34.23 -6.71 35.73
CA ALA A 687 -34.20 -5.95 36.97
C ALA A 687 -35.57 -5.94 37.62
N THR A 688 -35.59 -5.93 38.95
CA THR A 688 -36.83 -5.65 39.68
C THR A 688 -36.97 -4.14 39.81
N VAL A 689 -38.01 -3.57 39.22
CA VAL A 689 -38.46 -2.21 39.51
C VAL A 689 -39.46 -2.32 40.64
N THR A 690 -39.08 -1.85 41.83
CA THR A 690 -40.03 -1.71 42.94
C THR A 690 -40.72 -0.37 42.80
N VAL A 691 -41.96 -0.41 42.31
CA VAL A 691 -42.80 0.78 42.24
C VAL A 691 -43.41 0.95 43.62
N GLU A 692 -43.06 2.04 44.26
CA GLU A 692 -43.63 2.43 45.55
C GLU A 692 -44.55 3.61 45.32
N ASP A 693 -45.74 3.49 45.87
CA ASP A 693 -46.56 4.64 46.13
C ASP A 693 -46.30 5.06 47.57
N ASN A 694 -45.55 6.15 47.75
CA ASN A 694 -45.33 6.82 49.04
C ASN A 694 -46.06 8.17 49.08
N VAL A 695 -46.88 8.47 48.06
CA VAL A 695 -47.72 9.66 48.06
C VAL A 695 -48.81 9.39 49.07
N VAL A 696 -48.74 10.08 50.21
CA VAL A 696 -49.79 9.95 51.21
C VAL A 696 -51.10 10.50 50.63
N PRO A 697 -52.26 9.89 50.94
CA PRO A 697 -53.53 10.34 50.40
C PRO A 697 -53.77 11.81 50.75
N THR A 698 -54.28 12.58 49.79
CA THR A 698 -54.70 13.95 50.08
C THR A 698 -56.05 13.87 50.76
N VAL A 699 -56.01 13.89 52.09
CA VAL A 699 -57.24 13.90 52.90
C VAL A 699 -57.85 15.28 52.79
N ILE A 700 -59.06 15.31 52.25
CA ILE A 700 -59.90 16.49 52.25
C ILE A 700 -60.96 16.20 53.28
N ALA A 701 -60.71 16.64 54.51
CA ALA A 701 -61.73 16.61 55.54
C ALA A 701 -62.55 17.89 55.42
N ASN A 702 -63.82 17.74 55.08
CA ASN A 702 -64.73 18.86 55.08
C ASN A 702 -65.21 19.11 56.50
N ASP A 703 -65.03 20.35 56.95
CA ASP A 703 -65.83 20.89 58.03
C ASP A 703 -67.30 20.68 57.65
N ILE A 704 -68.03 20.04 58.56
CA ILE A 704 -69.46 19.90 58.40
C ILE A 704 -70.15 20.55 59.56
N THR A 705 -71.26 21.20 59.24
CA THR A 705 -72.21 21.59 60.24
C THR A 705 -73.23 20.46 60.40
N VAL A 706 -73.41 20.01 61.63
CA VAL A 706 -74.42 19.02 61.96
C VAL A 706 -75.42 19.63 62.92
N GLN A 707 -76.69 19.35 62.63
CA GLN A 707 -77.79 19.89 63.40
C GLN A 707 -78.13 18.95 64.54
N LEU A 708 -78.17 19.53 65.73
CA LEU A 708 -78.87 18.89 66.82
C LEU A 708 -80.32 18.63 66.40
N ASP A 709 -80.83 17.45 66.72
CA ASP A 709 -82.23 17.18 66.49
C ASP A 709 -83.14 17.99 67.43
N ALA A 710 -84.46 17.87 67.29
CA ALA A 710 -85.44 18.61 68.09
C ALA A 710 -85.36 18.34 69.62
N ASN A 711 -84.53 17.40 70.07
CA ASN A 711 -84.24 17.13 71.48
C ASN A 711 -82.83 17.55 71.92
N GLY A 712 -81.90 17.85 70.99
CA GLY A 712 -80.57 18.38 71.30
C GLY A 712 -79.34 17.48 71.07
N ASP A 713 -79.41 16.41 70.23
CA ASP A 713 -78.31 15.44 70.00
C ASP A 713 -77.98 15.18 68.49
N VAL A 714 -76.75 14.73 68.13
CA VAL A 714 -76.34 14.36 66.73
C VAL A 714 -75.10 13.43 66.60
N SER A 715 -74.94 12.68 65.50
CA SER A 715 -73.76 11.79 65.20
C SER A 715 -73.36 11.78 63.72
N ILE A 716 -72.11 11.36 63.40
CA ILE A 716 -71.49 11.45 62.05
C ILE A 716 -70.79 10.16 61.59
N THR A 717 -70.59 9.99 60.29
CA THR A 717 -69.82 8.89 59.66
C THR A 717 -68.63 9.43 58.84
N PRO A 718 -67.60 8.62 58.54
CA PRO A 718 -66.44 9.07 57.76
C PRO A 718 -66.82 9.67 56.40
N SER A 719 -67.79 9.08 55.69
CA SER A 719 -68.26 9.57 54.38
C SER A 719 -68.97 10.92 54.43
N GLN A 720 -69.41 11.39 55.60
CA GLN A 720 -70.00 12.71 55.75
C GLN A 720 -68.93 13.79 55.89
N ILE A 721 -67.76 13.43 56.42
CA ILE A 721 -66.62 14.32 56.62
C ILE A 721 -65.68 14.28 55.42
N ASP A 722 -65.62 13.15 54.73
CA ASP A 722 -64.76 12.98 53.57
C ASP A 722 -65.26 13.84 52.39
N GLY A 723 -64.48 14.86 52.04
CA GLY A 723 -64.75 15.85 51.01
C GLY A 723 -64.37 15.42 49.59
N GLY A 724 -64.27 14.11 49.38
CA GLY A 724 -63.69 13.55 48.17
C GLY A 724 -62.18 13.47 48.28
N SER A 725 -61.68 13.00 49.43
CA SER A 725 -60.27 12.67 49.59
C SER A 725 -59.84 11.79 48.43
N THR A 726 -58.82 12.24 47.74
CA THR A 726 -58.28 11.55 46.58
C THR A 726 -56.87 11.12 46.89
N ASP A 727 -56.53 10.02 46.27
CA ASP A 727 -55.18 9.55 46.18
C ASP A 727 -54.91 9.19 44.72
N ASN A 728 -53.65 9.28 44.32
CA ASN A 728 -53.22 8.98 42.96
C ASN A 728 -53.53 7.52 42.58
N CYS A 729 -53.46 6.58 43.52
CA CYS A 729 -53.70 5.15 43.33
C CYS A 729 -54.99 4.65 43.97
N GLY A 730 -55.65 5.51 44.74
CA GLY A 730 -57.01 5.36 45.20
C GLY A 730 -57.12 4.94 46.66
N ILE A 731 -58.28 5.19 47.25
CA ILE A 731 -58.49 5.06 48.70
C ILE A 731 -58.99 3.65 49.06
N ALA A 732 -58.35 3.00 50.04
CA ALA A 732 -58.84 1.73 50.57
C ALA A 732 -59.81 1.89 51.76
N THR A 733 -59.48 2.73 52.74
CA THR A 733 -60.32 2.90 53.95
C THR A 733 -60.28 4.32 54.52
N SER A 734 -61.37 4.72 55.18
CA SER A 734 -61.52 6.04 55.83
C SER A 734 -62.23 5.90 57.20
N VAL A 735 -61.71 6.55 58.26
CA VAL A 735 -62.23 6.48 59.63
C VAL A 735 -62.26 7.88 60.26
N VAL A 736 -63.30 8.24 61.03
CA VAL A 736 -63.41 9.53 61.74
C VAL A 736 -63.70 9.38 63.24
N ALA A 737 -63.02 10.18 64.08
CA ALA A 737 -63.23 10.20 65.53
C ALA A 737 -62.95 11.58 66.17
N PRO A 738 -63.68 12.00 67.23
CA PRO A 738 -64.93 11.41 67.75
C PRO A 738 -66.10 11.59 66.76
N ASN A 739 -67.22 10.89 66.95
CA ASN A 739 -68.32 10.86 65.98
C ASN A 739 -69.75 11.04 66.54
N SER A 740 -69.91 11.63 67.74
CA SER A 740 -71.20 11.88 68.41
C SER A 740 -71.13 13.13 69.31
N PHE A 741 -72.21 13.95 69.35
CA PHE A 741 -72.25 15.29 69.96
C PHE A 741 -73.65 15.69 70.52
N ASP A 742 -73.71 16.65 71.47
CA ASP A 742 -74.96 17.17 72.13
C ASP A 742 -74.96 18.72 72.35
N CYS A 743 -75.99 19.29 73.04
CA CYS A 743 -76.10 20.74 73.33
C CYS A 743 -74.89 21.37 74.06
N SER A 744 -74.06 20.59 74.75
CA SER A 744 -72.82 21.09 75.39
C SER A 744 -71.66 21.22 74.41
N ASN A 745 -71.81 20.58 73.25
CA ASN A 745 -70.88 20.63 72.14
C ASN A 745 -71.28 21.70 71.11
N ILE A 746 -72.28 22.57 71.37
CA ILE A 746 -72.66 23.63 70.43
C ILE A 746 -71.46 24.55 70.14
N GLY A 747 -71.22 24.76 68.85
CA GLY A 747 -70.01 25.39 68.32
C GLY A 747 -69.04 24.37 67.72
N PRO A 748 -67.80 24.82 67.42
CA PRO A 748 -66.84 24.00 66.68
C PRO A 748 -66.27 22.87 67.53
N ASN A 749 -66.34 21.63 67.05
CA ASN A 749 -65.68 20.47 67.63
C ASN A 749 -64.73 19.85 66.63
N THR A 750 -63.45 19.73 66.98
CA THR A 750 -62.46 19.11 66.08
C THR A 750 -62.62 17.59 66.06
N VAL A 751 -62.78 17.02 64.88
CA VAL A 751 -62.71 15.59 64.60
C VAL A 751 -61.56 15.30 63.65
N THR A 752 -60.97 14.11 63.74
CA THR A 752 -59.89 13.70 62.85
C THR A 752 -60.40 12.65 61.88
N LEU A 753 -60.40 12.96 60.58
CA LEU A 753 -60.60 12.00 59.50
C LEU A 753 -59.24 11.42 59.13
N THR A 754 -59.06 10.12 59.30
CA THR A 754 -57.87 9.38 58.89
C THR A 754 -58.23 8.54 57.66
N VAL A 755 -57.49 8.75 56.57
CA VAL A 755 -57.68 8.04 55.31
C VAL A 755 -56.42 7.24 55.01
N THR A 756 -56.61 6.01 54.57
CA THR A 756 -55.55 5.10 54.17
C THR A 756 -55.79 4.69 52.74
N ASP A 757 -54.81 4.94 51.88
CA ASP A 757 -54.85 4.51 50.49
C ASP A 757 -54.75 2.98 50.36
N ILE A 758 -54.84 2.48 49.12
CA ILE A 758 -54.75 1.06 48.81
C ILE A 758 -53.36 0.46 49.00
N ASN A 759 -52.33 1.29 49.13
CA ASN A 759 -50.93 0.91 49.29
C ASN A 759 -50.42 1.05 50.74
N GLY A 760 -51.26 1.53 51.65
CA GLY A 760 -51.03 1.58 53.08
C GLY A 760 -50.51 2.91 53.60
N ASN A 761 -50.38 3.95 52.77
CA ASN A 761 -50.01 5.27 53.27
C ASN A 761 -51.20 5.91 53.96
N VAL A 762 -50.89 6.57 55.08
CA VAL A 762 -51.91 7.15 55.96
C VAL A 762 -51.67 8.64 56.02
N SER A 763 -52.73 9.37 55.73
CA SER A 763 -52.81 10.78 56.03
C SER A 763 -54.08 11.03 56.82
N SER A 764 -54.06 12.11 57.59
CA SER A 764 -55.20 12.50 58.39
C SER A 764 -55.32 14.00 58.33
N ASP A 765 -56.55 14.45 58.20
CA ASP A 765 -56.86 15.86 58.33
C ASP A 765 -57.96 16.03 59.38
N THR A 766 -57.96 17.20 60.00
CA THR A 766 -58.97 17.53 61.00
C THR A 766 -60.06 18.35 60.36
N ALA A 767 -61.30 17.92 60.52
CA ALA A 767 -62.46 18.73 60.24
C ALA A 767 -63.02 19.30 61.53
N ILE A 768 -63.50 20.52 61.49
CA ILE A 768 -64.38 21.09 62.50
C ILE A 768 -65.79 20.61 62.18
N VAL A 769 -66.32 19.80 63.09
CA VAL A 769 -67.75 19.51 63.17
C VAL A 769 -68.37 20.59 64.02
N THR A 770 -68.91 21.61 63.37
CA THR A 770 -69.66 22.66 64.06
C THR A 770 -71.02 22.07 64.37
N VAL A 771 -71.24 21.77 65.64
CA VAL A 771 -72.53 21.30 66.10
C VAL A 771 -73.34 22.57 66.31
N GLU A 772 -74.31 22.77 65.44
CA GLU A 772 -75.20 23.91 65.53
C GLU A 772 -76.53 23.42 66.07
N ASP A 773 -77.08 24.19 66.98
CA ASP A 773 -78.51 24.23 67.10
C ASP A 773 -78.96 25.13 65.94
N MET A 774 -79.67 24.62 64.92
CA MET A 774 -80.43 25.40 63.93
C MET A 774 -81.93 25.14 64.07
N VAL A 775 -82.39 24.70 65.25
CA VAL A 775 -83.82 24.67 65.53
C VAL A 775 -84.26 26.12 65.67
N ASN A 776 -84.89 26.65 64.62
CA ASN A 776 -85.30 28.04 64.63
C ASN A 776 -86.28 28.31 65.79
N PRO A 777 -86.27 29.54 66.32
CA PRO A 777 -87.44 30.11 66.96
C PRO A 777 -88.71 29.96 66.11
N LEU A 778 -89.81 30.48 66.62
CA LEU A 778 -91.04 30.71 65.88
C LEU A 778 -91.29 32.23 65.85
N ALA A 779 -91.40 32.85 64.66
CA ALA A 779 -91.57 34.28 64.43
C ALA A 779 -92.95 34.68 63.87
N VAL A 780 -93.50 35.85 64.27
CA VAL A 780 -94.86 36.34 63.91
C VAL A 780 -94.88 37.86 63.56
N CYS A 781 -95.49 38.29 62.44
CA CYS A 781 -95.34 39.65 61.82
C CYS A 781 -96.62 40.45 61.43
N ASN A 782 -96.57 41.81 61.45
CA ASN A 782 -97.68 42.75 61.10
C ASN A 782 -97.25 44.07 60.31
N PRO A 783 -97.99 44.62 59.30
CA PRO A 783 -97.54 45.70 58.35
C PRO A 783 -97.77 47.21 58.71
N ILE A 784 -97.00 48.19 58.14
CA ILE A 784 -97.00 49.70 58.38
C ILE A 784 -96.64 50.64 57.14
N THR A 785 -96.57 52.01 57.23
CA THR A 785 -96.30 53.00 56.09
C THR A 785 -95.55 54.33 56.48
N VAL A 786 -94.62 54.90 55.65
CA VAL A 786 -93.66 56.04 55.89
C VAL A 786 -93.20 56.90 54.64
N MET A 787 -92.44 58.04 54.73
CA MET A 787 -92.02 58.97 53.59
C MET A 787 -90.61 59.61 53.77
N LEU A 788 -89.77 59.76 52.71
CA LEU A 788 -88.39 60.35 52.79
C LEU A 788 -88.34 61.87 52.98
N ASP A 789 -87.30 62.38 53.64
CA ASP A 789 -87.08 63.81 53.90
C ASP A 789 -86.15 64.52 52.87
N ALA A 790 -85.95 65.84 53.00
CA ALA A 790 -85.11 66.66 52.09
C ALA A 790 -83.60 66.37 52.20
N THR A 791 -83.21 65.49 53.10
CA THR A 791 -81.86 64.92 53.20
C THR A 791 -81.77 63.54 52.56
N GLY A 792 -82.90 63.03 52.05
CA GLY A 792 -83.00 61.77 51.33
C GLY A 792 -83.23 60.55 52.22
N SER A 793 -83.78 60.69 53.45
CA SER A 793 -83.92 59.55 54.39
C SER A 793 -85.16 59.57 55.33
N TYR A 794 -85.49 58.42 55.94
CA TYR A 794 -86.52 58.15 56.95
C TYR A 794 -86.15 56.93 57.81
N THR A 795 -86.32 56.93 59.15
CA THR A 795 -85.96 55.80 60.04
C THR A 795 -87.14 55.30 60.88
N LEU A 796 -87.40 53.98 60.87
CA LEU A 796 -88.33 53.27 61.77
C LEU A 796 -87.85 53.36 63.23
N SER A 797 -88.79 53.64 64.13
CA SER A 797 -88.56 53.74 65.57
C SER A 797 -88.77 52.38 66.28
N GLN A 798 -88.33 52.26 67.54
CA GLN A 798 -88.57 51.03 68.34
C GLN A 798 -90.07 50.70 68.47
N PHE A 799 -90.92 51.72 68.49
CA PHE A 799 -92.37 51.55 68.51
C PHE A 799 -92.87 50.84 67.25
N ASP A 800 -92.32 51.19 66.09
CA ASP A 800 -92.65 50.55 64.81
C ASP A 800 -92.19 49.08 64.78
N MET A 801 -91.07 48.76 65.45
CA MET A 801 -90.51 47.40 65.49
C MET A 801 -91.27 46.46 66.45
N ASP A 802 -91.70 46.96 67.60
CA ASP A 802 -92.46 46.16 68.57
C ASP A 802 -93.87 45.82 68.03
N ASP A 803 -94.49 46.73 67.29
CA ASP A 803 -95.77 46.49 66.62
C ASP A 803 -95.64 45.44 65.48
N ILE A 804 -94.49 45.42 64.81
CA ILE A 804 -94.16 44.37 63.82
C ILE A 804 -93.97 43.00 64.50
N ALA A 805 -93.42 42.91 65.73
CA ALA A 805 -92.87 41.67 66.33
C ALA A 805 -93.76 40.85 67.29
N ASN A 806 -95.02 41.22 67.44
CA ASN A 806 -95.87 40.71 68.51
C ASN A 806 -96.27 39.22 68.32
N GLY A 807 -95.50 38.25 68.89
CA GLY A 807 -95.88 36.83 68.99
C GLY A 807 -94.83 35.69 69.00
N SER A 808 -93.52 35.93 69.09
CA SER A 808 -92.43 34.95 68.75
C SER A 808 -91.74 34.16 69.94
N SER A 809 -91.12 32.95 69.75
CA SER A 809 -90.53 32.03 70.83
C SER A 809 -89.51 30.88 70.42
N ASP A 810 -88.59 30.32 71.27
CA ASP A 810 -87.60 29.20 70.97
C ASP A 810 -87.27 28.18 72.12
N ALA A 811 -86.73 26.97 71.84
CA ALA A 811 -86.37 25.85 72.76
C ALA A 811 -85.05 26.02 73.55
N CYS A 812 -84.03 26.65 72.96
CA CYS A 812 -82.79 27.09 73.60
C CYS A 812 -82.86 28.60 74.02
N GLY A 813 -83.94 29.31 73.65
CA GLY A 813 -84.55 30.50 74.27
C GLY A 813 -84.30 31.84 73.55
N ILE A 814 -85.19 32.87 73.62
CA ILE A 814 -85.09 34.13 72.81
C ILE A 814 -84.10 35.20 73.34
N ALA A 815 -83.24 35.73 72.47
CA ALA A 815 -82.25 36.76 72.77
C ALA A 815 -82.53 38.16 72.20
N SER A 816 -83.06 38.32 70.97
CA SER A 816 -83.25 39.66 70.38
C SER A 816 -84.35 39.76 69.30
N LEU A 817 -84.81 41.00 69.05
CA LEU A 817 -85.77 41.36 68.01
C LEU A 817 -85.18 42.48 67.14
N SER A 818 -85.24 42.32 65.83
CA SER A 818 -84.80 43.35 64.88
C SER A 818 -85.68 43.37 63.65
N VAL A 819 -85.99 44.56 63.16
CA VAL A 819 -86.68 44.75 61.88
C VAL A 819 -85.71 45.41 60.91
N PHE A 820 -85.69 44.92 59.67
CA PHE A 820 -84.82 45.44 58.62
C PHE A 820 -85.46 45.32 57.23
N PRO A 821 -85.33 46.31 56.33
CA PRO A 821 -84.74 47.63 56.55
C PRO A 821 -85.54 48.46 57.57
N ASN A 822 -84.82 49.24 58.39
CA ASN A 822 -85.40 50.15 59.37
C ASN A 822 -84.98 51.61 59.16
N VAL A 823 -84.16 51.87 58.17
CA VAL A 823 -83.93 53.18 57.60
C VAL A 823 -84.23 53.04 56.13
N PHE A 824 -84.88 54.04 55.57
CA PHE A 824 -85.19 54.12 54.18
C PHE A 824 -84.61 55.42 53.68
N GLY A 825 -83.73 55.33 52.70
CA GLY A 825 -83.12 56.41 51.97
C GLY A 825 -83.74 56.52 50.59
N CYS A 826 -83.14 57.37 49.77
CA CYS A 826 -83.53 57.53 48.38
C CYS A 826 -83.57 56.21 47.59
N ASP A 827 -82.86 55.18 48.01
CA ASP A 827 -82.80 53.89 47.32
C ASP A 827 -84.00 52.99 47.65
N GLU A 828 -84.81 53.37 48.63
CA GLU A 828 -85.76 52.48 49.29
C GLU A 828 -87.18 53.03 49.19
N ILE A 829 -87.58 53.44 47.99
CA ILE A 829 -88.86 54.08 47.67
C ILE A 829 -89.83 53.07 47.07
N GLY A 830 -91.06 53.02 47.58
CA GLY A 830 -92.14 52.11 47.21
C GLY A 830 -92.52 51.21 48.37
N ASP A 831 -93.22 50.11 48.10
CA ASP A 831 -93.45 49.09 49.12
C ASP A 831 -92.14 48.38 49.46
N ASN A 832 -91.60 48.64 50.65
CA ASN A 832 -90.43 47.95 51.15
C ASN A 832 -90.88 46.81 52.05
N THR A 833 -90.52 45.61 51.67
CA THR A 833 -90.75 44.47 52.56
C THR A 833 -89.72 44.54 53.67
N VAL A 834 -90.19 44.64 54.91
CA VAL A 834 -89.34 44.52 56.08
C VAL A 834 -89.45 43.11 56.63
N THR A 835 -88.32 42.61 57.09
CA THR A 835 -88.21 41.33 57.74
C THR A 835 -88.06 41.58 59.22
N LEU A 836 -88.96 41.01 60.00
CA LEU A 836 -88.71 40.81 61.42
C LEU A 836 -87.82 39.58 61.56
N THR A 837 -86.77 39.73 62.34
CA THR A 837 -85.94 38.64 62.82
C THR A 837 -86.11 38.52 64.32
N VAL A 838 -86.49 37.33 64.75
CA VAL A 838 -86.50 36.94 66.14
C VAL A 838 -85.37 35.95 66.31
N THR A 839 -84.45 36.25 67.22
CA THR A 839 -83.25 35.45 67.42
C THR A 839 -83.26 34.83 68.79
N ASP A 840 -82.93 33.54 68.86
CA ASP A 840 -82.66 32.82 70.09
C ASP A 840 -81.26 33.13 70.66
N ASN A 841 -80.94 32.53 71.82
CA ASN A 841 -79.74 32.71 72.61
C ASN A 841 -78.49 32.13 71.96
N TYR A 842 -78.66 31.25 70.97
CA TYR A 842 -77.56 30.60 70.27
C TYR A 842 -77.50 31.06 68.81
N GLY A 843 -78.35 32.02 68.45
CA GLY A 843 -78.30 32.76 67.19
C GLY A 843 -79.28 32.25 66.15
N ASN A 844 -80.09 31.22 66.43
CA ASN A 844 -81.08 30.79 65.46
C ASN A 844 -82.16 31.82 65.37
N THR A 845 -82.56 32.06 64.14
CA THR A 845 -83.53 33.08 63.88
C THR A 845 -84.70 32.49 63.15
N ASP A 846 -85.89 32.83 63.60
CA ASP A 846 -87.04 32.75 62.73
C ASP A 846 -87.40 34.14 62.29
N THR A 847 -87.86 34.20 61.05
CA THR A 847 -88.18 35.46 60.42
C THR A 847 -89.57 35.39 59.86
N CYS A 848 -90.18 36.56 59.80
CA CYS A 848 -91.38 36.72 59.03
C CYS A 848 -91.31 38.08 58.33
N THR A 849 -92.05 38.23 57.25
CA THR A 849 -92.03 39.45 56.46
C THR A 849 -93.36 40.17 56.53
N THR A 850 -93.26 41.48 56.40
CA THR A 850 -94.42 42.36 56.33
C THR A 850 -94.08 43.64 55.56
N THR A 851 -95.06 44.45 55.19
CA THR A 851 -94.85 45.57 54.26
C THR A 851 -94.69 46.90 54.99
N VAL A 852 -93.73 47.72 54.56
CA VAL A 852 -93.48 49.14 54.91
C VAL A 852 -93.34 50.00 53.65
N THR A 853 -94.34 50.83 53.34
CA THR A 853 -94.34 51.67 52.12
C THR A 853 -93.59 53.01 52.32
N VAL A 854 -92.71 53.46 51.38
CA VAL A 854 -91.77 54.65 51.41
C VAL A 854 -91.76 55.45 50.05
N GLU A 855 -91.27 56.72 49.92
CA GLU A 855 -91.39 57.60 48.69
C GLU A 855 -90.16 58.61 48.38
N GLY A 856 -89.52 58.81 47.12
CA GLY A 856 -88.26 59.65 46.70
C GLY A 856 -87.59 59.66 45.20
N ILE A 857 -86.26 60.04 44.88
CA ILE A 857 -85.47 60.03 43.52
C ILE A 857 -83.90 59.73 43.61
N VAL A 858 -83.13 59.02 42.71
CA VAL A 858 -81.64 58.64 42.81
C VAL A 858 -80.80 58.64 41.47
N PRO A 859 -79.50 59.07 41.41
CA PRO A 859 -78.64 58.99 40.19
C PRO A 859 -77.71 57.74 40.09
N GLU A 860 -77.52 57.13 38.91
CA GLU A 860 -76.59 55.97 38.71
C GLU A 860 -75.19 56.38 38.20
N VAL A 861 -74.07 55.84 38.74
CA VAL A 861 -72.67 56.23 38.39
C VAL A 861 -71.71 55.03 38.26
N THR A 862 -70.78 55.05 37.28
CA THR A 862 -69.68 54.06 37.15
C THR A 862 -68.31 54.69 36.87
N ILE A 863 -67.22 54.23 37.52
CA ILE A 863 -65.83 54.61 37.18
C ILE A 863 -65.15 53.51 36.37
N THR A 864 -64.51 53.87 35.26
CA THR A 864 -63.71 52.94 34.44
C THR A 864 -62.24 53.37 34.41
N GLN A 865 -61.32 52.41 34.64
CA GLN A 865 -59.87 52.54 34.43
C GLN A 865 -59.51 52.13 33.00
N GLY A 866 -58.68 52.95 32.34
CA GLY A 866 -58.00 52.55 31.10
C GLY A 866 -56.86 51.56 31.37
N GLU A 867 -56.60 50.66 30.43
CA GLU A 867 -55.65 49.55 30.61
C GLU A 867 -54.21 49.98 30.93
N LEU A 868 -53.44 49.09 31.58
CA LEU A 868 -52.04 49.29 31.96
C LEU A 868 -51.07 48.84 30.85
N PRO A 869 -50.26 49.73 30.24
CA PRO A 869 -49.14 49.32 29.42
C PRO A 869 -47.85 49.20 30.27
N GLU A 870 -47.58 48.03 30.85
CA GLU A 870 -46.25 47.79 31.43
C GLU A 870 -45.25 47.52 30.30
N PHE A 871 -44.39 48.51 30.07
CA PHE A 871 -42.96 48.43 29.68
C PHE A 871 -42.46 49.79 29.17
N CYS A 872 -43.36 50.73 28.85
CA CYS A 872 -43.00 51.81 27.95
C CYS A 872 -43.18 53.24 28.53
N GLN A 873 -44.16 53.48 29.38
CA GLN A 873 -44.34 54.74 30.12
C GLN A 873 -44.30 54.28 31.56
N GLY A 874 -43.64 55.02 32.45
CA GLY A 874 -44.06 54.87 33.85
C GLY A 874 -45.58 54.97 33.85
N ALA A 875 -46.28 53.91 34.25
CA ALA A 875 -47.71 53.78 34.09
C ALA A 875 -48.44 55.07 34.50
N VAL A 876 -49.11 55.71 33.55
CA VAL A 876 -50.10 56.75 33.83
C VAL A 876 -51.44 56.13 33.45
N VAL A 877 -52.42 56.22 34.35
CA VAL A 877 -53.75 55.62 34.21
C VAL A 877 -54.80 56.74 34.05
N VAL A 878 -55.82 56.55 33.21
CA VAL A 878 -56.97 57.47 33.10
C VAL A 878 -58.19 56.86 33.77
N LEU A 879 -58.88 57.62 34.61
CA LEU A 879 -60.11 57.23 35.28
C LEU A 879 -61.29 58.12 34.83
N THR A 880 -62.45 57.54 34.49
CA THR A 880 -63.64 58.28 34.00
C THR A 880 -64.93 57.86 34.73
N ALA A 881 -65.76 58.81 35.17
CA ALA A 881 -67.02 58.59 35.92
C ALA A 881 -68.29 58.86 35.08
N ASN A 882 -69.16 57.88 34.83
CA ASN A 882 -70.31 58.00 33.92
C ASN A 882 -71.65 58.00 34.66
N SER A 883 -72.53 59.00 34.45
CA SER A 883 -73.87 59.09 35.06
C SER A 883 -74.84 60.01 34.30
N ALA A 884 -76.10 59.58 34.07
CA ALA A 884 -77.08 60.30 33.26
C ALA A 884 -77.93 61.33 34.04
N GLU A 885 -78.07 61.15 35.36
CA GLU A 885 -78.83 62.03 36.26
C GLU A 885 -77.91 62.95 37.08
N ALA A 886 -76.63 62.98 36.72
CA ALA A 886 -75.59 63.77 37.35
C ALA A 886 -75.76 65.26 37.09
N THR A 887 -75.67 66.04 38.17
CA THR A 887 -75.62 67.50 38.08
C THR A 887 -74.24 68.07 38.42
N GLU A 888 -73.42 67.35 39.20
CA GLU A 888 -72.06 67.74 39.61
C GLU A 888 -71.16 66.51 39.81
N TYR A 889 -69.83 66.66 39.58
CA TYR A 889 -68.77 65.67 39.84
C TYR A 889 -67.68 66.27 40.72
N PHE A 890 -67.14 65.49 41.66
CA PHE A 890 -66.05 65.93 42.52
C PHE A 890 -65.08 64.78 42.82
N TRP A 891 -63.86 64.86 42.29
CA TRP A 891 -62.81 63.88 42.53
C TRP A 891 -62.00 64.21 43.78
N ASN A 892 -61.52 63.18 44.49
CA ASN A 892 -60.64 63.33 45.65
C ASN A 892 -59.26 63.93 45.33
N SER A 893 -58.87 63.97 44.05
CA SER A 893 -57.70 64.68 43.54
C SER A 893 -57.89 66.21 43.44
N GLY A 894 -59.12 66.71 43.62
CA GLY A 894 -59.48 68.13 43.57
C GLY A 894 -60.10 68.59 42.24
N GLU A 895 -60.13 67.71 41.24
CA GLU A 895 -60.71 67.98 39.92
C GLU A 895 -62.24 67.77 39.92
N THR A 896 -62.98 68.56 39.15
CA THR A 896 -64.47 68.51 39.08
C THR A 896 -64.99 68.08 37.71
N THR A 897 -64.11 67.54 36.88
CA THR A 897 -64.42 67.03 35.55
C THR A 897 -64.90 65.59 35.62
N GLN A 898 -65.45 65.07 34.53
CA GLN A 898 -65.93 63.69 34.46
C GLN A 898 -64.79 62.65 34.43
N SER A 899 -63.58 63.02 33.97
CA SER A 899 -62.40 62.15 33.85
C SER A 899 -61.13 62.82 34.39
N ILE A 900 -60.15 62.02 34.85
CA ILE A 900 -58.85 62.45 35.41
C ILE A 900 -57.68 61.53 34.98
N GLU A 901 -56.45 62.07 34.89
CA GLU A 901 -55.18 61.33 34.70
C GLU A 901 -54.46 61.12 36.04
N VAL A 902 -53.83 59.95 36.24
CA VAL A 902 -53.17 59.59 37.52
C VAL A 902 -51.79 58.95 37.30
N ASP A 903 -50.78 59.38 38.06
CA ASP A 903 -49.34 59.14 37.81
C ASP A 903 -48.63 58.27 38.87
N GLY A 904 -49.39 57.45 39.61
CA GLY A 904 -48.83 56.48 40.56
C GLY A 904 -49.89 55.68 41.30
N ASN A 905 -49.43 54.65 42.04
CA ASN A 905 -50.30 53.81 42.85
C ASN A 905 -51.05 54.65 43.90
N GLY A 906 -52.37 54.49 43.99
CA GLY A 906 -53.24 55.27 44.88
C GLY A 906 -54.75 55.01 44.66
N ILE A 907 -55.59 55.52 45.56
CA ILE A 907 -57.06 55.40 45.51
C ILE A 907 -57.66 56.74 45.04
N TYR A 908 -58.53 56.68 44.03
CA TYR A 908 -59.19 57.83 43.41
C TYR A 908 -60.71 57.67 43.47
N GLY A 909 -61.41 58.68 43.98
CA GLY A 909 -62.86 58.61 44.20
C GLY A 909 -63.58 59.82 43.63
N VAL A 910 -64.79 59.62 43.11
CA VAL A 910 -65.67 60.64 42.54
C VAL A 910 -67.04 60.64 43.21
N LEU A 911 -67.50 61.81 43.66
CA LEU A 911 -68.86 62.00 44.16
C LEU A 911 -69.74 62.62 43.08
N VAL A 912 -70.91 62.04 42.83
CA VAL A 912 -71.86 62.51 41.82
C VAL A 912 -73.24 62.72 42.44
N THR A 913 -73.89 63.86 42.16
CA THR A 913 -75.09 64.30 42.91
C THR A 913 -76.32 64.51 42.00
N SER A 914 -77.52 64.08 42.45
CA SER A 914 -78.84 64.37 41.82
C SER A 914 -79.66 65.46 42.54
N ALA A 915 -80.84 65.77 42.00
CA ALA A 915 -81.72 66.85 42.47
C ALA A 915 -82.48 66.60 43.81
N THR A 916 -82.59 65.36 44.30
CA THR A 916 -83.14 64.98 45.64
C THR A 916 -82.06 64.87 46.71
N ASN A 917 -80.86 65.36 46.38
CA ASN A 917 -79.67 65.29 47.22
C ASN A 917 -79.17 63.85 47.45
N CYS A 918 -79.63 62.93 46.63
CA CYS A 918 -79.18 61.56 46.62
C CYS A 918 -77.92 61.53 45.77
N THR A 919 -76.83 61.11 46.37
CA THR A 919 -75.50 61.13 45.80
C THR A 919 -75.03 59.72 45.57
N THR A 920 -74.32 59.51 44.48
CA THR A 920 -73.69 58.24 44.18
C THR A 920 -72.20 58.49 44.09
N TYR A 921 -71.46 57.87 45.00
CA TYR A 921 -70.01 57.93 45.09
C TYR A 921 -69.43 56.66 44.48
N ALA A 922 -68.33 56.79 43.74
CA ALA A 922 -67.60 55.67 43.20
C ALA A 922 -66.10 55.85 43.45
N GLU A 923 -65.35 54.76 43.65
CA GLU A 923 -63.90 54.76 43.84
C GLU A 923 -63.20 53.76 42.93
N TYR A 924 -61.92 54.00 42.70
CA TYR A 924 -61.04 53.18 41.89
C TYR A 924 -59.60 53.19 42.42
N GLU A 925 -58.98 52.01 42.62
CA GLU A 925 -57.61 51.84 43.15
C GLU A 925 -56.62 51.38 42.06
N VAL A 926 -55.41 51.96 42.03
CA VAL A 926 -54.35 51.65 41.05
C VAL A 926 -53.10 51.04 41.75
N THR A 927 -52.58 49.87 41.31
CA THR A 927 -51.40 49.16 41.89
C THR A 927 -50.49 48.46 40.83
N GLY A 928 -49.18 48.26 41.09
CA GLY A 928 -48.22 47.38 40.34
C GLY A 928 -47.22 48.05 39.37
N PHE A 929 -46.02 48.47 39.82
CA PHE A 929 -45.14 49.36 39.03
C PHE A 929 -43.62 49.18 39.32
N ASP A 930 -42.91 48.17 38.76
CA ASP A 930 -41.42 48.09 38.79
C ASP A 930 -40.82 47.02 37.82
N ALA A 931 -40.23 47.42 36.67
CA ALA A 931 -39.77 46.51 35.60
C ALA A 931 -38.29 46.69 35.17
N GLY A 932 -37.36 46.97 36.09
CA GLY A 932 -36.02 47.48 35.73
C GLY A 932 -34.80 46.54 35.73
N SER A 933 -34.78 45.40 36.44
CA SER A 933 -33.48 44.80 36.85
C SER A 933 -33.17 43.35 36.42
N LEU A 934 -34.05 42.65 35.69
CA LEU A 934 -33.87 41.21 35.46
C LEU A 934 -33.51 40.78 34.02
N ILE A 935 -33.58 41.64 32.99
CA ILE A 935 -33.45 41.20 31.58
C ILE A 935 -32.43 42.00 30.72
N ALA A 936 -31.70 42.94 31.33
CA ALA A 936 -30.80 43.85 30.59
C ALA A 936 -29.56 43.19 29.96
N ALA A 937 -29.27 41.93 30.30
CA ALA A 937 -28.14 41.18 29.77
C ALA A 937 -28.47 40.41 28.48
N TYR A 938 -29.71 40.39 28.01
CA TYR A 938 -30.13 39.63 26.83
C TYR A 938 -30.83 40.51 25.80
N THR A 939 -30.51 40.26 24.53
CA THR A 939 -31.19 40.84 23.36
C THR A 939 -32.21 39.85 22.80
N ILE A 940 -31.85 38.57 22.78
CA ILE A 940 -32.71 37.49 22.30
C ILE A 940 -32.85 36.47 23.41
N LEU A 941 -34.08 36.12 23.74
CA LEU A 941 -34.40 35.10 24.73
C LEU A 941 -35.48 34.16 24.20
N ALA A 942 -35.08 32.96 23.79
CA ALA A 942 -36.00 31.93 23.34
C ALA A 942 -36.32 30.93 24.44
N ILE A 943 -37.52 30.36 24.43
CA ILE A 943 -37.84 29.19 25.25
C ILE A 943 -37.02 28.01 24.74
N ASP A 944 -37.12 27.67 23.45
CA ASP A 944 -36.51 26.45 22.91
C ASP A 944 -35.32 26.72 21.97
N GLU A 945 -35.41 27.65 21.02
CA GLU A 945 -34.37 27.78 19.99
C GLU A 945 -34.08 29.21 19.56
N VAL A 946 -32.80 29.57 19.47
CA VAL A 946 -32.34 30.72 18.70
C VAL A 946 -31.55 30.23 17.50
N TYR A 947 -31.96 30.59 16.29
CA TYR A 947 -31.21 30.23 15.06
C TYR A 947 -30.88 31.48 14.25
N LEU A 948 -29.61 31.89 14.27
CA LEU A 948 -29.12 33.06 13.53
C LEU A 948 -28.19 32.63 12.40
N HIS A 949 -28.66 32.77 11.18
CA HIS A 949 -28.01 32.31 9.97
C HIS A 949 -27.30 33.49 9.25
N GLY A 950 -26.73 33.28 8.05
CA GLY A 950 -25.58 34.04 7.56
C GLY A 950 -25.58 35.58 7.67
N GLY A 951 -24.50 36.13 8.24
CA GLY A 951 -24.26 37.57 8.35
C GLY A 951 -25.11 38.27 9.41
N ASN A 952 -25.74 37.54 10.35
CA ASN A 952 -26.40 38.15 11.49
C ASN A 952 -25.36 38.75 12.46
N LEU A 953 -25.69 39.89 13.08
CA LEU A 953 -24.82 40.53 14.06
C LEU A 953 -25.65 40.96 15.27
N VAL A 954 -25.38 40.37 16.44
CA VAL A 954 -25.91 40.83 17.73
C VAL A 954 -24.87 41.76 18.34
N GLN A 955 -25.10 43.07 18.22
CA GLN A 955 -24.10 44.09 18.53
C GLN A 955 -23.92 44.33 20.04
N SER A 956 -25.01 44.19 20.81
CA SER A 956 -25.02 44.31 22.26
C SER A 956 -26.07 43.36 22.86
N GLY A 957 -25.94 43.03 24.14
CA GLY A 957 -26.71 42.01 24.85
C GLY A 957 -26.41 40.57 24.40
N GLY A 958 -26.70 39.62 25.28
CA GLY A 958 -26.53 38.18 25.05
C GLY A 958 -27.70 37.51 24.34
N VAL A 959 -27.47 36.26 23.93
CA VAL A 959 -28.48 35.37 23.36
C VAL A 959 -28.74 34.22 24.33
N GLY A 960 -30.00 33.93 24.64
CA GLY A 960 -30.39 32.94 25.63
C GLY A 960 -31.40 31.92 25.12
N ALA A 961 -31.26 30.65 25.52
CA ALA A 961 -32.32 29.65 25.46
C ALA A 961 -32.66 29.17 26.88
N MET A 962 -33.92 29.29 27.28
CA MET A 962 -34.35 29.08 28.67
C MET A 962 -34.71 27.64 29.00
N ASN A 963 -35.15 26.85 28.02
CA ASN A 963 -35.52 25.47 28.26
C ASN A 963 -34.27 24.68 28.64
N PRO A 964 -34.20 24.11 29.85
CA PRO A 964 -32.99 23.45 30.34
C PRO A 964 -32.65 22.17 29.60
N ASN A 965 -33.61 21.56 28.91
CA ASN A 965 -33.46 20.26 28.27
C ASN A 965 -33.32 20.36 26.75
N THR A 966 -34.04 21.27 26.11
CA THR A 966 -34.08 21.39 24.64
C THR A 966 -33.61 22.74 24.12
N GLY A 967 -33.21 23.65 25.01
CA GLY A 967 -32.70 24.98 24.67
C GLY A 967 -31.47 24.90 23.76
N ASN A 968 -31.53 25.51 22.58
CA ASN A 968 -30.41 25.50 21.63
C ASN A 968 -30.19 26.87 20.97
N ILE A 969 -28.92 27.29 20.83
CA ILE A 969 -28.50 28.45 20.06
C ILE A 969 -27.65 27.98 18.87
N LYS A 970 -28.12 28.20 17.65
CA LYS A 970 -27.42 27.86 16.40
C LYS A 970 -26.99 29.14 15.68
N LEU A 971 -25.68 29.36 15.51
CA LEU A 971 -25.11 30.48 14.74
C LEU A 971 -24.41 29.96 13.48
N HIS A 972 -24.74 30.48 12.31
CA HIS A 972 -24.28 29.95 11.03
C HIS A 972 -23.88 31.05 10.03
N GLN A 973 -22.88 30.78 9.16
CA GLN A 973 -22.44 31.65 8.04
C GLN A 973 -21.97 33.07 8.47
N ALA A 974 -20.89 33.17 9.25
CA ALA A 974 -20.28 34.41 9.71
C ALA A 974 -21.21 35.29 10.59
N THR A 975 -22.06 34.65 11.39
CA THR A 975 -22.86 35.33 12.41
C THR A 975 -22.02 35.69 13.62
N ASN A 976 -22.16 36.88 14.17
CA ASN A 976 -21.39 37.33 15.32
C ASN A 976 -22.31 37.76 16.48
N VAL A 977 -22.09 37.20 17.66
CA VAL A 977 -22.68 37.65 18.93
C VAL A 977 -21.58 38.27 19.78
N VAL A 978 -21.64 39.59 19.97
CA VAL A 978 -20.53 40.33 20.58
C VAL A 978 -20.34 40.02 22.07
N GLU A 979 -21.42 39.82 22.82
CA GLU A 979 -21.37 39.59 24.27
C GLU A 979 -21.27 38.12 24.67
N PHE A 980 -22.41 37.44 24.87
CA PHE A 980 -22.41 36.04 25.28
C PHE A 980 -23.61 35.27 24.73
N ALA A 981 -23.47 33.95 24.67
CA ALA A 981 -24.55 33.02 24.40
C ALA A 981 -24.71 32.07 25.59
N GLN A 982 -25.94 31.87 26.05
CA GLN A 982 -26.27 30.97 27.15
C GLN A 982 -27.41 30.02 26.77
N ALA A 983 -27.08 28.75 26.56
CA ALA A 983 -28.05 27.70 26.31
C ALA A 983 -27.45 26.35 26.68
N PRO A 984 -28.28 25.32 26.95
CA PRO A 984 -27.80 23.94 27.11
C PRO A 984 -26.96 23.48 25.92
N THR A 985 -27.33 23.90 24.71
CA THR A 985 -26.56 23.63 23.48
C THR A 985 -26.27 24.92 22.72
N ILE A 986 -25.01 25.12 22.29
CA ILE A 986 -24.60 26.25 21.42
C ILE A 986 -23.79 25.68 20.25
N THR A 987 -24.28 25.86 19.02
CA THR A 987 -23.63 25.41 17.78
C THR A 987 -23.13 26.60 16.97
N LEU A 988 -21.83 26.65 16.69
CA LEU A 988 -21.16 27.72 15.92
C LEU A 988 -20.58 27.17 14.62
N ASN A 989 -21.10 27.61 13.47
CA ASN A 989 -20.71 27.07 12.16
C ASN A 989 -20.28 28.18 11.18
N HIS A 990 -19.45 27.82 10.19
CA HIS A 990 -19.06 28.64 9.03
C HIS A 990 -18.59 30.07 9.38
N GLY A 991 -17.59 30.21 10.25
CA GLY A 991 -16.96 31.50 10.59
C GLY A 991 -17.73 32.36 11.59
N SER A 992 -18.77 31.81 12.23
CA SER A 992 -19.54 32.49 13.27
C SER A 992 -18.78 32.58 14.59
N THR A 993 -19.02 33.64 15.37
CA THR A 993 -18.29 33.91 16.63
C THR A 993 -19.25 34.34 17.74
N VAL A 994 -18.88 34.05 18.98
CA VAL A 994 -19.54 34.53 20.20
C VAL A 994 -18.46 35.06 21.14
N GLY A 995 -18.72 36.19 21.80
CA GLY A 995 -17.81 36.74 22.80
C GLY A 995 -17.53 35.78 23.96
N ASN A 996 -18.57 35.16 24.52
CA ASN A 996 -18.47 34.12 25.54
C ASN A 996 -19.60 33.07 25.43
N SER A 997 -19.29 31.78 25.62
CA SER A 997 -20.28 30.70 25.57
C SER A 997 -20.51 30.07 26.95
N ILE A 998 -21.77 30.00 27.38
CA ILE A 998 -22.20 29.41 28.65
C ILE A 998 -23.14 28.23 28.34
N PHE A 999 -22.68 27.00 28.55
CA PHE A 999 -23.43 25.78 28.27
C PHE A 999 -24.41 25.43 29.40
N ALA A 1000 -25.43 26.28 29.61
CA ALA A 1000 -26.49 26.09 30.59
C ALA A 1000 -27.76 26.86 30.15
N ALA A 1001 -28.92 26.47 30.67
CA ALA A 1001 -30.16 27.23 30.45
C ALA A 1001 -30.04 28.68 30.93
N ALA A 1002 -30.67 29.60 30.19
CA ALA A 1002 -30.85 30.97 30.64
C ALA A 1002 -31.89 31.00 31.78
N ASN A 1003 -31.42 31.11 33.02
CA ASN A 1003 -32.27 31.11 34.22
C ASN A 1003 -32.80 32.52 34.52
N LEU A 1004 -33.90 32.91 33.84
CA LEU A 1004 -34.56 34.21 33.99
C LEU A 1004 -36.07 34.01 34.18
N THR A 1005 -36.70 34.92 34.93
CA THR A 1005 -38.15 34.97 35.06
C THR A 1005 -38.69 36.02 34.09
N ILE A 1006 -39.34 35.59 33.01
CA ILE A 1006 -40.01 36.49 32.06
C ILE A 1006 -41.37 36.94 32.65
N PRO A 1007 -41.77 38.20 32.46
CA PRO A 1007 -43.12 38.66 32.77
C PRO A 1007 -44.22 37.81 32.10
N PRO A 1008 -45.40 37.64 32.73
CA PRO A 1008 -46.52 36.94 32.12
C PRO A 1008 -46.90 37.54 30.76
N PHE A 1009 -47.18 36.68 29.77
CA PHE A 1009 -47.72 37.12 28.49
C PHE A 1009 -49.18 37.59 28.66
N VAL A 1010 -49.52 38.72 28.04
CA VAL A 1010 -50.86 39.31 28.10
C VAL A 1010 -51.58 39.05 26.76
N TYR A 1011 -52.71 38.35 26.83
CA TYR A 1011 -53.55 38.04 25.68
C TYR A 1011 -54.47 39.20 25.34
N ASN A 1012 -54.67 39.48 24.05
CA ASN A 1012 -55.64 40.47 23.59
C ASN A 1012 -57.05 39.87 23.57
N THR A 1013 -57.86 40.18 24.58
CA THR A 1013 -59.28 39.80 24.65
C THR A 1013 -60.23 40.90 24.14
N TYR A 1014 -59.70 42.06 23.78
CA TYR A 1014 -60.46 43.28 23.50
C TYR A 1014 -60.85 43.40 22.03
N SER A 1015 -59.93 43.09 21.11
CA SER A 1015 -60.24 43.13 19.68
C SER A 1015 -60.81 41.81 19.18
N ASN A 1016 -61.85 41.89 18.35
CA ASN A 1016 -62.45 40.76 17.67
C ASN A 1016 -63.07 41.21 16.34
N SER A 1017 -63.73 40.31 15.59
CA SER A 1017 -64.32 40.58 14.27
C SER A 1017 -65.43 41.64 14.22
N SER A 1018 -65.81 42.21 15.37
CA SER A 1018 -66.75 43.35 15.47
C SER A 1018 -66.08 44.69 15.80
N SER A 1019 -64.77 44.69 16.06
CA SER A 1019 -63.95 45.88 16.31
C SER A 1019 -63.72 46.69 15.02
N LEU A 1020 -63.17 47.90 15.14
CA LEU A 1020 -63.07 48.82 14.00
C LEU A 1020 -61.98 48.40 13.00
N ASP A 1021 -62.30 48.41 11.71
CA ASP A 1021 -61.30 48.31 10.65
C ASP A 1021 -60.68 49.68 10.34
N ALA A 1022 -59.36 49.73 10.17
CA ALA A 1022 -58.63 50.91 9.72
C ALA A 1022 -57.80 50.59 8.48
N THR A 1023 -57.97 51.36 7.40
CA THR A 1023 -57.12 51.24 6.20
C THR A 1023 -56.41 52.56 5.92
N ILE A 1024 -55.08 52.53 5.99
CA ILE A 1024 -54.22 53.64 5.63
C ILE A 1024 -53.75 53.41 4.19
N ASN A 1025 -54.19 54.26 3.26
CA ASN A 1025 -53.86 54.06 1.84
C ASN A 1025 -52.42 54.48 1.53
N ASN A 1026 -51.95 54.10 0.34
CA ASN A 1026 -50.55 54.29 -0.07
C ASN A 1026 -50.04 55.72 0.16
N ASN A 1027 -48.85 55.84 0.74
CA ASN A 1027 -48.16 57.11 1.04
C ASN A 1027 -48.93 58.07 1.97
N GLN A 1028 -49.92 57.59 2.72
CA GLN A 1028 -50.62 58.41 3.72
C GLN A 1028 -50.01 58.24 5.10
N THR A 1029 -49.94 59.32 5.87
CA THR A 1029 -49.70 59.26 7.32
C THR A 1029 -51.02 59.53 8.03
N ILE A 1030 -51.49 58.57 8.83
CA ILE A 1030 -52.75 58.68 9.56
C ILE A 1030 -52.51 58.37 11.03
N THR A 1031 -52.99 59.26 11.90
CA THR A 1031 -53.03 59.01 13.34
C THR A 1031 -54.32 58.30 13.69
N LEU A 1032 -54.21 57.11 14.26
CA LEU A 1032 -55.31 56.34 14.83
C LEU A 1032 -55.43 56.70 16.30
N THR A 1033 -56.61 57.16 16.70
CA THR A 1033 -56.90 57.68 18.04
C THR A 1033 -57.69 56.73 18.92
N ASP A 1034 -58.26 55.66 18.37
CA ASP A 1034 -58.89 54.61 19.17
C ASP A 1034 -57.82 53.61 19.64
N ASP A 1035 -58.20 52.77 20.59
CA ASP A 1035 -57.37 51.76 21.23
C ASP A 1035 -57.67 50.34 20.75
N VAL A 1036 -58.86 50.05 20.18
CA VAL A 1036 -59.27 48.69 19.75
C VAL A 1036 -59.66 48.62 18.27
N TYR A 1037 -59.01 47.73 17.52
CA TYR A 1037 -59.20 47.52 16.08
C TYR A 1037 -59.36 46.04 15.71
N ASP A 1038 -60.22 45.72 14.74
CA ASP A 1038 -60.28 44.38 14.14
C ASP A 1038 -59.12 44.24 13.14
N VAL A 1039 -59.26 44.78 11.92
CA VAL A 1039 -58.18 44.76 10.93
C VAL A 1039 -57.58 46.15 10.72
N VAL A 1040 -56.30 46.32 11.05
CA VAL A 1040 -55.52 47.50 10.65
C VAL A 1040 -54.70 47.17 9.41
N THR A 1041 -55.00 47.81 8.29
CA THR A 1041 -54.29 47.64 7.03
C THR A 1041 -53.47 48.88 6.69
N VAL A 1042 -52.13 48.77 6.78
CA VAL A 1042 -51.17 49.80 6.41
C VAL A 1042 -50.63 49.50 5.01
N LYS A 1043 -51.12 50.22 4.00
CA LYS A 1043 -50.76 49.99 2.60
C LYS A 1043 -49.35 50.54 2.27
N GLN A 1044 -48.93 50.46 1.01
CA GLN A 1044 -47.54 50.68 0.59
C GLN A 1044 -47.06 52.09 0.96
N ASN A 1045 -45.88 52.19 1.59
CA ASN A 1045 -45.27 53.45 2.07
C ASN A 1045 -46.16 54.30 3.00
N ALA A 1046 -47.20 53.71 3.58
CA ALA A 1046 -48.10 54.41 4.48
C ALA A 1046 -47.58 54.38 5.91
N THR A 1047 -47.84 55.43 6.69
CA THR A 1047 -47.51 55.52 8.11
C THR A 1047 -48.78 55.50 8.94
N VAL A 1048 -48.89 54.57 9.87
CA VAL A 1048 -49.89 54.63 10.94
C VAL A 1048 -49.21 55.17 12.20
N ILE A 1049 -49.82 56.15 12.85
CA ILE A 1049 -49.38 56.65 14.15
C ILE A 1049 -50.45 56.27 15.17
N PHE A 1050 -50.15 55.39 16.12
CA PHE A 1050 -51.06 55.14 17.23
C PHE A 1050 -50.82 56.19 18.32
N SER A 1051 -51.88 56.92 18.68
CA SER A 1051 -51.78 57.92 19.75
C SER A 1051 -52.00 57.35 21.14
N GLN A 1052 -52.54 56.12 21.24
CA GLN A 1052 -52.85 55.47 22.50
C GLN A 1052 -51.66 54.69 23.05
N SER A 1053 -51.54 54.67 24.38
CA SER A 1053 -50.49 53.92 25.09
C SER A 1053 -50.76 52.42 25.15
N ASN A 1054 -51.99 51.97 24.97
CA ASN A 1054 -52.33 50.57 24.70
C ASN A 1054 -53.11 50.49 23.39
N VAL A 1055 -52.76 49.52 22.55
CA VAL A 1055 -53.40 49.31 21.25
C VAL A 1055 -53.69 47.83 21.07
N TYR A 1056 -54.95 47.46 20.92
CA TYR A 1056 -55.47 46.10 20.76
C TYR A 1056 -55.90 45.91 19.31
N ILE A 1057 -55.24 45.00 18.61
CA ILE A 1057 -55.48 44.75 17.18
C ILE A 1057 -55.74 43.26 16.98
N ASN A 1058 -56.81 42.90 16.27
CA ASN A 1058 -57.05 41.50 15.96
C ASN A 1058 -56.07 41.05 14.87
N GLU A 1059 -56.02 41.75 13.73
CA GLU A 1059 -55.12 41.47 12.60
C GLU A 1059 -54.44 42.75 12.07
N LEU A 1060 -53.10 42.81 12.12
CA LEU A 1060 -52.31 43.93 11.58
C LEU A 1060 -51.65 43.56 10.24
N LYS A 1061 -52.19 44.08 9.15
CA LYS A 1061 -51.72 43.87 7.77
C LYS A 1061 -50.83 45.01 7.31
N THR A 1062 -49.58 44.70 6.99
CA THR A 1062 -48.66 45.69 6.42
C THR A 1062 -48.31 45.34 4.97
N PHE A 1063 -47.96 46.36 4.18
CA PHE A 1063 -47.48 46.25 2.81
C PHE A 1063 -46.11 46.91 2.69
N ASP A 1064 -45.43 46.71 1.57
CA ASP A 1064 -44.06 47.21 1.31
C ASP A 1064 -43.87 48.69 1.73
N GLY A 1065 -42.85 48.98 2.55
CA GLY A 1065 -42.56 50.33 3.04
C GLY A 1065 -43.49 50.86 4.14
N ALA A 1066 -44.40 50.06 4.68
CA ALA A 1066 -45.31 50.48 5.75
C ALA A 1066 -44.58 50.87 7.03
N SER A 1067 -45.01 51.96 7.67
CA SER A 1067 -44.42 52.52 8.88
C SER A 1067 -45.44 52.51 10.02
N ILE A 1068 -45.05 52.01 11.18
CA ILE A 1068 -45.87 51.95 12.39
C ILE A 1068 -45.19 52.78 13.47
N GLU A 1069 -45.82 53.87 13.86
CA GLU A 1069 -45.28 54.86 14.79
C GLU A 1069 -46.19 55.04 15.98
N PHE A 1070 -45.63 55.60 17.06
CA PHE A 1070 -46.33 55.81 18.31
C PHE A 1070 -46.11 57.23 18.79
N ALA A 1071 -47.17 57.91 19.22
CA ALA A 1071 -47.08 59.30 19.68
C ALA A 1071 -46.28 59.44 20.99
N GLY A 1072 -46.19 58.36 21.75
CA GLY A 1072 -45.37 58.23 22.93
C GLY A 1072 -44.95 56.78 23.08
N CYS A 1073 -44.78 56.34 24.32
CA CYS A 1073 -44.65 54.92 24.56
C CYS A 1073 -45.95 54.21 24.19
N ALA A 1074 -45.86 52.92 23.85
CA ALA A 1074 -47.05 52.09 23.68
C ALA A 1074 -46.81 50.61 23.97
N ASN A 1075 -47.87 49.92 24.39
CA ASN A 1075 -48.00 48.47 24.29
C ASN A 1075 -48.99 48.13 23.18
N VAL A 1076 -48.65 47.14 22.36
CA VAL A 1076 -49.45 46.72 21.21
C VAL A 1076 -49.76 45.24 21.36
N PHE A 1077 -51.02 44.87 21.40
CA PHE A 1077 -51.48 43.50 21.58
C PHE A 1077 -52.12 43.00 20.28
N ILE A 1078 -51.60 41.92 19.71
CA ILE A 1078 -52.04 41.38 18.42
C ILE A 1078 -52.47 39.92 18.57
N ASN A 1079 -53.68 39.58 18.09
CA ASN A 1079 -54.20 38.21 18.17
C ASN A 1079 -53.66 37.30 17.07
N GLU A 1080 -53.64 37.79 15.83
CA GLU A 1080 -53.27 37.02 14.65
C GLU A 1080 -51.78 37.16 14.31
N LYS A 1081 -51.32 36.32 13.38
CA LYS A 1081 -49.96 36.37 12.84
C LYS A 1081 -49.57 37.78 12.39
N PHE A 1082 -48.51 38.32 12.98
CA PHE A 1082 -48.02 39.66 12.63
C PHE A 1082 -46.90 39.57 11.60
N MET A 1083 -47.13 40.13 10.42
CA MET A 1083 -46.10 40.28 9.39
C MET A 1083 -45.80 41.75 9.14
N LEU A 1084 -44.56 42.16 9.36
CA LEU A 1084 -44.03 43.42 8.84
C LEU A 1084 -43.47 43.16 7.44
N ALA A 1085 -44.13 43.72 6.43
CA ALA A 1085 -43.72 43.62 5.05
C ALA A 1085 -42.38 44.31 4.80
N GLN A 1086 -41.73 43.95 3.68
CA GLN A 1086 -40.38 44.43 3.33
C GLN A 1086 -40.27 45.96 3.40
N ASN A 1087 -39.10 46.45 3.82
CA ASN A 1087 -38.81 47.88 4.02
C ASN A 1087 -39.72 48.57 5.06
N GLY A 1088 -40.36 47.79 5.95
CA GLY A 1088 -41.25 48.34 6.95
C GLY A 1088 -40.48 49.00 8.11
N THR A 1089 -41.09 49.97 8.78
CA THR A 1089 -40.48 50.61 9.95
C THR A 1089 -41.41 50.51 11.16
N ILE A 1090 -40.84 50.25 12.34
CA ILE A 1090 -41.56 50.31 13.61
C ILE A 1090 -40.81 51.27 14.53
N ASN A 1091 -41.54 52.30 14.98
CA ASN A 1091 -41.13 53.19 16.06
C ASN A 1091 -39.78 53.88 15.82
N SER A 1092 -39.62 54.48 14.64
CA SER A 1092 -38.41 55.21 14.24
C SER A 1092 -38.09 56.37 15.20
N ASN A 1093 -39.08 56.88 15.93
CA ASN A 1093 -38.92 57.92 16.95
C ASN A 1093 -38.25 57.44 18.24
N GLY A 1094 -38.03 56.13 18.42
CA GLY A 1094 -37.27 55.57 19.54
C GLY A 1094 -37.99 55.64 20.88
N ASN A 1095 -39.33 55.71 20.88
CA ASN A 1095 -40.10 55.56 22.11
C ASN A 1095 -39.88 54.16 22.69
N LYS A 1096 -40.15 53.93 23.97
CA LYS A 1096 -40.24 52.54 24.43
C LYS A 1096 -41.53 51.96 23.84
N VAL A 1097 -41.46 50.83 23.13
CA VAL A 1097 -42.65 50.14 22.61
C VAL A 1097 -42.51 48.62 22.81
N VAL A 1098 -43.59 47.96 23.25
CA VAL A 1098 -43.66 46.49 23.35
C VAL A 1098 -44.83 45.93 22.56
N PHE A 1099 -44.56 44.90 21.77
CA PHE A 1099 -45.58 44.11 21.08
C PHE A 1099 -45.78 42.78 21.80
N TYR A 1100 -47.03 42.46 22.12
CA TYR A 1100 -47.50 41.15 22.58
C TYR A 1100 -48.26 40.51 21.43
N VAL A 1101 -47.68 39.48 20.81
CA VAL A 1101 -48.29 38.81 19.65
C VAL A 1101 -48.65 37.39 20.01
N ASN A 1102 -49.94 37.05 19.92
CA ASN A 1102 -50.49 35.74 20.26
C ASN A 1102 -50.42 34.73 19.09
N GLU A 1103 -49.45 34.90 18.22
CA GLU A 1103 -49.18 34.09 17.04
C GLU A 1103 -47.76 34.37 16.53
N ASP A 1104 -47.35 33.73 15.44
CA ASP A 1104 -46.04 33.96 14.84
C ASP A 1104 -45.81 35.43 14.40
N VAL A 1105 -44.57 35.89 14.53
CA VAL A 1105 -44.11 37.20 14.07
C VAL A 1105 -43.11 37.02 12.94
N GLN A 1106 -43.32 37.72 11.83
CA GLN A 1106 -42.46 37.67 10.66
C GLN A 1106 -42.05 39.08 10.22
N ILE A 1107 -40.77 39.38 10.30
CA ILE A 1107 -40.18 40.65 9.85
C ILE A 1107 -39.45 40.41 8.53
N GLU A 1108 -39.95 41.03 7.46
CA GLU A 1108 -39.35 40.92 6.13
C GLU A 1108 -38.14 41.85 5.95
N LYS A 1109 -37.33 41.55 4.93
CA LYS A 1109 -36.08 42.25 4.57
C LYS A 1109 -36.18 43.78 4.49
N GLY A 1110 -35.07 44.45 4.81
CA GLY A 1110 -34.92 45.90 4.73
C GLY A 1110 -35.71 46.68 5.78
N SER A 1111 -36.30 45.99 6.77
CA SER A 1111 -37.12 46.63 7.80
C SER A 1111 -36.27 47.19 8.95
N ASP A 1112 -36.74 48.24 9.62
CA ASP A 1112 -36.13 48.79 10.84
C ASP A 1112 -37.15 48.76 11.98
N VAL A 1113 -36.91 47.87 12.94
CA VAL A 1113 -37.80 47.61 14.08
C VAL A 1113 -37.12 48.10 15.34
N ARG A 1114 -37.74 49.08 16.01
CA ARG A 1114 -37.28 49.61 17.31
C ARG A 1114 -38.34 49.35 18.38
N ALA A 1115 -38.52 48.09 18.74
CA ALA A 1115 -39.50 47.67 19.74
C ALA A 1115 -39.07 46.35 20.37
N SER A 1116 -39.52 46.11 21.60
CA SER A 1116 -39.45 44.76 22.18
C SER A 1116 -40.65 43.95 21.70
N ILE A 1117 -40.47 42.66 21.47
CA ILE A 1117 -41.53 41.77 20.98
C ILE A 1117 -41.56 40.53 21.86
N HIS A 1118 -42.74 40.22 22.40
CA HIS A 1118 -43.04 39.01 23.14
C HIS A 1118 -44.06 38.19 22.34
N ALA A 1119 -43.64 37.03 21.83
CA ALA A 1119 -44.47 36.06 21.11
C ALA A 1119 -44.47 34.73 21.88
N TYR A 1120 -45.20 34.68 23.00
CA TYR A 1120 -45.11 33.58 23.95
C TYR A 1120 -45.57 32.26 23.34
N ASN A 1121 -44.70 31.24 23.36
CA ASN A 1121 -44.94 29.93 22.75
C ASN A 1121 -45.07 29.94 21.20
N HIS A 1122 -44.75 31.06 20.53
CA HIS A 1122 -44.76 31.21 19.06
C HIS A 1122 -43.37 31.59 18.51
N GLU A 1123 -43.23 31.73 17.19
CA GLU A 1123 -41.94 32.01 16.54
C GLU A 1123 -41.78 33.48 16.11
N ILE A 1124 -40.58 34.05 16.31
CA ILE A 1124 -40.17 35.32 15.70
C ILE A 1124 -39.15 35.01 14.59
N MET A 1125 -39.48 35.36 13.35
CA MET A 1125 -38.61 35.19 12.18
C MET A 1125 -38.26 36.55 11.56
N ALA A 1126 -36.99 36.94 11.56
CA ALA A 1126 -36.51 38.14 10.88
C ALA A 1126 -35.65 37.79 9.66
N LYS A 1127 -35.92 38.43 8.52
CA LYS A 1127 -35.21 38.22 7.24
C LYS A 1127 -34.52 39.51 6.82
N GLY A 1128 -33.32 39.43 6.23
CA GLY A 1128 -32.57 40.58 5.69
C GLY A 1128 -32.12 40.45 4.23
N LEU A 1129 -32.64 39.47 3.45
CA LEU A 1129 -32.34 39.33 2.00
C LEU A 1129 -33.57 38.90 1.17
N ASN A 1130 -33.60 39.30 -0.10
CA ASN A 1130 -34.49 38.75 -1.14
C ASN A 1130 -33.87 37.56 -1.87
N SER A 1131 -34.72 36.78 -2.54
CA SER A 1131 -34.54 35.42 -3.06
C SER A 1131 -33.38 35.11 -4.03
N ASN A 1132 -32.43 36.03 -4.32
CA ASN A 1132 -31.46 35.87 -5.42
C ASN A 1132 -29.96 36.11 -5.08
N GLY A 1133 -29.51 35.93 -3.83
CA GLY A 1133 -28.13 35.50 -3.55
C GLY A 1133 -26.91 36.33 -3.99
N ASN A 1134 -27.01 37.61 -4.39
CA ASN A 1134 -25.84 38.45 -4.71
C ASN A 1134 -25.60 39.56 -3.66
N ASN A 1135 -24.32 39.74 -3.28
CA ASN A 1135 -23.81 40.56 -2.17
C ASN A 1135 -24.22 42.04 -2.15
N GLY A 1136 -25.33 42.34 -1.48
CA GLY A 1136 -25.53 43.61 -0.76
C GLY A 1136 -26.99 44.00 -0.50
N GLY A 1137 -27.82 43.04 -0.07
CA GLY A 1137 -29.19 43.39 0.34
C GLY A 1137 -29.20 44.29 1.56
N GLU A 1138 -30.20 45.17 1.62
CA GLU A 1138 -30.44 46.06 2.76
C GLU A 1138 -30.61 45.24 4.04
N PRO A 1139 -29.81 45.47 5.09
CA PRO A 1139 -29.95 44.76 6.35
C PRO A 1139 -31.30 45.06 7.00
N THR A 1140 -31.81 44.09 7.77
CA THR A 1140 -32.95 44.33 8.67
C THR A 1140 -32.43 44.65 10.05
N TYR A 1141 -32.89 45.74 10.64
CA TYR A 1141 -32.48 46.19 11.97
C TYR A 1141 -33.55 45.82 12.99
N MET A 1142 -33.13 45.20 14.09
CA MET A 1142 -34.00 44.74 15.17
C MET A 1142 -33.44 45.24 16.49
N THR A 1143 -34.04 46.28 17.07
CA THR A 1143 -33.58 46.92 18.31
C THR A 1143 -34.66 46.81 19.40
N GLY A 1144 -34.34 46.13 20.49
CA GLY A 1144 -35.24 45.81 21.58
C GLY A 1144 -34.89 44.46 22.24
N LEU A 1145 -35.81 43.98 23.07
CA LEU A 1145 -35.77 42.62 23.62
C LEU A 1145 -36.75 41.72 22.87
N PHE A 1146 -36.28 40.56 22.40
CA PHE A 1146 -37.08 39.63 21.61
C PHE A 1146 -37.27 38.31 22.35
N ILE A 1147 -38.52 38.02 22.72
CA ILE A 1147 -38.91 36.87 23.53
C ILE A 1147 -39.88 36.00 22.73
N ALA A 1148 -39.56 34.73 22.56
CA ALA A 1148 -40.42 33.81 21.82
C ALA A 1148 -40.16 32.34 22.20
N LYS A 1149 -40.94 31.41 21.65
CA LYS A 1149 -40.54 30.00 21.68
C LYS A 1149 -39.29 29.75 20.85
N LYS A 1150 -39.27 30.32 19.65
CA LYS A 1150 -38.15 30.28 18.72
C LYS A 1150 -37.87 31.66 18.16
N VAL A 1151 -36.60 32.04 18.08
CA VAL A 1151 -36.18 33.29 17.43
C VAL A 1151 -35.21 32.97 16.31
N HIS A 1152 -35.63 33.19 15.07
CA HIS A 1152 -34.87 32.88 13.87
C HIS A 1152 -34.48 34.17 13.13
N GLY A 1153 -33.18 34.39 12.94
CA GLY A 1153 -32.63 35.46 12.11
C GLY A 1153 -32.05 34.86 10.83
N ASN A 1154 -32.69 35.04 9.68
CA ASN A 1154 -32.32 34.31 8.46
C ASN A 1154 -30.95 34.74 7.88
N LYS A 1155 -30.84 35.91 7.23
CA LYS A 1155 -29.55 36.42 6.75
C LYS A 1155 -29.51 37.93 6.87
N ASN A 1156 -28.36 38.48 7.23
CA ASN A 1156 -28.09 39.93 7.30
C ASN A 1156 -29.09 40.71 8.18
N VAL A 1157 -29.38 40.19 9.39
CA VAL A 1157 -30.17 40.89 10.41
C VAL A 1157 -29.24 41.39 11.51
N ILE A 1158 -29.39 42.65 11.89
CA ILE A 1158 -28.58 43.31 12.92
C ILE A 1158 -29.46 43.51 14.16
N TRP A 1159 -29.09 42.85 15.25
CA TRP A 1159 -29.82 42.82 16.51
C TRP A 1159 -29.17 43.77 17.53
N ASN A 1160 -30.00 44.55 18.22
CA ASN A 1160 -29.63 45.67 19.10
C ASN A 1160 -28.55 46.56 18.51
N ALA A 1161 -28.85 47.11 17.33
CA ALA A 1161 -27.97 48.03 16.65
C ALA A 1161 -27.88 49.35 17.45
N ASP A 1162 -26.70 49.70 17.96
CA ASP A 1162 -26.53 50.93 18.73
C ASP A 1162 -26.45 52.14 17.77
N ASP A 1163 -27.38 53.08 17.89
CA ASP A 1163 -27.48 54.29 17.06
C ASP A 1163 -26.26 55.24 17.22
N LEU A 1164 -25.32 54.93 18.13
CA LEU A 1164 -24.03 55.62 18.23
C LEU A 1164 -23.07 55.31 17.06
N CYS A 1165 -23.45 54.39 16.16
CA CYS A 1165 -22.75 54.12 14.92
C CYS A 1165 -23.59 54.55 13.69
N SER A 1166 -23.35 55.78 13.21
CA SER A 1166 -23.70 56.18 11.84
C SER A 1166 -22.42 56.59 11.09
N PRO A 1167 -22.07 56.06 9.89
CA PRO A 1167 -22.65 54.95 9.13
C PRO A 1167 -21.67 53.78 8.87
N CYS A 1168 -22.17 52.54 8.82
CA CYS A 1168 -21.57 51.47 8.01
C CYS A 1168 -22.54 51.17 6.86
N PRO A 1169 -22.24 51.56 5.61
CA PRO A 1169 -23.16 51.35 4.50
C PRO A 1169 -23.10 49.91 3.99
N ILE A 1170 -24.26 49.31 3.70
CA ILE A 1170 -24.38 48.17 2.79
C ILE A 1170 -25.43 48.54 1.74
N SER A 1171 -25.05 48.48 0.45
CA SER A 1171 -25.97 48.43 -0.69
C SER A 1171 -25.40 47.53 -1.79
N THR A 1172 -26.31 46.97 -2.60
CA THR A 1172 -26.30 45.76 -3.46
C THR A 1172 -25.52 45.85 -4.80
N PRO A 1173 -25.32 44.72 -5.53
CA PRO A 1173 -24.32 44.53 -6.59
C PRO A 1173 -24.80 44.87 -8.01
N LEU A 1174 -23.86 45.20 -8.91
CA LEU A 1174 -24.06 45.30 -10.36
C LEU A 1174 -22.92 44.63 -11.15
N ASN A 1175 -23.31 43.92 -12.22
CA ASN A 1175 -22.50 43.13 -13.15
C ASN A 1175 -21.87 44.03 -14.27
N GLY A 1176 -20.80 43.54 -14.93
CA GLY A 1176 -19.82 44.28 -15.78
C GLY A 1176 -20.32 45.08 -17.00
N THR A 1177 -19.52 45.84 -17.77
CA THR A 1177 -18.08 45.78 -18.14
C THR A 1177 -17.57 47.15 -18.67
N ASN A 1178 -16.25 47.40 -18.52
CA ASN A 1178 -15.31 48.39 -19.14
C ASN A 1178 -15.73 49.89 -19.29
N GLY A 1179 -14.91 50.89 -18.94
CA GLY A 1179 -13.47 50.87 -18.68
C GLY A 1179 -12.88 52.16 -18.07
N GLU A 1180 -11.65 51.97 -17.57
CA GLU A 1180 -10.57 52.93 -17.25
C GLU A 1180 -10.93 54.05 -16.24
N GLN A 1181 -10.82 53.80 -14.93
CA GLN A 1181 -11.23 54.77 -13.88
C GLN A 1181 -10.18 55.10 -12.81
N GLU A 1182 -10.34 56.32 -12.29
CA GLU A 1182 -9.35 57.24 -11.73
C GLU A 1182 -8.97 57.08 -10.24
N ASN A 1183 -7.92 57.83 -9.91
CA ASN A 1183 -7.06 57.89 -8.74
C ASN A 1183 -7.60 58.86 -7.65
N VAL A 1184 -7.77 58.45 -6.38
CA VAL A 1184 -7.92 59.35 -5.20
C VAL A 1184 -7.28 58.74 -3.93
N GLN A 1185 -6.65 59.60 -3.12
CA GLN A 1185 -5.70 59.33 -2.01
C GLN A 1185 -6.24 58.59 -0.76
N ARG A 1186 -5.37 57.78 -0.13
CA ARG A 1186 -5.59 57.18 1.22
C ARG A 1186 -5.53 58.23 2.33
N SER A 1187 -6.49 58.19 3.25
CA SER A 1187 -6.59 59.07 4.43
C SER A 1187 -5.72 58.53 5.58
N LEU A 1188 -4.94 59.40 6.25
CA LEU A 1188 -4.10 59.04 7.41
C LEU A 1188 -4.96 58.61 8.62
N GLU A 1189 -4.77 57.39 9.11
CA GLU A 1189 -5.49 56.82 10.25
C GLU A 1189 -4.60 56.81 11.51
N LEU A 1190 -5.17 57.17 12.66
CA LEU A 1190 -4.48 57.28 13.96
C LEU A 1190 -5.15 56.33 14.96
N HIS A 1191 -4.40 55.40 15.53
CA HIS A 1191 -4.89 54.46 16.55
C HIS A 1191 -4.08 54.61 17.84
N LEU A 1192 -4.75 54.93 18.96
CA LEU A 1192 -4.08 55.27 20.22
C LEU A 1192 -4.42 54.26 21.32
N ASP A 1193 -3.41 53.54 21.77
CA ASP A 1193 -3.49 52.55 22.86
C ASP A 1193 -3.04 53.18 24.19
N ALA A 1194 -3.79 52.94 25.28
CA ALA A 1194 -3.46 53.42 26.64
C ALA A 1194 -3.50 52.29 27.67
N TRP A 1195 -2.42 52.05 28.42
CA TRP A 1195 -2.37 50.98 29.43
C TRP A 1195 -1.34 51.20 30.56
N PRO A 1196 -1.53 50.59 31.75
CA PRO A 1196 -2.80 50.03 32.21
C PRO A 1196 -3.85 51.14 32.35
N ASN A 1197 -5.12 50.84 32.07
CA ASN A 1197 -6.22 51.79 32.20
C ASN A 1197 -7.48 51.05 32.67
N PRO A 1198 -7.91 51.20 33.94
CA PRO A 1198 -7.45 52.19 34.92
C PRO A 1198 -6.04 51.91 35.52
N SER A 1199 -5.40 52.94 36.08
CA SER A 1199 -4.07 52.86 36.73
C SER A 1199 -4.04 53.66 38.04
N ASP A 1200 -3.33 53.18 39.05
CA ASP A 1200 -3.03 53.85 40.33
C ASP A 1200 -1.70 54.64 40.29
N THR A 1201 -0.93 54.48 39.21
CA THR A 1201 0.28 55.24 38.92
C THR A 1201 0.28 55.66 37.44
N ASP A 1202 1.36 55.50 36.69
CA ASP A 1202 1.43 56.02 35.33
C ASP A 1202 0.56 55.26 34.32
N PHE A 1203 0.19 55.96 33.24
CA PHE A 1203 -0.36 55.42 32.01
C PHE A 1203 0.71 55.44 30.94
N ASN A 1204 0.77 54.40 30.14
CA ASN A 1204 1.57 54.35 28.93
C ASN A 1204 0.66 54.56 27.72
N LEU A 1205 1.10 55.39 26.79
CA LEU A 1205 0.42 55.62 25.52
C LEU A 1205 1.31 55.20 24.37
N ARG A 1206 0.71 54.57 23.36
CA ARG A 1206 1.38 54.33 22.08
C ARG A 1206 0.42 54.66 20.96
N LEU A 1207 0.88 55.51 20.05
CA LEU A 1207 0.13 55.90 18.85
C LEU A 1207 0.65 55.08 17.67
N LYS A 1208 -0.19 54.24 17.10
CA LYS A 1208 0.06 53.54 15.84
C LYS A 1208 -0.52 54.37 14.70
N THR A 1209 0.31 54.67 13.71
CA THR A 1209 -0.10 55.39 12.51
C THR A 1209 0.81 55.04 11.34
N ASP A 1210 0.29 55.17 10.12
CA ASP A 1210 1.05 54.98 8.89
C ASP A 1210 2.03 56.14 8.62
N ASN A 1211 1.90 57.28 9.32
CA ASN A 1211 2.83 58.43 9.21
C ASN A 1211 3.75 58.51 10.42
N LEU A 1212 4.91 57.85 10.36
CA LEU A 1212 5.90 57.79 11.44
C LEU A 1212 6.87 59.00 11.49
N LEU A 1213 6.75 59.95 10.55
CA LEU A 1213 7.72 61.05 10.41
C LEU A 1213 7.34 62.31 11.20
N ASP A 1214 6.05 62.51 11.48
CA ASP A 1214 5.56 63.66 12.25
C ASP A 1214 5.47 63.33 13.74
N ILE A 1215 5.88 64.25 14.61
CA ILE A 1215 5.77 64.09 16.06
C ILE A 1215 4.30 64.29 16.47
N ALA A 1216 3.80 63.45 17.39
CA ALA A 1216 2.46 63.55 17.93
C ALA A 1216 2.46 64.40 19.21
N GLU A 1217 1.57 65.39 19.29
CA GLU A 1217 1.36 66.20 20.50
C GLU A 1217 0.28 65.57 21.37
N ILE A 1218 0.48 65.48 22.69
CA ILE A 1218 -0.51 65.03 23.66
C ILE A 1218 -0.94 66.19 24.56
N ASN A 1219 -2.24 66.31 24.78
CA ASN A 1219 -2.89 67.27 25.69
C ASN A 1219 -3.91 66.52 26.56
N VAL A 1220 -3.86 66.67 27.87
CA VAL A 1220 -4.74 65.95 28.82
C VAL A 1220 -5.58 66.94 29.60
N PHE A 1221 -6.88 66.70 29.67
CA PHE A 1221 -7.87 67.58 30.31
C PHE A 1221 -8.55 66.87 31.49
N ASP A 1222 -8.77 67.59 32.58
CA ASP A 1222 -9.64 67.12 33.68
C ASP A 1222 -11.13 67.20 33.28
N MET A 1223 -12.04 66.61 34.07
CA MET A 1223 -13.49 66.58 33.76
C MET A 1223 -14.17 67.95 33.73
N ASN A 1224 -13.51 69.01 34.19
CA ASN A 1224 -14.00 70.39 34.05
C ASN A 1224 -13.45 71.06 32.77
N ASN A 1225 -12.86 70.27 31.87
CA ASN A 1225 -12.28 70.66 30.60
C ASN A 1225 -11.06 71.59 30.73
N ARG A 1226 -10.35 71.57 31.86
CA ARG A 1226 -9.11 72.32 32.06
C ARG A 1226 -7.92 71.46 31.65
N LEU A 1227 -7.02 72.03 30.84
CA LEU A 1227 -5.78 71.35 30.42
C LEU A 1227 -4.85 71.18 31.63
N VAL A 1228 -4.53 69.93 31.97
CA VAL A 1228 -3.71 69.56 33.13
C VAL A 1228 -2.35 68.97 32.76
N HIS A 1229 -2.15 68.47 31.53
CA HIS A 1229 -0.84 68.03 31.03
C HIS A 1229 -0.68 68.24 29.53
N LYS A 1230 0.55 68.51 29.08
CA LYS A 1230 0.93 68.60 27.67
C LYS A 1230 2.30 67.97 27.45
N GLY A 1231 2.46 67.24 26.34
CA GLY A 1231 3.72 66.62 25.93
C GLY A 1231 3.79 66.34 24.43
N GLU A 1232 4.90 65.76 23.97
CA GLU A 1232 5.11 65.35 22.58
C GLU A 1232 5.88 64.03 22.53
N PHE A 1233 5.52 63.15 21.60
CA PHE A 1233 6.19 61.87 21.42
C PHE A 1233 6.14 61.40 19.97
N LYS A 1234 7.08 60.53 19.59
CA LYS A 1234 7.07 59.95 18.26
C LYS A 1234 6.08 58.81 18.18
N PRO A 1235 5.37 58.66 17.06
CA PRO A 1235 4.53 57.48 16.81
C PRO A 1235 5.31 56.19 17.00
N GLU A 1236 4.61 55.18 17.50
CA GLU A 1236 5.13 53.88 17.92
C GLU A 1236 6.09 53.84 19.13
N GLU A 1237 6.55 54.97 19.65
CA GLU A 1237 7.19 55.00 20.97
C GLU A 1237 6.14 55.01 22.08
N VAL A 1238 6.51 54.48 23.25
CA VAL A 1238 5.65 54.48 24.42
C VAL A 1238 5.88 55.76 25.22
N TYR A 1239 4.83 56.55 25.41
CA TYR A 1239 4.84 57.79 26.19
C TYR A 1239 4.15 57.58 27.54
N THR A 1240 4.91 57.74 28.62
CA THR A 1240 4.45 57.49 29.99
C THR A 1240 4.14 58.79 30.72
N PHE A 1241 2.95 58.89 31.31
CA PHE A 1241 2.48 60.08 32.03
C PHE A 1241 1.37 59.68 33.03
N GLY A 1242 1.11 60.49 34.06
CA GLY A 1242 -0.02 60.29 34.94
C GLY A 1242 0.30 60.42 36.41
N ASN A 1243 1.53 60.11 36.87
CA ASN A 1243 1.91 60.15 38.28
C ASN A 1243 1.68 61.50 38.98
N GLU A 1244 1.60 62.57 38.21
CA GLU A 1244 1.35 63.93 38.65
C GLU A 1244 -0.13 64.28 38.83
N PHE A 1245 -1.07 63.39 38.46
CA PHE A 1245 -2.50 63.64 38.56
C PHE A 1245 -3.10 63.14 39.88
N ASP A 1246 -4.09 63.88 40.40
CA ASP A 1246 -4.93 63.40 41.49
C ASP A 1246 -5.90 62.32 40.98
N GLY A 1247 -6.46 61.48 41.87
CA GLY A 1247 -7.43 60.44 41.49
C GLY A 1247 -8.64 61.04 40.76
N GLY A 1248 -8.98 60.50 39.60
CA GLY A 1248 -10.03 61.04 38.73
C GLY A 1248 -9.99 60.53 37.29
N VAL A 1249 -10.98 60.99 36.50
CA VAL A 1249 -11.10 60.67 35.07
C VAL A 1249 -10.51 61.81 34.24
N TYR A 1250 -9.71 61.46 33.24
CA TYR A 1250 -9.04 62.44 32.38
C TYR A 1250 -9.27 62.10 30.90
N LEU A 1251 -9.45 63.15 30.09
CA LEU A 1251 -9.56 63.02 28.64
C LEU A 1251 -8.21 63.35 28.01
N VAL A 1252 -7.63 62.38 27.32
CA VAL A 1252 -6.38 62.52 26.59
C VAL A 1252 -6.70 62.78 25.13
N LYS A 1253 -6.14 63.87 24.60
CA LYS A 1253 -6.17 64.22 23.18
C LYS A 1253 -4.77 64.11 22.61
N VAL A 1254 -4.57 63.30 21.58
CA VAL A 1254 -3.33 63.21 20.81
C VAL A 1254 -3.56 63.75 19.40
N THR A 1255 -2.74 64.70 18.98
CA THR A 1255 -2.82 65.36 17.68
C THR A 1255 -1.57 65.04 16.87
N GLN A 1256 -1.74 64.54 15.64
CA GLN A 1256 -0.63 64.30 14.73
C GLN A 1256 -1.04 64.65 13.30
N ALA A 1257 -0.18 65.41 12.60
CA ALA A 1257 -0.42 65.90 11.25
C ALA A 1257 -1.80 66.60 11.07
N GLY A 1258 -2.27 67.28 12.13
CA GLY A 1258 -3.55 68.00 12.15
C GLY A 1258 -4.81 67.14 12.35
N LYS A 1259 -4.65 65.83 12.59
CA LYS A 1259 -5.74 64.94 13.01
C LYS A 1259 -5.65 64.64 14.51
N ASP A 1260 -6.80 64.64 15.17
CA ASP A 1260 -6.94 64.41 16.61
C ASP A 1260 -7.52 63.02 16.87
N VAL A 1261 -6.95 62.30 17.83
CA VAL A 1261 -7.50 61.07 18.40
C VAL A 1261 -7.58 61.21 19.92
N TYR A 1262 -8.64 60.68 20.53
CA TYR A 1262 -8.93 60.86 21.95
C TYR A 1262 -9.03 59.51 22.64
N THR A 1263 -8.61 59.46 23.90
CA THR A 1263 -8.87 58.31 24.78
C THR A 1263 -9.13 58.79 26.20
N ARG A 1264 -9.92 58.03 26.96
CA ARG A 1264 -10.24 58.34 28.36
C ARG A 1264 -9.40 57.46 29.27
N VAL A 1265 -8.67 58.08 30.19
CA VAL A 1265 -7.89 57.35 31.20
C VAL A 1265 -8.44 57.62 32.60
N VAL A 1266 -8.41 56.60 33.46
CA VAL A 1266 -8.95 56.67 34.82
C VAL A 1266 -7.84 56.39 35.81
N ARG A 1267 -7.53 57.39 36.65
CA ARG A 1267 -6.55 57.29 37.73
C ARG A 1267 -7.25 57.05 39.05
N PHE A 1268 -6.88 55.99 39.76
CA PHE A 1268 -7.48 55.65 41.04
C PHE A 1268 -7.00 56.55 42.19
#